data_AF-A0A409Y812-F1
#
_entry.id   AF-A0A409Y812-F1
#
_cell.length_a   1.000
_cell.length_b   1.000
_cell.length_c   1.000
_cell.angle_alpha   90.00
_cell.angle_beta   90.00
_cell.angle_gamma   90.00
#
_symmetry.space_group_name_H-M   'P 1'
#
loop_
_entity.id
_entity.type
_entity.pdbx_description
1 polymer ?
#
loop_
_entity_poly.entity_id
_entity_poly.type
_entity_poly.pdbx_seq_one_letter_code
_entity_poly.pdbx_strand_id
1 'polypeptide(L)'
;MSTAPTREREDDDHVDYPDSKRQKLNEENKEGQLEEPYNHVLPPSHALLGIPLPTAAPGAALNFLEADVGISEYIGRGEAKVEGIIKQRFTDFLVYEVDLDGNVLHLKDLGKPKGPKEDEGTNTKPTEDQEDVVMAEPTQTPAEAIPEPSRPPGDDTPATGASTPAEPWSEHFNASLSPFLSEEAIAQLKTMYLEGPEPPRVSDSGWAGRVARDPDSEVQIEDQHEPEPSDNKRGRGKRGGRGGRGGGGRGQGRVDTRKVVSQPIDSKETRTAFHKIVRELFKGKLETETDTTAPASDEGSRIVVKWVRKGGGARGGRSGNSGMCARGTYPPYIHFTMQKTNRDTQDALGHLSRLLHVNVKDLSVAGTKDKRGVTVQRVSLNRHNKTVEDIWRMGNNIGGRRTLEEAMSQRGERGVRIADLNYRKASLELGMLKGNANVKVDSMEILDEAMNTIKTKGFINYYGMQRFGTASVPTHAIGLALLRSDWQKAVDLILQKRHGEHPDVEAARDAWLVEGDLDKALSLFPRRVVAERCILESFKKQKGDTRNVMGALSTIPRNLRLMYIHAYQSYVWNAIVSERIKTYGSDKPIVGDLVFENAQSAKMANVDATELEEETEDSPATNGKRSRKPYVSPKVKTLTEEDLDKYSIFDVIMPLPGTDVAYPGGQLGERYREFLRMDGLDPNNFVRRQKEYTLNGSYRAILHLPKELSWNVLRYTDPDVSLAQSDEDKLLEFDPPAITPDGKFMAVQIQLQLGTAAYATMALREITKTDTSAHVQSNLTLVAEDQKYRGGRESSDPNGFLSRTLQFVTAIRSLLYKADAQSQRWDIVLLGGLMGSVFSTLQFLVSPRIGSLSDKYGRKRILLLTMIGNILSALIWIQSTSFASYMLSRVVGGLSEGNVQLAIAILSDVTTPQTRSKALAHVGIAFAICFCIGPPIGAYFASKPLPQSMDSWGFGLNVYAIPALITLVLLVAETIFLIFALPETKDNSLKAAKEAAASTANGNGVHTNGSANGHSNGQSNGHSNGHSNGHSNGHANGSSNGKPAIKRTVESRIQLLKSLRKLHFFFLALFSGVEFTLTFLTFDLLDWSNTQNGKLIGSIGIVSALLQGGYVRRRMSKVGEGRMAKQGVSACAAALVFLSLLPRFVDSRPNLAFKLLQAAAVCMAFTSATVVNSLTAFASLQCDDGSKVDPDTGKLIEENPQLAKGRALGEFRSSGQLGRALGPLLACASYWTFGPSVTYGTTAVAMIALSVSMKQIAATKSS
;
A
#
# COMPACT_ATOMS: atom_id res chain seq x y z
N MET A 1 26.67 -82.62 4.70
CA MET A 1 26.40 -81.70 5.83
C MET A 1 27.30 -80.49 5.67
N SER A 2 26.70 -79.30 5.71
CA SER A 2 27.13 -78.02 6.34
C SER A 2 28.64 -77.88 6.69
N THR A 3 29.33 -76.77 6.39
CA THR A 3 29.05 -75.40 6.89
C THR A 3 29.73 -74.30 6.05
N ALA A 4 29.19 -73.08 6.18
CA ALA A 4 29.39 -71.86 5.40
C ALA A 4 30.75 -71.11 5.55
N PRO A 5 31.07 -70.14 4.63
CA PRO A 5 32.06 -69.09 4.87
C PRO A 5 31.47 -67.67 4.89
N THR A 6 32.05 -66.82 5.74
CA THR A 6 31.79 -65.38 5.95
C THR A 6 32.75 -64.50 5.14
N ARG A 7 32.27 -63.31 4.71
CA ARG A 7 32.89 -62.45 3.68
C ARG A 7 33.39 -61.08 4.22
N GLU A 8 34.69 -60.85 4.00
CA GLU A 8 35.43 -59.67 3.46
C GLU A 8 35.26 -58.23 4.02
N ARG A 9 36.42 -57.65 4.34
CA ARG A 9 36.79 -56.24 4.16
C ARG A 9 38.27 -56.18 3.78
N GLU A 10 38.58 -55.90 2.53
CA GLU A 10 39.92 -55.47 2.10
C GLU A 10 39.78 -54.37 1.02
N ASP A 11 40.53 -53.29 1.30
CA ASP A 11 41.25 -52.37 0.42
C ASP A 11 40.48 -51.41 -0.52
N ASP A 12 40.45 -50.14 -0.08
CA ASP A 12 40.15 -48.93 -0.86
C ASP A 12 41.36 -48.55 -1.72
N ASP A 13 41.23 -48.69 -3.04
CA ASP A 13 42.18 -48.14 -4.02
C ASP A 13 41.94 -46.64 -4.23
N HIS A 14 43.03 -45.87 -4.05
CA HIS A 14 43.17 -44.46 -4.35
C HIS A 14 42.84 -44.14 -5.82
N VAL A 15 41.79 -43.35 -6.07
CA VAL A 15 41.61 -42.62 -7.33
C VAL A 15 41.83 -41.13 -7.06
N ASP A 16 42.98 -40.64 -7.55
CA ASP A 16 43.37 -39.23 -7.54
C ASP A 16 42.34 -38.38 -8.29
N TYR A 17 41.67 -37.48 -7.57
CA TYR A 17 40.94 -36.36 -8.16
C TYR A 17 41.92 -35.22 -8.43
N PRO A 18 42.01 -34.65 -9.65
CA PRO A 18 42.83 -33.49 -9.87
C PRO A 18 42.27 -32.29 -9.11
N ASP A 19 43.18 -31.67 -8.38
CA ASP A 19 43.02 -30.58 -7.41
C ASP A 19 42.46 -29.31 -8.09
N SER A 20 41.13 -29.15 -8.19
CA SER A 20 40.52 -27.94 -8.76
C SER A 20 40.49 -26.79 -7.75
N LYS A 21 41.65 -26.23 -7.45
CA LYS A 21 41.77 -24.86 -6.90
C LYS A 21 41.13 -23.89 -7.91
N ARG A 22 40.30 -22.97 -7.40
CA ARG A 22 39.85 -21.76 -8.12
C ARG A 22 41.00 -21.17 -8.95
N GLN A 23 40.98 -21.39 -10.26
CA GLN A 23 41.81 -20.60 -11.17
C GLN A 23 41.19 -19.22 -11.23
N LYS A 24 41.96 -18.23 -10.75
CA LYS A 24 41.78 -16.84 -11.12
C LYS A 24 41.86 -16.77 -12.65
N LEU A 25 40.80 -16.27 -13.27
CA LEU A 25 40.83 -15.78 -14.65
C LEU A 25 41.86 -14.64 -14.71
N ASN A 26 43.10 -15.00 -15.05
CA ASN A 26 44.03 -14.09 -15.67
C ASN A 26 43.83 -14.20 -17.19
N GLU A 27 43.73 -13.04 -17.81
CA GLU A 27 43.90 -12.81 -19.24
C GLU A 27 45.21 -13.50 -19.71
N GLU A 28 45.25 -13.94 -20.98
CA GLU A 28 46.32 -14.71 -21.65
C GLU A 28 46.09 -16.23 -21.71
N ASN A 29 45.14 -16.66 -22.55
CA ASN A 29 45.24 -17.82 -23.45
C ASN A 29 43.92 -18.00 -24.21
N LYS A 30 43.79 -17.30 -25.33
CA LYS A 30 42.78 -17.59 -26.36
C LYS A 30 43.49 -17.78 -27.68
N GLU A 31 43.93 -18.99 -27.95
CA GLU A 31 44.13 -19.49 -29.31
C GLU A 31 44.19 -21.02 -29.25
N GLY A 32 43.18 -21.68 -29.82
CA GLY A 32 43.24 -23.10 -30.15
C GLY A 32 42.66 -24.10 -29.14
N GLN A 33 41.37 -24.01 -28.81
CA GLN A 33 40.59 -25.20 -28.44
C GLN A 33 39.27 -25.21 -29.20
N LEU A 34 39.04 -26.32 -29.89
CA LEU A 34 37.87 -26.63 -30.70
C LEU A 34 36.57 -26.38 -29.91
N GLU A 35 35.61 -25.74 -30.57
CA GLU A 35 34.27 -25.48 -30.07
C GLU A 35 33.58 -26.79 -29.65
N GLU A 36 33.42 -27.03 -28.35
CA GLU A 36 32.39 -27.95 -27.90
C GLU A 36 31.01 -27.36 -28.24
N PRO A 37 30.08 -28.13 -28.84
CA PRO A 37 28.81 -27.60 -29.29
C PRO A 37 27.97 -27.25 -28.07
N TYR A 38 27.85 -25.94 -27.83
CA TYR A 38 26.88 -25.22 -27.01
C TYR A 38 26.03 -26.07 -26.04
N ASN A 39 26.30 -25.88 -24.75
CA ASN A 39 25.53 -26.38 -23.61
C ASN A 39 24.09 -25.80 -23.64
N HIS A 40 23.21 -26.36 -24.49
CA HIS A 40 21.83 -25.91 -24.64
C HIS A 40 21.02 -26.25 -23.37
N VAL A 41 20.15 -25.32 -22.96
CA VAL A 41 19.35 -25.43 -21.74
C VAL A 41 18.22 -26.47 -21.87
N LEU A 42 17.81 -26.80 -23.10
CA LEU A 42 16.72 -27.74 -23.39
C LEU A 42 17.17 -29.21 -23.34
N PRO A 43 16.24 -30.16 -23.08
CA PRO A 43 16.51 -31.60 -23.13
C PRO A 43 17.02 -32.06 -24.52
N PRO A 44 17.92 -33.05 -24.60
CA PRO A 44 18.33 -33.66 -25.87
C PRO A 44 17.17 -34.19 -26.72
N SER A 45 16.13 -34.72 -26.09
CA SER A 45 14.90 -35.18 -26.75
C SER A 45 14.16 -34.08 -27.54
N HIS A 46 14.43 -32.80 -27.30
CA HIS A 46 13.87 -31.69 -28.09
C HIS A 46 14.13 -31.84 -29.59
N ALA A 47 15.27 -32.45 -29.97
CA ALA A 47 15.60 -32.74 -31.37
C ALA A 47 14.54 -33.63 -32.06
N LEU A 48 13.85 -34.51 -31.32
CA LEU A 48 12.80 -35.39 -31.85
C LEU A 48 11.52 -34.64 -32.21
N LEU A 49 11.33 -33.42 -31.71
CA LEU A 49 10.19 -32.58 -32.06
C LEU A 49 10.32 -32.00 -33.48
N GLY A 50 11.53 -32.00 -34.06
CA GLY A 50 11.79 -31.49 -35.42
C GLY A 50 11.69 -29.96 -35.55
N ILE A 51 11.90 -29.23 -34.44
CA ILE A 51 11.80 -27.77 -34.35
C ILE A 51 13.20 -27.19 -34.14
N PRO A 52 13.58 -26.07 -34.81
CA PRO A 52 14.86 -25.43 -34.57
C PRO A 52 14.95 -24.92 -33.12
N LEU A 53 16.17 -24.95 -32.55
CA LEU A 53 16.42 -24.44 -31.20
C LEU A 53 16.10 -22.93 -31.13
N PRO A 54 15.53 -22.45 -30.00
CA PRO A 54 15.28 -21.03 -29.79
C PRO A 54 16.58 -20.23 -29.87
N THR A 55 16.57 -19.13 -30.61
CA THR A 55 17.70 -18.19 -30.73
C THR A 55 17.29 -16.81 -30.24
N ALA A 56 18.18 -16.16 -29.48
CA ALA A 56 17.98 -14.79 -28.99
C ALA A 56 19.14 -13.91 -29.46
N ALA A 57 18.86 -12.62 -29.72
CA ALA A 57 19.90 -11.64 -30.00
C ALA A 57 20.84 -11.47 -28.78
N PRO A 58 22.12 -11.11 -28.97
CA PRO A 58 23.05 -10.89 -27.86
C PRO A 58 22.49 -9.86 -26.86
N GLY A 59 22.24 -10.29 -25.61
CA GLY A 59 21.66 -9.45 -24.55
C GLY A 59 20.12 -9.44 -24.47
N ALA A 60 19.42 -10.13 -25.37
CA ALA A 60 17.97 -10.34 -25.29
C ALA A 60 17.61 -11.63 -24.53
N ALA A 61 16.44 -11.66 -23.88
CA ALA A 61 15.96 -12.86 -23.19
C ALA A 61 15.65 -13.99 -24.17
N LEU A 62 16.06 -15.22 -23.84
CA LEU A 62 15.63 -16.43 -24.54
C LEU A 62 14.16 -16.69 -24.18
N ASN A 63 13.27 -16.64 -25.18
CA ASN A 63 11.84 -16.88 -25.00
C ASN A 63 11.49 -18.27 -25.54
N PHE A 64 10.93 -19.12 -24.68
CA PHE A 64 10.41 -20.43 -25.09
C PHE A 64 8.98 -20.30 -25.61
N LEU A 65 8.70 -21.01 -26.69
CA LEU A 65 7.37 -21.10 -27.31
C LEU A 65 6.67 -22.40 -26.88
N GLU A 66 5.38 -22.50 -27.19
CA GLU A 66 4.60 -23.73 -26.95
C GLU A 66 5.21 -24.95 -27.64
N ALA A 67 5.76 -24.74 -28.83
CA ALA A 67 6.38 -25.80 -29.63
C ALA A 67 7.61 -26.42 -28.93
N ASP A 68 8.36 -25.63 -28.14
CA ASP A 68 9.54 -26.11 -27.40
C ASP A 68 9.19 -27.07 -26.26
N VAL A 69 7.94 -27.05 -25.80
CA VAL A 69 7.44 -27.92 -24.72
C VAL A 69 6.48 -29.00 -25.25
N GLY A 70 6.54 -29.28 -26.55
CA GLY A 70 5.76 -30.33 -27.20
C GLY A 70 4.29 -30.00 -27.41
N ILE A 71 3.90 -28.72 -27.39
CA ILE A 71 2.53 -28.27 -27.70
C ILE A 71 2.50 -27.77 -29.15
N SER A 72 2.09 -28.63 -30.08
CA SER A 72 2.07 -28.29 -31.51
C SER A 72 0.69 -28.42 -32.15
N GLU A 73 -0.06 -29.48 -31.85
CA GLU A 73 -1.26 -29.83 -32.61
C GLU A 73 -2.54 -29.09 -32.17
N TYR A 74 -3.53 -29.07 -33.05
CA TYR A 74 -4.90 -28.55 -32.85
C TYR A 74 -5.90 -29.58 -33.37
N ILE A 75 -7.14 -29.55 -32.86
CA ILE A 75 -8.23 -30.38 -33.38
C ILE A 75 -8.79 -29.76 -34.67
N GLY A 76 -9.01 -28.44 -34.69
CA GLY A 76 -9.57 -27.71 -35.83
C GLY A 76 -8.55 -27.29 -36.90
N ARG A 77 -7.73 -28.19 -37.47
CA ARG A 77 -6.64 -27.80 -38.40
C ARG A 77 -7.06 -27.05 -39.68
N GLY A 78 -8.34 -27.09 -40.04
CA GLY A 78 -8.86 -26.49 -41.29
C GLY A 78 -9.70 -25.22 -41.13
N GLU A 79 -10.01 -24.79 -39.89
CA GLU A 79 -10.93 -23.66 -39.68
C GLU A 79 -10.16 -22.34 -39.55
N ALA A 80 -10.81 -21.24 -39.86
CA ALA A 80 -10.21 -19.92 -39.81
C ALA A 80 -9.74 -19.55 -38.39
N LYS A 81 -8.64 -18.81 -38.31
CA LYS A 81 -8.05 -18.35 -37.06
C LYS A 81 -8.86 -17.19 -36.50
N VAL A 82 -9.14 -17.25 -35.20
CA VAL A 82 -9.69 -16.14 -34.42
C VAL A 82 -8.53 -15.38 -33.77
N GLU A 83 -8.33 -14.12 -34.13
CA GLU A 83 -7.35 -13.27 -33.44
C GLU A 83 -7.94 -12.69 -32.16
N GLY A 84 -7.23 -12.85 -31.04
CA GLY A 84 -7.70 -12.42 -29.74
C GLY A 84 -6.59 -12.32 -28.70
N ILE A 85 -6.69 -11.34 -27.81
CA ILE A 85 -5.73 -11.12 -26.73
C ILE A 85 -6.29 -11.75 -25.46
N ILE A 86 -5.50 -12.64 -24.83
CA ILE A 86 -5.89 -13.34 -23.61
C ILE A 86 -5.34 -12.59 -22.38
N LYS A 87 -6.16 -12.44 -21.34
CA LYS A 87 -5.77 -11.84 -20.05
C LYS A 87 -5.18 -10.43 -20.15
N GLN A 88 -5.64 -9.61 -21.11
CA GLN A 88 -5.24 -8.20 -21.23
C GLN A 88 -5.38 -7.47 -19.88
N ARG A 89 -6.54 -7.66 -19.21
CA ARG A 89 -6.74 -7.30 -17.81
C ARG A 89 -7.02 -8.55 -16.98
N PHE A 90 -6.62 -8.52 -15.70
CA PHE A 90 -6.91 -9.62 -14.78
C PHE A 90 -8.40 -9.66 -14.39
N THR A 91 -9.13 -8.55 -14.50
CA THR A 91 -10.57 -8.46 -14.21
C THR A 91 -11.43 -9.18 -15.24
N ASP A 92 -10.94 -9.33 -16.47
CA ASP A 92 -11.66 -10.03 -17.54
C ASP A 92 -11.57 -11.57 -17.41
N PHE A 93 -10.69 -12.07 -16.53
CA PHE A 93 -10.49 -13.49 -16.26
C PHE A 93 -11.04 -13.87 -14.89
N LEU A 94 -12.31 -14.30 -14.87
CA LEU A 94 -13.03 -14.73 -13.68
C LEU A 94 -13.01 -16.26 -13.56
N VAL A 95 -12.66 -16.77 -12.38
CA VAL A 95 -12.66 -18.22 -12.09
C VAL A 95 -13.51 -18.49 -10.87
N TYR A 96 -14.59 -19.25 -11.05
CA TYR A 96 -15.47 -19.71 -9.99
C TYR A 96 -15.25 -21.18 -9.76
N GLU A 97 -14.92 -21.57 -8.53
CA GLU A 97 -14.79 -22.96 -8.17
C GLU A 97 -16.17 -23.65 -8.10
N VAL A 98 -16.24 -24.88 -8.56
CA VAL A 98 -17.44 -25.72 -8.48
C VAL A 98 -17.22 -26.79 -7.42
N ASP A 99 -18.13 -26.94 -6.46
CA ASP A 99 -17.99 -27.96 -5.42
C ASP A 99 -18.29 -29.39 -5.93
N LEU A 100 -18.09 -30.40 -5.07
CA LEU A 100 -18.40 -31.81 -5.40
C LEU A 100 -19.88 -32.05 -5.70
N ASP A 101 -20.75 -31.22 -5.12
CA ASP A 101 -22.20 -31.29 -5.30
C ASP A 101 -22.63 -30.65 -6.65
N GLY A 102 -21.68 -30.05 -7.38
CA GLY A 102 -21.90 -29.43 -8.68
C GLY A 102 -22.29 -27.95 -8.62
N ASN A 103 -22.29 -27.32 -7.45
CA ASN A 103 -22.66 -25.91 -7.30
C ASN A 103 -21.48 -24.99 -7.63
N VAL A 104 -21.72 -23.98 -8.46
CA VAL A 104 -20.76 -22.91 -8.72
C VAL A 104 -20.70 -21.97 -7.51
N LEU A 105 -19.51 -21.76 -6.97
CA LEU A 105 -19.29 -20.90 -5.81
C LEU A 105 -19.28 -19.43 -6.22
N HIS A 106 -20.21 -18.68 -5.64
CA HIS A 106 -20.29 -17.23 -5.75
C HIS A 106 -20.25 -16.58 -4.37
N LEU A 107 -19.79 -15.33 -4.26
CA LEU A 107 -20.01 -14.52 -3.08
C LEU A 107 -21.47 -14.05 -3.09
N LYS A 108 -22.23 -14.40 -2.05
CA LYS A 108 -23.66 -14.11 -1.98
C LYS A 108 -24.00 -12.92 -1.10
N ASP A 109 -23.36 -12.81 0.06
CA ASP A 109 -23.66 -11.77 1.04
C ASP A 109 -22.39 -11.32 1.79
N LEU A 110 -22.21 -10.00 1.95
CA LEU A 110 -21.14 -9.39 2.73
C LEU A 110 -21.55 -9.14 4.19
N GLY A 111 -22.85 -9.21 4.49
CA GLY A 111 -23.45 -8.94 5.78
C GLY A 111 -23.00 -9.90 6.89
N LYS A 112 -23.41 -9.58 8.11
CA LYS A 112 -23.11 -10.42 9.28
C LYS A 112 -23.72 -11.81 9.06
N PRO A 113 -22.94 -12.90 9.17
CA PRO A 113 -23.48 -14.25 9.03
C PRO A 113 -24.59 -14.47 10.05
N LYS A 114 -25.73 -15.00 9.60
CA LYS A 114 -26.85 -15.36 10.48
C LYS A 114 -26.37 -16.49 11.41
N GLY A 115 -26.42 -16.28 12.72
CA GLY A 115 -26.15 -17.33 13.70
C GLY A 115 -27.09 -18.51 13.46
N PRO A 116 -26.68 -19.75 13.77
CA PRO A 116 -27.57 -20.89 13.67
C PRO A 116 -28.80 -20.63 14.55
N LYS A 117 -30.00 -20.69 13.96
CA LYS A 117 -31.24 -20.74 14.73
C LYS A 117 -31.18 -22.01 15.57
N GLU A 118 -31.50 -21.91 16.86
CA GLU A 118 -31.83 -23.09 17.65
C GLU A 118 -33.06 -23.72 16.98
N ASP A 119 -32.88 -24.85 16.30
CA ASP A 119 -34.01 -25.66 15.87
C ASP A 119 -34.67 -26.20 17.14
N GLU A 120 -35.83 -25.61 17.49
CA GLU A 120 -36.74 -26.19 18.45
C GLU A 120 -37.11 -27.60 17.97
N GLY A 121 -37.01 -28.55 18.90
CA GLY A 121 -37.00 -29.97 18.60
C GLY A 121 -38.26 -30.44 17.86
N THR A 122 -38.04 -31.21 16.80
CA THR A 122 -39.01 -32.21 16.37
C THR A 122 -38.30 -33.55 16.19
N ASN A 123 -38.69 -34.47 17.05
CA ASN A 123 -38.19 -35.82 17.16
C ASN A 123 -38.87 -36.67 16.09
N THR A 124 -38.21 -36.95 14.96
CA THR A 124 -38.65 -38.02 14.04
C THR A 124 -37.45 -38.80 13.50
N LYS A 125 -37.55 -40.13 13.61
CA LYS A 125 -36.57 -41.13 13.19
C LYS A 125 -36.45 -41.19 11.66
N PRO A 126 -35.29 -41.61 11.12
CA PRO A 126 -35.09 -41.73 9.68
C PRO A 126 -35.76 -43.01 9.15
N THR A 127 -36.47 -42.90 8.03
CA THR A 127 -36.88 -44.04 7.20
C THR A 127 -36.52 -43.74 5.74
N GLU A 128 -36.27 -44.83 5.03
CA GLU A 128 -35.57 -44.98 3.75
C GLU A 128 -36.24 -44.32 2.52
N ASP A 129 -35.43 -44.28 1.47
CA ASP A 129 -35.59 -43.74 0.12
C ASP A 129 -36.93 -44.02 -0.60
N GLN A 130 -37.37 -43.07 -1.43
CA GLN A 130 -37.90 -43.34 -2.77
C GLN A 130 -37.99 -42.07 -3.65
N GLU A 131 -37.72 -42.28 -4.94
CA GLU A 131 -37.63 -41.34 -6.06
C GLU A 131 -39.00 -40.85 -6.58
N ASP A 132 -38.95 -39.76 -7.35
CA ASP A 132 -39.82 -39.34 -8.48
C ASP A 132 -40.39 -37.90 -8.40
N VAL A 133 -39.80 -36.94 -9.13
CA VAL A 133 -40.15 -36.35 -10.46
C VAL A 133 -41.35 -35.37 -10.49
N VAL A 134 -41.11 -34.20 -11.11
CA VAL A 134 -42.01 -33.33 -11.92
C VAL A 134 -42.49 -31.98 -11.31
N MET A 135 -41.83 -30.91 -11.77
CA MET A 135 -42.31 -29.63 -12.36
C MET A 135 -43.33 -28.69 -11.67
N ALA A 136 -42.99 -27.39 -11.84
CA ALA A 136 -43.83 -26.22 -12.12
C ALA A 136 -44.24 -25.27 -10.96
N GLU A 137 -43.66 -24.06 -11.01
CA GLU A 137 -44.29 -22.76 -10.65
C GLU A 137 -45.53 -22.49 -11.55
N PRO A 138 -46.46 -21.52 -11.30
CA PRO A 138 -46.20 -20.21 -10.65
C PRO A 138 -47.34 -19.51 -9.85
N THR A 139 -46.97 -18.38 -9.22
CA THR A 139 -47.73 -17.11 -8.99
C THR A 139 -48.77 -16.93 -7.86
N GLN A 140 -48.70 -15.71 -7.28
CA GLN A 140 -49.75 -14.82 -6.72
C GLN A 140 -49.92 -14.66 -5.19
N THR A 141 -49.55 -13.47 -4.70
CA THR A 141 -50.19 -12.65 -3.62
C THR A 141 -51.52 -12.03 -4.12
N PRO A 142 -52.41 -11.34 -3.32
CA PRO A 142 -52.28 -10.72 -1.98
C PRO A 142 -53.52 -10.79 -1.01
N ALA A 143 -53.39 -10.14 0.18
CA ALA A 143 -54.44 -9.61 1.12
C ALA A 143 -55.27 -10.66 1.94
N GLU A 144 -55.87 -10.43 3.13
CA GLU A 144 -56.26 -9.26 3.91
C GLU A 144 -56.62 -9.67 5.37
N ALA A 145 -56.82 -8.69 6.27
CA ALA A 145 -56.99 -8.79 7.73
C ALA A 145 -58.46 -8.90 8.23
N ILE A 146 -58.70 -9.38 9.46
CA ILE A 146 -59.97 -9.29 10.24
C ILE A 146 -59.67 -9.18 11.76
N PRO A 147 -60.52 -8.51 12.60
CA PRO A 147 -60.11 -7.49 13.58
C PRO A 147 -60.42 -7.75 15.09
N GLU A 148 -60.05 -6.77 15.94
CA GLU A 148 -60.42 -6.58 17.37
C GLU A 148 -61.88 -6.16 17.62
N PRO A 149 -62.35 -6.20 18.90
CA PRO A 149 -63.32 -5.21 19.39
C PRO A 149 -62.98 -4.53 20.75
N SER A 150 -62.88 -3.18 20.71
CA SER A 150 -63.52 -2.11 21.53
C SER A 150 -63.41 -1.95 23.07
N ARG A 151 -62.66 -0.89 23.48
CA ARG A 151 -62.84 0.30 24.43
C ARG A 151 -64.25 0.62 25.05
N PRO A 152 -64.48 1.63 25.98
CA PRO A 152 -63.73 2.87 26.42
C PRO A 152 -63.94 3.28 27.95
N PRO A 153 -63.96 4.58 28.42
CA PRO A 153 -62.98 5.71 28.41
C PRO A 153 -62.75 6.41 29.81
N GLY A 154 -61.81 7.37 29.88
CA GLY A 154 -61.79 8.45 30.91
C GLY A 154 -60.51 9.30 30.92
N ASP A 155 -60.62 10.57 30.55
CA ASP A 155 -59.58 11.61 30.34
C ASP A 155 -58.87 12.13 31.62
N ASP A 156 -57.61 12.57 31.48
CA ASP A 156 -57.16 13.98 31.65
C ASP A 156 -55.62 14.12 31.80
N THR A 157 -55.01 14.99 30.99
CA THR A 157 -53.59 15.42 30.97
C THR A 157 -53.24 16.46 32.08
N PRO A 158 -51.98 16.97 32.30
CA PRO A 158 -50.70 16.82 31.56
C PRO A 158 -49.36 16.68 32.39
N ALA A 159 -48.26 16.41 31.65
CA ALA A 159 -46.87 16.88 31.84
C ALA A 159 -45.82 16.13 32.73
N THR A 160 -44.72 15.75 32.04
CA THR A 160 -43.28 15.71 32.43
C THR A 160 -42.79 14.95 33.67
N GLY A 161 -41.88 13.99 33.45
CA GLY A 161 -40.98 13.47 34.50
C GLY A 161 -40.03 12.39 33.99
N ALA A 162 -38.73 12.65 34.04
CA ALA A 162 -37.64 11.78 33.60
C ALA A 162 -37.61 10.42 34.33
N SER A 163 -37.26 9.35 33.61
CA SER A 163 -36.96 8.04 34.21
C SER A 163 -35.51 8.02 34.74
N THR A 164 -35.37 7.85 36.05
CA THR A 164 -34.12 7.55 36.74
C THR A 164 -33.63 6.13 36.36
N PRO A 165 -32.31 5.87 36.21
CA PRO A 165 -31.80 4.53 35.98
C PRO A 165 -31.91 3.67 37.25
N ALA A 166 -32.44 2.45 37.11
CA ALA A 166 -32.56 1.48 38.20
C ALA A 166 -31.18 1.06 38.77
N GLU A 167 -31.07 0.94 40.09
CA GLU A 167 -29.86 0.48 40.79
C GLU A 167 -29.45 -0.96 40.36
N PRO A 168 -28.16 -1.26 40.20
CA PRO A 168 -27.66 -2.58 39.76
C PRO A 168 -27.66 -3.68 40.85
N TRP A 169 -28.28 -3.44 42.02
CA TRP A 169 -28.40 -4.41 43.12
C TRP A 169 -29.87 -4.75 43.36
N SER A 170 -30.30 -5.98 43.08
CA SER A 170 -31.70 -6.38 43.22
C SER A 170 -32.04 -6.81 44.66
N GLU A 171 -33.29 -6.59 45.10
CA GLU A 171 -33.76 -7.05 46.42
C GLU A 171 -33.69 -8.58 46.58
N HIS A 172 -33.74 -9.32 45.47
CA HIS A 172 -33.55 -10.77 45.43
C HIS A 172 -32.16 -11.20 45.99
N PHE A 173 -31.13 -10.37 45.84
CA PHE A 173 -29.80 -10.67 46.39
C PHE A 173 -29.82 -10.66 47.92
N ASN A 174 -30.56 -9.73 48.53
CA ASN A 174 -30.67 -9.67 49.99
C ASN A 174 -31.42 -10.90 50.53
N ALA A 175 -32.53 -11.27 49.90
CA ALA A 175 -33.31 -12.46 50.30
C ALA A 175 -32.54 -13.78 50.16
N SER A 176 -31.67 -13.89 49.14
CA SER A 176 -30.86 -15.10 48.90
C SER A 176 -29.64 -15.21 49.83
N LEU A 177 -29.14 -14.09 50.35
CA LEU A 177 -27.93 -14.03 51.18
C LEU A 177 -28.21 -13.93 52.68
N SER A 178 -29.43 -13.49 53.08
CA SER A 178 -29.83 -13.37 54.49
C SER A 178 -29.73 -14.64 55.34
N PRO A 179 -29.85 -15.88 54.80
CA PRO A 179 -29.65 -17.08 55.61
C PRO A 179 -28.19 -17.33 56.01
N PHE A 180 -27.23 -16.65 55.39
CA PHE A 180 -25.80 -16.94 55.52
C PHE A 180 -24.95 -15.74 55.97
N LEU A 181 -25.43 -14.52 55.78
CA LEU A 181 -24.75 -13.28 56.14
C LEU A 181 -25.66 -12.41 57.00
N SER A 182 -25.09 -11.75 58.01
CA SER A 182 -25.81 -10.70 58.75
C SER A 182 -26.14 -9.52 57.83
N GLU A 183 -27.17 -8.76 58.19
CA GLU A 183 -27.57 -7.56 57.43
C GLU A 183 -26.41 -6.58 57.23
N GLU A 184 -25.53 -6.45 58.23
CA GLU A 184 -24.31 -5.63 58.15
C GLU A 184 -23.31 -6.17 57.11
N ALA A 185 -23.10 -7.49 57.04
CA ALA A 185 -22.21 -8.11 56.07
C ALA A 185 -22.77 -8.04 54.64
N ILE A 186 -24.10 -8.12 54.49
CA ILE A 186 -24.78 -7.90 53.20
C ILE A 186 -24.63 -6.44 52.76
N ALA A 187 -24.75 -5.48 53.67
CA ALA A 187 -24.52 -4.07 53.38
C ALA A 187 -23.07 -3.80 52.94
N GLN A 188 -22.08 -4.38 53.62
CA GLN A 188 -20.66 -4.30 53.21
C GLN A 188 -20.42 -4.93 51.84
N LEU A 189 -21.06 -6.07 51.56
CA LEU A 189 -20.96 -6.74 50.26
C LEU A 189 -21.63 -5.92 49.14
N LYS A 190 -22.77 -5.27 49.42
CA LYS A 190 -23.45 -4.35 48.51
C LYS A 190 -22.54 -3.18 48.16
N THR A 191 -21.95 -2.53 49.16
CA THR A 191 -20.99 -1.43 48.95
C THR A 191 -19.78 -1.89 48.14
N MET A 192 -19.17 -3.02 48.50
CA MET A 192 -18.03 -3.58 47.80
C MET A 192 -18.35 -3.96 46.33
N TYR A 193 -19.57 -4.40 46.04
CA TYR A 193 -20.02 -4.71 44.68
C TYR A 193 -20.28 -3.46 43.85
N LEU A 194 -20.92 -2.44 44.41
CA LEU A 194 -21.21 -1.17 43.74
C LEU A 194 -19.95 -0.36 43.42
N GLU A 195 -18.93 -0.43 44.28
CA GLU A 195 -17.62 0.19 44.04
C GLU A 195 -16.83 -0.46 42.89
N GLY A 196 -17.17 -1.71 42.53
CA GLY A 196 -16.51 -2.45 41.47
C GLY A 196 -15.13 -3.03 41.85
N PRO A 197 -14.46 -3.71 40.91
CA PRO A 197 -13.27 -4.51 41.17
C PRO A 197 -11.99 -3.69 41.40
N GLU A 198 -12.00 -2.38 41.11
CA GLU A 198 -10.85 -1.50 41.34
C GLU A 198 -11.00 -0.76 42.67
N PRO A 199 -9.99 -0.77 43.57
CA PRO A 199 -10.09 -0.04 44.82
C PRO A 199 -10.07 1.49 44.57
N PRO A 200 -10.88 2.28 45.31
CA PRO A 200 -10.92 3.73 45.13
C PRO A 200 -9.55 4.40 45.33
N ARG A 201 -9.28 5.47 44.56
CA ARG A 201 -8.03 6.22 44.66
C ARG A 201 -8.07 7.08 45.93
N VAL A 202 -7.17 6.79 46.87
CA VAL A 202 -6.87 7.74 47.95
C VAL A 202 -6.32 9.00 47.29
N SER A 203 -6.98 10.14 47.51
CA SER A 203 -6.56 11.42 46.96
C SER A 203 -5.30 11.90 47.70
N ASP A 204 -4.16 11.90 47.00
CA ASP A 204 -2.95 12.63 47.43
C ASP A 204 -3.21 14.14 47.26
N SER A 205 -3.94 14.71 48.20
CA SER A 205 -4.02 16.16 48.38
C SER A 205 -3.10 16.57 49.54
N GLY A 206 -2.05 17.34 49.25
CA GLY A 206 -1.44 18.23 50.24
C GLY A 206 0.05 18.01 50.51
N TRP A 207 0.88 18.70 49.73
CA TRP A 207 2.26 19.02 50.08
C TRP A 207 2.31 19.99 51.27
N ALA A 208 3.27 19.77 52.18
CA ALA A 208 3.79 20.64 53.25
C ALA A 208 3.01 20.75 54.58
N GLY A 209 3.71 20.42 55.67
CA GLY A 209 3.45 20.98 57.00
C GLY A 209 3.56 19.99 58.16
N ARG A 210 4.73 19.95 58.83
CA ARG A 210 4.88 19.37 60.19
C ARG A 210 3.94 20.12 61.15
N VAL A 211 3.40 19.44 62.17
CA VAL A 211 3.53 19.81 63.60
C VAL A 211 3.05 18.66 64.50
N ALA A 212 3.83 18.47 65.57
CA ALA A 212 3.58 17.85 66.88
C ALA A 212 3.09 16.40 67.01
N ARG A 213 3.98 15.62 67.61
CA ARG A 213 3.71 14.43 68.42
C ARG A 213 3.41 14.91 69.84
N ASP A 214 2.38 14.37 70.48
CA ASP A 214 2.34 14.03 71.92
C ASP A 214 1.07 13.26 72.28
N PRO A 215 0.97 12.62 73.47
CA PRO A 215 1.46 11.27 73.75
C PRO A 215 0.31 10.38 74.27
N ASP A 216 0.61 9.20 74.80
CA ASP A 216 -0.31 8.24 75.47
C ASP A 216 -0.87 7.10 74.61
N SER A 217 -0.02 6.07 74.40
CA SER A 217 -0.25 4.72 74.96
C SER A 217 0.79 3.75 74.38
N GLU A 218 1.71 3.32 75.24
CA GLU A 218 2.61 2.18 75.01
C GLU A 218 1.81 0.88 75.11
N VAL A 219 2.14 -0.13 74.29
CA VAL A 219 2.45 -1.52 74.71
C VAL A 219 3.13 -2.27 73.55
N GLN A 220 4.14 -3.06 73.91
CA GLN A 220 5.06 -3.90 73.14
C GLN A 220 4.40 -5.13 72.47
N ILE A 221 5.13 -5.82 71.58
CA ILE A 221 5.51 -7.25 71.67
C ILE A 221 6.39 -7.65 70.47
N GLU A 222 7.24 -8.64 70.75
CA GLU A 222 8.55 -9.04 70.24
C GLU A 222 8.64 -9.75 68.87
N ASP A 223 9.86 -9.71 68.32
CA ASP A 223 10.42 -10.53 67.24
C ASP A 223 10.56 -12.02 67.61
N GLN A 224 10.39 -12.92 66.62
CA GLN A 224 11.15 -14.17 66.53
C GLN A 224 11.49 -14.56 65.07
N HIS A 225 12.66 -15.18 64.92
CA HIS A 225 13.50 -15.29 63.72
C HIS A 225 13.61 -16.75 63.23
N GLU A 226 13.77 -16.90 61.90
CA GLU A 226 14.63 -17.89 61.17
C GLU A 226 14.33 -19.41 61.18
N PRO A 227 14.93 -20.27 60.29
CA PRO A 227 16.06 -20.04 59.35
C PRO A 227 15.93 -20.57 57.90
N GLU A 228 16.87 -20.14 57.04
CA GLU A 228 17.26 -20.78 55.75
C GLU A 228 18.54 -21.63 55.89
N PRO A 229 18.86 -22.52 54.92
CA PRO A 229 20.21 -23.00 54.71
C PRO A 229 20.86 -22.48 53.40
N SER A 230 22.15 -22.19 53.56
CA SER A 230 23.15 -21.63 52.65
C SER A 230 23.72 -22.61 51.60
N ASP A 231 24.27 -22.10 50.49
CA ASP A 231 25.74 -22.17 50.27
C ASP A 231 26.28 -21.32 49.10
N ASN A 232 27.22 -20.41 49.45
CA ASN A 232 28.59 -20.22 48.94
C ASN A 232 28.90 -20.46 47.43
N LYS A 233 29.76 -19.72 46.72
CA LYS A 233 30.62 -18.56 47.01
C LYS A 233 31.36 -18.18 45.70
N ARG A 234 31.82 -16.92 45.67
CA ARG A 234 33.01 -16.38 44.96
C ARG A 234 32.90 -16.19 43.43
N GLY A 235 33.17 -15.02 42.87
CA GLY A 235 33.56 -13.74 43.45
C GLY A 235 34.50 -12.93 42.55
N ARG A 236 34.24 -11.61 42.49
CA ARG A 236 35.14 -10.47 42.19
C ARG A 236 35.72 -10.35 40.76
N GLY A 237 35.81 -9.16 40.16
CA GLY A 237 35.53 -7.79 40.60
C GLY A 237 35.63 -6.84 39.39
N LYS A 238 34.70 -5.90 39.21
CA LYS A 238 34.58 -4.54 39.80
C LYS A 238 35.39 -3.45 39.07
N ARG A 239 34.63 -2.57 38.39
CA ARG A 239 34.71 -1.08 38.23
C ARG A 239 34.50 -0.73 36.76
N GLY A 240 33.45 -0.05 36.32
CA GLY A 240 32.77 1.16 36.83
C GLY A 240 32.87 2.20 35.70
N GLY A 241 31.90 3.01 35.29
CA GLY A 241 30.52 3.28 35.68
C GLY A 241 29.96 4.35 34.70
N ARG A 242 28.73 4.82 34.96
CA ARG A 242 27.93 5.84 34.24
C ARG A 242 27.44 5.40 32.85
N GLY A 243 26.13 5.22 32.56
CA GLY A 243 24.93 5.81 33.15
C GLY A 243 24.18 6.53 32.02
N GLY A 244 22.91 6.15 31.73
CA GLY A 244 22.01 7.06 31.02
C GLY A 244 20.90 6.51 30.11
N ARG A 245 19.80 6.02 30.73
CA ARG A 245 18.36 6.06 30.32
C ARG A 245 17.92 5.38 29.01
N GLY A 246 16.83 4.60 28.95
CA GLY A 246 15.84 4.22 29.95
C GLY A 246 14.80 3.28 29.31
N GLY A 247 14.60 2.10 29.91
CA GLY A 247 13.52 1.17 29.59
C GLY A 247 12.54 1.14 30.77
N GLY A 248 11.27 1.47 30.49
CA GLY A 248 10.21 1.58 31.50
C GLY A 248 10.00 0.28 32.28
N GLY A 249 9.99 0.42 33.61
CA GLY A 249 9.71 -0.65 34.55
C GLY A 249 8.25 -1.11 34.46
N ARG A 250 8.07 -2.43 34.50
CA ARG A 250 6.79 -3.10 34.73
C ARG A 250 6.23 -2.68 36.08
N GLY A 251 5.01 -2.15 36.11
CA GLY A 251 4.30 -1.85 37.35
C GLY A 251 4.00 -3.14 38.12
N GLN A 252 4.36 -3.17 39.40
CA GLN A 252 3.79 -4.11 40.37
C GLN A 252 2.31 -3.78 40.54
N GLY A 253 1.43 -4.77 40.37
CA GLY A 253 0.00 -4.61 40.61
C GLY A 253 -0.30 -4.29 42.07
N ARG A 254 -1.18 -3.31 42.30
CA ARG A 254 -1.68 -2.91 43.63
C ARG A 254 -2.49 -4.08 44.22
N VAL A 255 -2.20 -4.47 45.46
CA VAL A 255 -2.91 -5.56 46.14
C VAL A 255 -4.22 -5.01 46.74
N ASP A 256 -5.38 -5.55 46.34
CA ASP A 256 -6.68 -5.23 46.96
C ASP A 256 -6.79 -5.95 48.32
N THR A 257 -7.11 -5.20 49.38
CA THR A 257 -7.23 -5.67 50.76
C THR A 257 -8.68 -5.77 51.25
N ARG A 258 -9.67 -5.40 50.43
CA ARG A 258 -11.10 -5.45 50.79
C ARG A 258 -11.60 -6.90 50.84
N LYS A 259 -12.22 -7.30 51.96
CA LYS A 259 -12.82 -8.63 52.17
C LYS A 259 -14.05 -8.54 53.07
N VAL A 260 -15.09 -9.33 52.80
CA VAL A 260 -16.29 -9.47 53.65
C VAL A 260 -16.26 -10.87 54.29
N VAL A 261 -16.50 -10.98 55.59
CA VAL A 261 -16.39 -12.24 56.34
C VAL A 261 -17.77 -12.65 56.86
N SER A 262 -18.15 -13.92 56.67
CA SER A 262 -19.39 -14.48 57.19
C SER A 262 -19.31 -14.76 58.70
N GLN A 263 -20.48 -14.96 59.32
CA GLN A 263 -20.54 -15.60 60.64
C GLN A 263 -19.99 -17.04 60.57
N PRO A 264 -19.54 -17.63 61.70
CA PRO A 264 -19.10 -19.02 61.75
C PRO A 264 -20.18 -19.98 61.26
N ILE A 265 -19.83 -20.91 60.36
CA ILE A 265 -20.75 -21.91 59.82
C ILE A 265 -20.21 -23.32 60.14
N ASP A 266 -20.92 -24.02 61.03
CA ASP A 266 -20.59 -25.37 61.50
C ASP A 266 -20.79 -26.43 60.42
N SER A 267 -21.95 -26.43 59.75
CA SER A 267 -22.29 -27.47 58.78
C SER A 267 -21.53 -27.32 57.46
N LYS A 268 -20.90 -28.40 57.03
CA LYS A 268 -20.18 -28.47 55.74
C LYS A 268 -21.12 -28.35 54.54
N GLU A 269 -22.38 -28.78 54.70
CA GLU A 269 -23.39 -28.70 53.65
C GLU A 269 -23.83 -27.25 53.41
N THR A 270 -24.10 -26.50 54.48
CA THR A 270 -24.50 -25.08 54.40
C THR A 270 -23.35 -24.19 53.88
N ARG A 271 -22.10 -24.50 54.25
CA ARG A 271 -20.90 -23.86 53.67
C ARG A 271 -20.82 -24.06 52.16
N THR A 272 -21.03 -25.29 51.71
CA THR A 272 -20.99 -25.64 50.28
C THR A 272 -22.14 -24.98 49.50
N ALA A 273 -23.33 -24.91 50.12
CA ALA A 273 -24.48 -24.19 49.56
C ALA A 273 -24.18 -22.69 49.40
N PHE A 274 -23.58 -22.05 50.39
CA PHE A 274 -23.19 -20.64 50.32
C PHE A 274 -22.19 -20.36 49.17
N HIS A 275 -21.16 -21.19 49.02
CA HIS A 275 -20.21 -21.08 47.89
C HIS A 275 -20.90 -21.19 46.52
N LYS A 276 -21.92 -22.06 46.39
CA LYS A 276 -22.70 -22.21 45.15
C LYS A 276 -23.57 -20.98 44.88
N ILE A 277 -24.32 -20.52 45.89
CA ILE A 277 -25.22 -19.35 45.78
C ILE A 277 -24.44 -18.09 45.39
N VAL A 278 -23.30 -17.81 46.04
CA VAL A 278 -22.47 -16.63 45.68
C VAL A 278 -21.94 -16.75 44.25
N ARG A 279 -21.54 -17.94 43.80
CA ARG A 279 -21.06 -18.16 42.43
C ARG A 279 -22.17 -17.96 41.38
N GLU A 280 -23.39 -18.42 41.68
CA GLU A 280 -24.56 -18.26 40.80
C GLU A 280 -25.03 -16.81 40.73
N LEU A 281 -25.23 -16.15 41.89
CA LEU A 281 -25.70 -14.76 41.96
C LEU A 281 -24.75 -13.78 41.28
N PHE A 282 -23.44 -13.92 41.49
CA PHE A 282 -22.44 -12.98 40.98
C PHE A 282 -21.69 -13.48 39.73
N LYS A 283 -22.16 -14.58 39.11
CA LYS A 283 -21.61 -15.17 37.86
C LYS A 283 -20.08 -15.30 37.86
N GLY A 284 -19.51 -15.69 39.01
CA GLY A 284 -18.06 -15.88 39.19
C GLY A 284 -17.22 -14.59 39.26
N LYS A 285 -17.83 -13.42 39.49
CA LYS A 285 -17.09 -12.15 39.71
C LYS A 285 -16.45 -12.04 41.11
N LEU A 286 -17.09 -12.66 42.10
CA LEU A 286 -16.61 -12.74 43.48
C LEU A 286 -16.15 -14.18 43.79
N GLU A 287 -15.05 -14.29 44.53
CA GLU A 287 -14.47 -15.53 45.04
C GLU A 287 -14.79 -15.69 46.52
N THR A 288 -15.00 -16.93 46.95
CA THR A 288 -15.30 -17.27 48.34
C THR A 288 -14.30 -18.31 48.84
N GLU A 289 -13.65 -18.05 49.97
CA GLU A 289 -12.65 -18.93 50.58
C GLU A 289 -12.97 -19.16 52.07
N THR A 290 -12.67 -20.33 52.60
CA THR A 290 -12.78 -20.55 54.06
C THR A 290 -11.59 -19.88 54.76
N ASP A 291 -11.84 -19.09 55.80
CA ASP A 291 -10.77 -18.41 56.53
C ASP A 291 -9.95 -19.43 57.33
N THR A 292 -8.67 -19.58 56.99
CA THR A 292 -7.72 -20.47 57.69
C THR A 292 -6.87 -19.72 58.71
N THR A 293 -7.09 -18.40 58.89
CA THR A 293 -6.22 -17.55 59.72
C THR A 293 -6.67 -17.46 61.19
N ALA A 294 -7.84 -17.98 61.54
CA ALA A 294 -8.30 -18.14 62.93
C ALA A 294 -8.34 -19.64 63.31
N PRO A 295 -7.88 -20.03 64.51
CA PRO A 295 -7.99 -21.42 64.98
C PRO A 295 -9.47 -21.81 65.09
N ALA A 296 -9.83 -23.02 64.67
CA ALA A 296 -11.21 -23.51 64.71
C ALA A 296 -11.73 -23.50 66.16
N SER A 297 -12.64 -22.58 66.47
CA SER A 297 -13.46 -22.65 67.68
C SER A 297 -14.59 -23.66 67.47
N ASP A 298 -15.17 -24.17 68.57
CA ASP A 298 -16.32 -25.12 68.57
C ASP A 298 -17.61 -24.56 67.92
N GLU A 299 -17.57 -23.34 67.37
CA GLU A 299 -18.66 -22.63 66.68
C GLU A 299 -18.51 -22.58 65.13
N GLY A 300 -17.49 -23.23 64.56
CA GLY A 300 -17.41 -23.48 63.11
C GLY A 300 -16.48 -22.54 62.32
N SER A 301 -16.42 -22.71 60.99
CA SER A 301 -15.48 -21.95 60.13
C SER A 301 -16.16 -20.76 59.44
N ARG A 302 -15.47 -19.61 59.39
CA ARG A 302 -15.93 -18.41 58.68
C ARG A 302 -15.55 -18.47 57.18
N ILE A 303 -16.35 -17.86 56.32
CA ILE A 303 -16.12 -17.77 54.87
C ILE A 303 -15.85 -16.31 54.51
N VAL A 304 -14.79 -16.08 53.73
CA VAL A 304 -14.36 -14.78 53.24
C VAL A 304 -14.78 -14.61 51.78
N VAL A 305 -15.47 -13.52 51.45
CA VAL A 305 -15.83 -13.10 50.09
C VAL A 305 -14.89 -11.99 49.62
N LYS A 306 -14.26 -12.15 48.46
CA LYS A 306 -13.31 -11.18 47.85
C LYS A 306 -13.48 -11.09 46.32
N TRP A 307 -12.93 -10.06 45.68
CA TRP A 307 -12.90 -9.97 44.21
C TRP A 307 -11.90 -10.97 43.58
N VAL A 308 -12.25 -11.56 42.44
CA VAL A 308 -11.34 -12.46 41.69
C VAL A 308 -10.12 -11.69 41.17
N ARG A 309 -8.90 -12.12 41.55
CA ARG A 309 -7.64 -11.50 41.07
C ARG A 309 -7.39 -11.83 39.58
N LYS A 310 -7.30 -10.81 38.72
CA LYS A 310 -6.76 -10.96 37.35
C LYS A 310 -5.22 -11.04 37.38
N GLY A 311 -4.66 -12.24 37.48
CA GLY A 311 -3.21 -12.46 37.48
C GLY A 311 -2.58 -12.44 36.08
N GLY A 312 -1.50 -11.65 35.92
CA GLY A 312 -0.58 -11.71 34.79
C GLY A 312 0.27 -12.99 34.79
N GLY A 313 0.58 -13.50 33.59
CA GLY A 313 0.98 -14.89 33.37
C GLY A 313 2.36 -15.34 33.87
N ALA A 314 2.47 -16.67 34.06
CA ALA A 314 3.72 -17.42 34.15
C ALA A 314 3.64 -18.71 33.31
N ARG A 315 4.76 -19.05 32.67
CA ARG A 315 4.97 -20.20 31.78
C ARG A 315 4.96 -21.54 32.53
N GLY A 316 4.33 -22.54 31.92
CA GLY A 316 4.84 -23.93 31.87
C GLY A 316 4.57 -24.81 33.09
N GLY A 317 3.44 -25.51 33.08
CA GLY A 317 3.16 -26.65 33.96
C GLY A 317 1.99 -27.46 33.39
N ARG A 318 2.21 -28.77 33.18
CA ARG A 318 1.31 -29.69 32.50
C ARG A 318 0.24 -30.21 33.49
N SER A 319 -1.01 -30.26 33.03
CA SER A 319 -2.18 -30.97 33.58
C SER A 319 -2.94 -30.31 34.74
N GLY A 320 -4.25 -30.16 34.54
CA GLY A 320 -5.20 -29.65 35.53
C GLY A 320 -6.48 -29.11 34.88
N ASN A 321 -7.29 -30.01 34.32
CA ASN A 321 -8.58 -29.77 33.69
C ASN A 321 -9.57 -28.98 34.59
N SER A 322 -9.79 -27.68 34.34
CA SER A 322 -11.04 -26.97 34.71
C SER A 322 -11.06 -25.56 34.09
N GLY A 323 -11.82 -25.42 33.01
CA GLY A 323 -11.98 -24.17 32.26
C GLY A 323 -12.63 -24.41 30.90
N MET A 324 -13.53 -25.38 30.82
CA MET A 324 -14.31 -25.64 29.61
C MET A 324 -15.42 -24.58 29.57
N CYS A 325 -15.19 -23.46 28.87
CA CYS A 325 -16.31 -22.85 28.15
C CYS A 325 -16.89 -23.97 27.30
N ALA A 326 -18.19 -24.25 27.46
CA ALA A 326 -18.87 -25.36 26.84
C ALA A 326 -18.32 -25.61 25.43
N ARG A 327 -17.87 -26.85 25.17
CA ARG A 327 -17.73 -27.37 23.80
C ARG A 327 -19.12 -27.24 23.18
N GLY A 328 -19.41 -26.05 22.65
CA GLY A 328 -20.60 -25.81 21.87
C GLY A 328 -20.57 -26.81 20.74
N THR A 329 -21.70 -27.46 20.53
CA THR A 329 -22.09 -28.53 19.61
C THR A 329 -21.73 -28.28 18.13
N TYR A 330 -20.92 -27.26 17.86
CA TYR A 330 -20.53 -26.80 16.54
C TYR A 330 -19.38 -27.63 15.95
N PRO A 331 -19.49 -27.98 14.65
CA PRO A 331 -18.43 -28.68 13.92
C PRO A 331 -17.04 -28.02 14.01
N PRO A 332 -15.94 -28.79 13.92
CA PRO A 332 -14.57 -28.30 14.13
C PRO A 332 -14.05 -27.37 13.03
N TYR A 333 -14.65 -27.37 11.84
CA TYR A 333 -14.21 -26.53 10.73
C TYR A 333 -15.23 -25.42 10.43
N ILE A 334 -14.72 -24.27 10.01
CA ILE A 334 -15.50 -23.18 9.45
C ILE A 334 -15.10 -23.05 7.99
N HIS A 335 -16.09 -23.22 7.11
CA HIS A 335 -15.93 -23.05 5.67
C HIS A 335 -16.38 -21.65 5.29
N PHE A 336 -15.62 -20.96 4.45
CA PHE A 336 -15.98 -19.65 3.94
C PHE A 336 -15.53 -19.48 2.49
N THR A 337 -16.23 -18.63 1.74
CA THR A 337 -15.91 -18.30 0.36
C THR A 337 -14.89 -17.17 0.35
N MET A 338 -13.79 -17.34 -0.38
CA MET A 338 -12.74 -16.34 -0.56
C MET A 338 -12.68 -15.89 -2.02
N GLN A 339 -12.86 -14.59 -2.26
CA GLN A 339 -12.46 -13.95 -3.52
C GLN A 339 -11.05 -13.40 -3.38
N LYS A 340 -10.18 -13.71 -4.34
CA LYS A 340 -8.87 -13.07 -4.47
C LYS A 340 -8.72 -12.40 -5.83
N THR A 341 -8.09 -11.24 -5.84
CA THR A 341 -7.89 -10.38 -7.02
C THR A 341 -6.40 -10.18 -7.27
N ASN A 342 -5.92 -10.64 -8.44
CA ASN A 342 -4.51 -10.54 -8.87
C ASN A 342 -3.49 -11.05 -7.83
N ARG A 343 -3.81 -12.16 -7.15
CA ARG A 343 -3.03 -12.70 -6.04
C ARG A 343 -2.95 -14.22 -6.09
N ASP A 344 -1.83 -14.76 -5.65
CA ASP A 344 -1.63 -16.20 -5.49
C ASP A 344 -2.43 -16.74 -4.29
N THR A 345 -2.93 -17.98 -4.38
CA THR A 345 -3.72 -18.61 -3.31
C THR A 345 -2.93 -18.68 -2.00
N GLN A 346 -1.65 -19.08 -2.03
CA GLN A 346 -0.84 -19.22 -0.81
C GLN A 346 -0.50 -17.86 -0.19
N ASP A 347 -0.26 -16.83 -1.00
CA ASP A 347 -0.07 -15.46 -0.49
C ASP A 347 -1.37 -14.90 0.13
N ALA A 348 -2.54 -15.23 -0.43
CA ALA A 348 -3.83 -14.89 0.17
C ALA A 348 -4.05 -15.62 1.52
N LEU A 349 -3.77 -16.92 1.60
CA LEU A 349 -3.85 -17.69 2.85
C LEU A 349 -2.84 -17.17 3.90
N GLY A 350 -1.62 -16.82 3.49
CA GLY A 350 -0.63 -16.20 4.36
C GLY A 350 -1.05 -14.82 4.87
N HIS A 351 -1.85 -14.07 4.09
CA HIS A 351 -2.48 -12.84 4.55
C HIS A 351 -3.58 -13.11 5.56
N LEU A 352 -4.46 -14.07 5.30
CA LEU A 352 -5.55 -14.48 6.20
C LEU A 352 -5.04 -15.06 7.51
N SER A 353 -3.99 -15.87 7.48
CA SER A 353 -3.32 -16.41 8.67
C SER A 353 -2.87 -15.29 9.62
N ARG A 354 -2.31 -14.20 9.07
CA ARG A 354 -1.89 -13.02 9.85
C ARG A 354 -3.06 -12.23 10.41
N LEU A 355 -4.15 -12.09 9.65
CA LEU A 355 -5.36 -11.37 10.08
C LEU A 355 -6.14 -12.14 11.13
N LEU A 356 -6.35 -13.43 10.91
CA LEU A 356 -7.12 -14.30 11.78
C LEU A 356 -6.31 -14.79 12.98
N HIS A 357 -4.99 -14.55 13.05
CA HIS A 357 -4.10 -15.12 14.07
C HIS A 357 -4.22 -16.65 14.16
N VAL A 358 -4.08 -17.32 13.02
CA VAL A 358 -4.07 -18.80 12.88
C VAL A 358 -2.83 -19.23 12.12
N ASN A 359 -2.44 -20.49 12.25
CA ASN A 359 -1.35 -21.00 11.42
C ASN A 359 -1.86 -21.17 9.98
N VAL A 360 -0.99 -21.03 8.98
CA VAL A 360 -1.32 -21.33 7.58
C VAL A 360 -1.79 -22.78 7.45
N LYS A 361 -1.25 -23.69 8.27
CA LYS A 361 -1.62 -25.11 8.35
C LYS A 361 -3.08 -25.36 8.76
N ASP A 362 -3.71 -24.38 9.42
CA ASP A 362 -5.10 -24.49 9.85
C ASP A 362 -6.07 -24.14 8.72
N LEU A 363 -5.58 -23.55 7.63
CA LEU A 363 -6.33 -23.18 6.44
C LEU A 363 -6.10 -24.21 5.33
N SER A 364 -7.17 -24.82 4.82
CA SER A 364 -7.13 -25.71 3.66
C SER A 364 -8.02 -25.20 2.53
N VAL A 365 -7.63 -25.53 1.30
CA VAL A 365 -8.34 -25.17 0.06
C VAL A 365 -8.45 -26.41 -0.81
N ALA A 366 -9.41 -26.46 -1.72
CA ALA A 366 -9.57 -27.60 -2.64
C ALA A 366 -8.56 -27.60 -3.80
N GLY A 367 -7.92 -26.46 -4.08
CA GLY A 367 -6.81 -26.34 -5.03
C GLY A 367 -6.33 -24.89 -5.18
N THR A 368 -5.17 -24.71 -5.77
CA THR A 368 -4.64 -23.39 -6.10
C THR A 368 -5.31 -22.82 -7.37
N LYS A 369 -5.47 -21.49 -7.42
CA LYS A 369 -6.10 -20.80 -8.56
C LYS A 369 -5.17 -19.73 -9.12
N ASP A 370 -5.30 -19.46 -10.41
CA ASP A 370 -4.49 -18.49 -11.16
C ASP A 370 -4.24 -17.18 -10.38
N LYS A 371 -2.98 -16.74 -10.33
CA LYS A 371 -2.61 -15.45 -9.73
C LYS A 371 -3.22 -14.27 -10.48
N ARG A 372 -3.09 -14.25 -11.82
CA ARG A 372 -3.57 -13.18 -12.70
C ARG A 372 -5.02 -13.45 -13.11
N GLY A 373 -5.94 -13.13 -12.21
CA GLY A 373 -7.38 -13.27 -12.39
C GLY A 373 -8.14 -12.78 -11.15
N VAL A 374 -9.47 -12.79 -11.22
CA VAL A 374 -10.34 -12.74 -10.04
C VAL A 374 -10.88 -14.14 -9.82
N THR A 375 -10.55 -14.74 -8.68
CA THR A 375 -10.89 -16.14 -8.43
C THR A 375 -11.65 -16.29 -7.13
N VAL A 376 -12.74 -17.04 -7.17
CA VAL A 376 -13.58 -17.38 -6.02
C VAL A 376 -13.38 -18.85 -5.70
N GLN A 377 -13.01 -19.14 -4.45
CA GLN A 377 -12.75 -20.50 -3.98
C GLN A 377 -13.20 -20.69 -2.53
N ARG A 378 -13.50 -21.92 -2.14
CA ARG A 378 -13.80 -22.27 -0.75
C ARG A 378 -12.51 -22.46 0.05
N VAL A 379 -12.52 -21.95 1.27
CA VAL A 379 -11.46 -22.15 2.27
C VAL A 379 -12.07 -22.80 3.50
N SER A 380 -11.40 -23.80 4.04
CA SER A 380 -11.71 -24.44 5.32
C SER A 380 -10.73 -23.97 6.38
N LEU A 381 -11.24 -23.54 7.54
CA LEU A 381 -10.43 -23.18 8.70
C LEU A 381 -10.72 -24.12 9.85
N ASN A 382 -9.68 -24.70 10.45
CA ASN A 382 -9.78 -25.34 11.75
C ASN A 382 -10.05 -24.28 12.84
N ARG A 383 -11.28 -24.23 13.35
CA ARG A 383 -11.79 -23.10 14.13
C ARG A 383 -11.12 -22.93 15.49
N HIS A 384 -10.57 -24.00 16.05
CA HIS A 384 -10.14 -24.04 17.45
C HIS A 384 -11.23 -23.45 18.37
N ASN A 385 -11.01 -22.26 18.95
CA ASN A 385 -11.96 -21.56 19.83
C ASN A 385 -12.67 -20.36 19.17
N LYS A 386 -12.54 -20.15 17.86
CA LYS A 386 -13.13 -19.00 17.14
C LYS A 386 -14.52 -19.33 16.61
N THR A 387 -15.41 -18.36 16.67
CA THR A 387 -16.76 -18.46 16.07
C THR A 387 -16.77 -17.90 14.64
N VAL A 388 -17.84 -18.21 13.90
CA VAL A 388 -18.10 -17.63 12.57
C VAL A 388 -18.13 -16.09 12.61
N GLU A 389 -18.72 -15.50 13.65
CA GLU A 389 -18.76 -14.04 13.81
C GLU A 389 -17.37 -13.44 14.03
N ASP A 390 -16.53 -14.11 14.82
CA ASP A 390 -15.15 -13.67 15.06
C ASP A 390 -14.34 -13.67 13.77
N ILE A 391 -14.48 -14.72 12.95
CA ILE A 391 -13.78 -14.83 11.66
C ILE A 391 -14.29 -13.78 10.68
N TRP A 392 -15.59 -13.53 10.62
CA TRP A 392 -16.15 -12.49 9.77
C TRP A 392 -15.64 -11.10 10.17
N ARG A 393 -15.61 -10.79 11.47
CA ARG A 393 -15.07 -9.51 11.99
C ARG A 393 -13.57 -9.37 11.69
N MET A 394 -12.76 -10.38 12.02
CA MET A 394 -11.31 -10.34 11.84
C MET A 394 -10.91 -10.38 10.36
N GLY A 395 -11.57 -11.22 9.55
CA GLY A 395 -11.31 -11.37 8.12
C GLY A 395 -11.63 -10.11 7.32
N ASN A 396 -12.64 -9.34 7.74
CA ASN A 396 -12.99 -8.04 7.15
C ASN A 396 -12.40 -6.83 7.92
N ASN A 397 -11.55 -7.07 8.93
CA ASN A 397 -10.85 -6.05 9.73
C ASN A 397 -11.79 -5.06 10.46
N ILE A 398 -12.99 -5.53 10.84
CA ILE A 398 -14.05 -4.76 11.49
C ILE A 398 -13.70 -4.55 12.98
N GLY A 399 -13.60 -3.29 13.40
CA GLY A 399 -13.23 -2.91 14.78
C GLY A 399 -11.73 -2.66 15.01
N GLY A 400 -10.91 -2.84 13.97
CA GLY A 400 -9.50 -2.44 13.95
C GLY A 400 -9.29 -1.16 13.15
N ARG A 401 -9.05 -1.32 11.83
CA ARG A 401 -8.80 -0.21 10.90
C ARG A 401 -10.03 0.22 10.08
N ARG A 402 -11.10 -0.58 10.06
CA ARG A 402 -12.31 -0.31 9.28
C ARG A 402 -13.56 -0.36 10.16
N THR A 403 -14.52 0.50 9.85
CA THR A 403 -15.88 0.42 10.41
C THR A 403 -16.72 -0.64 9.68
N LEU A 404 -17.89 -0.98 10.22
CA LEU A 404 -18.81 -1.93 9.59
C LEU A 404 -19.27 -1.43 8.20
N GLU A 405 -19.62 -0.16 8.10
CA GLU A 405 -20.05 0.47 6.84
C GLU A 405 -18.93 0.51 5.80
N GLU A 406 -17.69 0.80 6.22
CA GLU A 406 -16.52 0.77 5.32
C GLU A 406 -16.20 -0.64 4.82
N ALA A 407 -16.39 -1.66 5.66
CA ALA A 407 -16.19 -3.04 5.26
C ALA A 407 -17.21 -3.51 4.20
N MET A 408 -18.43 -2.95 4.22
CA MET A 408 -19.50 -3.30 3.28
C MET A 408 -19.49 -2.45 2.00
N SER A 409 -18.98 -1.22 2.04
CA SER A 409 -18.97 -0.29 0.88
C SER A 409 -17.64 -0.28 0.10
N GLN A 410 -16.52 -0.63 0.72
CA GLN A 410 -15.21 -0.58 0.06
C GLN A 410 -14.71 -1.98 -0.29
N ARG A 411 -13.91 -2.10 -1.36
CA ARG A 411 -13.23 -3.35 -1.76
C ARG A 411 -12.35 -3.97 -0.66
N GLY A 412 -12.17 -5.29 -0.76
CA GLY A 412 -11.43 -6.11 0.21
C GLY A 412 -9.99 -5.63 0.38
N GLU A 413 -9.49 -5.65 1.62
CA GLU A 413 -8.14 -5.18 1.91
C GLU A 413 -7.10 -6.06 1.18
N ARG A 414 -6.19 -5.42 0.43
CA ARG A 414 -5.13 -6.09 -0.35
C ARG A 414 -5.64 -7.15 -1.33
N GLY A 415 -6.85 -6.95 -1.86
CA GLY A 415 -7.43 -7.80 -2.92
C GLY A 415 -7.89 -9.18 -2.43
N VAL A 416 -8.23 -9.32 -1.15
CA VAL A 416 -8.83 -10.54 -0.59
C VAL A 416 -10.14 -10.17 0.10
N ARG A 417 -11.21 -10.92 -0.19
CA ARG A 417 -12.53 -10.79 0.43
C ARG A 417 -13.02 -12.14 0.94
N ILE A 418 -13.65 -12.17 2.11
CA ILE A 418 -14.28 -13.37 2.69
C ILE A 418 -15.78 -13.14 2.89
N ALA A 419 -16.58 -14.13 2.53
CA ALA A 419 -18.03 -14.18 2.71
C ALA A 419 -18.52 -15.61 3.01
N ASP A 420 -19.83 -15.79 3.23
CA ASP A 420 -20.52 -17.09 3.30
C ASP A 420 -19.94 -18.11 4.29
N LEU A 421 -19.74 -17.65 5.54
CA LEU A 421 -19.16 -18.46 6.61
C LEU A 421 -20.17 -19.45 7.20
N ASN A 422 -19.82 -20.75 7.20
CA ASN A 422 -20.66 -21.82 7.72
C ASN A 422 -19.84 -22.85 8.50
N TYR A 423 -20.43 -23.48 9.52
CA TYR A 423 -19.79 -24.60 10.22
C TYR A 423 -19.90 -25.90 9.43
N ARG A 424 -18.82 -26.69 9.35
CA ARG A 424 -18.78 -27.99 8.66
C ARG A 424 -17.97 -29.03 9.44
N LYS A 425 -18.34 -30.30 9.29
CA LYS A 425 -17.74 -31.44 10.02
C LYS A 425 -16.39 -31.89 9.43
N ALA A 426 -16.18 -31.69 8.13
CA ALA A 426 -14.97 -32.10 7.41
C ALA A 426 -14.16 -30.89 6.92
N SER A 427 -12.84 -31.06 6.79
CA SER A 427 -11.95 -30.12 6.08
C SER A 427 -12.15 -30.23 4.56
N LEU A 428 -11.73 -29.23 3.81
CA LEU A 428 -11.58 -29.38 2.37
C LEU A 428 -10.31 -30.16 2.07
N GLU A 429 -10.44 -31.14 1.19
CA GLU A 429 -9.35 -31.92 0.63
C GLU A 429 -9.11 -31.48 -0.82
N LEU A 430 -7.89 -31.68 -1.29
CA LEU A 430 -7.46 -31.24 -2.61
C LEU A 430 -8.14 -32.08 -3.72
N GLY A 431 -8.61 -31.45 -4.80
CA GLY A 431 -9.27 -32.13 -5.94
C GLY A 431 -10.79 -32.03 -6.00
N MET A 432 -11.42 -31.23 -5.12
CA MET A 432 -12.87 -30.98 -5.08
C MET A 432 -13.29 -29.76 -5.94
N LEU A 433 -12.97 -29.71 -7.25
CA LEU A 433 -13.20 -28.51 -8.10
C LEU A 433 -13.43 -28.73 -9.62
N LYS A 434 -14.10 -27.78 -10.29
CA LYS A 434 -14.20 -27.60 -11.77
C LYS A 434 -13.98 -26.11 -12.15
N GLY A 435 -13.55 -25.75 -13.37
CA GLY A 435 -13.03 -24.38 -13.72
C GLY A 435 -13.58 -23.69 -14.98
N ASN A 436 -13.43 -22.35 -15.14
CA ASN A 436 -14.07 -21.53 -16.19
C ASN A 436 -13.13 -20.46 -16.85
N ALA A 437 -13.43 -19.93 -18.07
CA ALA A 437 -12.69 -18.82 -18.73
C ALA A 437 -13.35 -18.14 -19.97
N ASN A 438 -13.02 -16.84 -20.25
CA ASN A 438 -13.49 -15.94 -21.35
C ASN A 438 -12.42 -15.59 -22.45
N VAL A 439 -12.79 -15.30 -23.72
CA VAL A 439 -11.94 -14.78 -24.86
C VAL A 439 -12.73 -13.93 -25.86
N LYS A 440 -12.07 -12.97 -26.56
CA LYS A 440 -12.52 -11.97 -27.58
C LYS A 440 -12.25 -12.31 -29.06
N VAL A 441 -13.12 -11.87 -30.01
CA VAL A 441 -13.11 -12.15 -31.49
C VAL A 441 -13.69 -11.00 -32.35
N ASP A 442 -13.33 -10.92 -33.64
CA ASP A 442 -13.69 -9.85 -34.60
C ASP A 442 -14.72 -10.21 -35.70
N SER A 443 -15.09 -11.49 -35.90
CA SER A 443 -16.11 -11.90 -36.88
C SER A 443 -17.05 -12.98 -36.33
N MET A 444 -18.37 -12.79 -36.46
CA MET A 444 -19.39 -13.63 -35.83
C MET A 444 -19.45 -15.06 -36.38
N GLU A 445 -19.30 -15.23 -37.70
CA GLU A 445 -19.47 -16.56 -38.34
C GLU A 445 -18.31 -17.52 -38.01
N ILE A 446 -17.05 -17.05 -38.12
CA ILE A 446 -15.86 -17.83 -37.75
C ILE A 446 -15.85 -18.14 -36.25
N LEU A 447 -16.38 -17.21 -35.43
CA LEU A 447 -16.51 -17.40 -33.99
C LEU A 447 -17.44 -18.56 -33.66
N ASP A 448 -18.63 -18.55 -34.23
CA ASP A 448 -19.63 -19.59 -33.99
C ASP A 448 -19.13 -20.95 -34.47
N GLU A 449 -18.38 -21.02 -35.58
CA GLU A 449 -17.72 -22.24 -36.05
C GLU A 449 -16.70 -22.76 -35.01
N ALA A 450 -15.75 -21.92 -34.59
CA ALA A 450 -14.72 -22.31 -33.61
C ALA A 450 -15.33 -22.73 -32.26
N MET A 451 -16.39 -22.05 -31.81
CA MET A 451 -17.10 -22.40 -30.57
C MET A 451 -17.88 -23.70 -30.68
N ASN A 452 -18.49 -23.98 -31.83
CA ASN A 452 -19.18 -25.25 -32.05
C ASN A 452 -18.20 -26.42 -32.13
N THR A 453 -16.99 -26.21 -32.67
CA THR A 453 -15.94 -27.22 -32.68
C THR A 453 -15.49 -27.58 -31.27
N ILE A 454 -15.18 -26.60 -30.42
CA ILE A 454 -14.78 -26.90 -29.04
C ILE A 454 -15.95 -27.50 -28.22
N LYS A 455 -17.20 -27.16 -28.54
CA LYS A 455 -18.40 -27.76 -27.92
C LYS A 455 -18.60 -29.24 -28.27
N THR A 456 -18.27 -29.63 -29.50
CA THR A 456 -18.54 -30.98 -30.04
C THR A 456 -17.32 -31.90 -29.96
N LYS A 457 -16.13 -31.39 -30.31
CA LYS A 457 -14.88 -32.15 -30.38
C LYS A 457 -13.95 -31.90 -29.17
N GLY A 458 -14.21 -30.87 -28.37
CA GLY A 458 -13.36 -30.54 -27.22
C GLY A 458 -12.05 -29.86 -27.61
N PHE A 459 -11.02 -30.01 -26.77
CA PHE A 459 -9.66 -29.53 -27.01
C PHE A 459 -8.62 -30.53 -26.46
N ILE A 460 -7.37 -30.43 -26.93
CA ILE A 460 -6.28 -31.30 -26.48
C ILE A 460 -5.84 -30.90 -25.07
N ASN A 461 -5.76 -31.88 -24.17
CA ASN A 461 -5.58 -31.66 -22.73
C ASN A 461 -4.10 -31.45 -22.31
N TYR A 462 -3.39 -30.60 -23.04
CA TYR A 462 -1.98 -30.27 -22.79
C TYR A 462 -1.74 -29.66 -21.41
N TYR A 463 -0.53 -29.88 -20.89
CA TYR A 463 0.02 -29.02 -19.83
C TYR A 463 0.44 -27.69 -20.45
N GLY A 464 -0.19 -26.58 -20.03
CA GLY A 464 0.11 -25.25 -20.56
C GLY A 464 1.48 -24.70 -20.12
N MET A 465 1.87 -23.57 -20.71
CA MET A 465 3.15 -22.87 -20.41
C MET A 465 3.32 -22.52 -18.92
N GLN A 466 2.22 -22.40 -18.15
CA GLN A 466 2.28 -22.19 -16.71
C GLN A 466 3.05 -23.31 -15.97
N ARG A 467 2.99 -24.56 -16.46
CA ARG A 467 3.66 -25.72 -15.85
C ARG A 467 5.18 -25.69 -16.03
N PHE A 468 5.65 -25.11 -17.13
CA PHE A 468 7.06 -25.04 -17.49
C PHE A 468 7.76 -23.76 -17.00
N GLY A 469 7.01 -22.85 -16.36
CA GLY A 469 7.48 -21.55 -15.90
C GLY A 469 7.49 -20.50 -17.01
N THR A 470 7.44 -19.23 -16.64
CA THR A 470 7.48 -18.08 -17.57
C THR A 470 8.87 -17.43 -17.68
N ALA A 471 9.89 -18.06 -17.11
CA ALA A 471 11.25 -17.53 -17.06
C ALA A 471 12.10 -18.03 -18.24
N SER A 472 13.26 -17.40 -18.46
CA SER A 472 14.25 -17.81 -19.47
C SER A 472 14.92 -19.17 -19.18
N VAL A 473 14.52 -19.84 -18.09
CA VAL A 473 15.00 -21.17 -17.71
C VAL A 473 13.79 -22.09 -17.61
N PRO A 474 13.72 -23.16 -18.42
CA PRO A 474 12.59 -24.07 -18.39
C PRO A 474 12.65 -24.97 -17.15
N THR A 475 11.53 -25.04 -16.42
CA THR A 475 11.38 -25.85 -15.20
C THR A 475 11.66 -27.35 -15.47
N HIS A 476 11.30 -27.85 -16.65
CA HIS A 476 11.49 -29.26 -17.03
C HIS A 476 12.97 -29.64 -17.23
N ALA A 477 13.84 -28.68 -17.61
CA ALA A 477 15.28 -28.93 -17.73
C ALA A 477 15.95 -29.13 -16.36
N ILE A 478 15.50 -28.39 -15.33
CA ILE A 478 15.91 -28.61 -13.94
C ILE A 478 15.45 -30.01 -13.48
N GLY A 479 14.22 -30.39 -13.84
CA GLY A 479 13.67 -31.72 -13.56
C GLY A 479 14.51 -32.85 -14.14
N LEU A 480 14.93 -32.71 -15.40
CA LEU A 480 15.80 -33.68 -16.07
C LEU A 480 17.17 -33.80 -15.36
N ALA A 481 17.79 -32.67 -14.97
CA ALA A 481 19.05 -32.70 -14.23
C ALA A 481 18.90 -33.44 -12.89
N LEU A 482 17.79 -33.22 -12.16
CA LEU A 482 17.49 -33.96 -10.93
C LEU A 482 17.29 -35.46 -11.18
N LEU A 483 16.58 -35.85 -12.25
CA LEU A 483 16.36 -37.26 -12.62
C LEU A 483 17.64 -37.97 -13.04
N ARG A 484 18.57 -37.26 -13.69
CA ARG A 484 19.92 -37.76 -14.05
C ARG A 484 20.89 -37.82 -12.86
N SER A 485 20.49 -37.35 -11.68
CA SER A 485 21.37 -37.15 -10.52
C SER A 485 22.53 -36.18 -10.79
N ASP A 486 22.36 -35.25 -11.74
CA ASP A 486 23.31 -34.17 -12.03
C ASP A 486 22.99 -32.95 -11.14
N TRP A 487 23.45 -33.02 -9.89
CA TRP A 487 23.13 -32.04 -8.87
C TRP A 487 23.72 -30.66 -9.15
N GLN A 488 24.93 -30.63 -9.72
CA GLN A 488 25.64 -29.39 -10.03
C GLN A 488 24.88 -28.62 -11.11
N LYS A 489 24.53 -29.28 -12.21
CA LYS A 489 23.73 -28.66 -13.28
C LYS A 489 22.38 -28.18 -12.77
N ALA A 490 21.72 -28.93 -11.88
CA ALA A 490 20.45 -28.49 -11.29
C ALA A 490 20.59 -27.19 -10.48
N VAL A 491 21.65 -27.04 -9.67
CA VAL A 491 21.90 -25.80 -8.92
C VAL A 491 22.30 -24.64 -9.83
N ASP A 492 23.13 -24.90 -10.84
CA ASP A 492 23.55 -23.89 -11.81
C ASP A 492 22.34 -23.36 -12.59
N LEU A 493 21.43 -24.24 -13.02
CA LEU A 493 20.18 -23.84 -13.69
C LEU A 493 19.24 -23.02 -12.77
N ILE A 494 19.23 -23.28 -11.47
CA ILE A 494 18.43 -22.51 -10.50
C ILE A 494 19.06 -21.13 -10.24
N LEU A 495 20.39 -21.04 -10.13
CA LEU A 495 21.10 -19.82 -9.77
C LEU A 495 21.49 -18.93 -10.95
N GLN A 496 21.50 -19.44 -12.19
CA GLN A 496 21.89 -18.68 -13.38
C GLN A 496 21.08 -17.39 -13.57
N LYS A 497 21.71 -16.41 -14.25
CA LYS A 497 21.09 -15.13 -14.59
C LYS A 497 19.89 -15.33 -15.50
N ARG A 498 18.78 -14.66 -15.19
CA ARG A 498 17.55 -14.69 -15.99
C ARG A 498 17.19 -13.28 -16.41
N HIS A 499 17.05 -13.07 -17.72
CA HIS A 499 16.71 -11.77 -18.27
C HIS A 499 15.20 -11.50 -18.10
N GLY A 500 14.84 -10.28 -17.69
CA GLY A 500 13.44 -9.88 -17.47
C GLY A 500 12.89 -10.19 -16.08
N GLU A 501 13.71 -10.68 -15.13
CA GLU A 501 13.33 -10.74 -13.71
C GLU A 501 13.32 -9.33 -13.06
N HIS A 502 12.75 -9.22 -11.86
CA HIS A 502 12.72 -7.93 -11.16
C HIS A 502 14.16 -7.46 -10.84
N PRO A 503 14.50 -6.16 -10.97
CA PRO A 503 15.88 -5.66 -10.84
C PRO A 503 16.62 -6.04 -9.55
N ASP A 504 15.88 -6.20 -8.45
CA ASP A 504 16.41 -6.64 -7.15
C ASP A 504 16.94 -8.09 -7.19
N VAL A 505 16.28 -8.98 -7.93
CA VAL A 505 16.70 -10.37 -8.14
C VAL A 505 17.87 -10.44 -9.10
N GLU A 506 17.85 -9.64 -10.17
CA GLU A 506 18.95 -9.59 -11.14
C GLU A 506 20.25 -9.10 -10.48
N ALA A 507 20.18 -8.02 -9.70
CA ALA A 507 21.31 -7.54 -8.91
C ALA A 507 21.80 -8.58 -7.87
N ALA A 508 20.89 -9.36 -7.28
CA ALA A 508 21.26 -10.43 -6.35
C ALA A 508 21.98 -11.60 -7.05
N ARG A 509 21.54 -11.97 -8.26
CA ARG A 509 22.21 -12.97 -9.09
C ARG A 509 23.57 -12.49 -9.57
N ASP A 510 23.69 -11.22 -9.97
CA ASP A 510 24.97 -10.62 -10.36
C ASP A 510 25.96 -10.60 -9.19
N ALA A 511 25.50 -10.28 -7.97
CA ALA A 511 26.34 -10.37 -6.77
C ALA A 511 26.87 -11.79 -6.51
N TRP A 512 26.10 -12.84 -6.85
CA TRP A 512 26.54 -14.23 -6.73
C TRP A 512 27.47 -14.64 -7.88
N LEU A 513 27.06 -14.43 -9.14
CA LEU A 513 27.74 -14.94 -10.33
C LEU A 513 28.97 -14.12 -10.72
N VAL A 514 28.88 -12.79 -10.62
CA VAL A 514 29.94 -11.86 -11.05
C VAL A 514 30.86 -11.52 -9.88
N GLU A 515 30.29 -11.11 -8.75
CA GLU A 515 31.09 -10.66 -7.60
C GLU A 515 31.55 -11.81 -6.70
N GLY A 516 30.83 -12.95 -6.71
CA GLY A 516 31.11 -14.09 -5.83
C GLY A 516 30.82 -13.82 -4.34
N ASP A 517 30.02 -12.79 -4.02
CA ASP A 517 29.71 -12.38 -2.66
C ASP A 517 28.37 -12.99 -2.19
N LEU A 518 28.47 -14.04 -1.38
CA LEU A 518 27.35 -14.78 -0.81
C LEU A 518 26.48 -13.93 0.12
N ASP A 519 27.09 -13.10 0.96
CA ASP A 519 26.37 -12.33 1.97
C ASP A 519 25.61 -11.17 1.33
N LYS A 520 26.24 -10.51 0.36
CA LYS A 520 25.59 -9.48 -0.46
C LYS A 520 24.44 -10.07 -1.25
N ALA A 521 24.62 -11.21 -1.92
CA ALA A 521 23.55 -11.90 -2.66
C ALA A 521 22.35 -12.22 -1.74
N LEU A 522 22.59 -12.83 -0.57
CA LEU A 522 21.53 -13.16 0.40
C LEU A 522 20.78 -11.94 0.96
N SER A 523 21.46 -10.79 1.06
CA SER A 523 20.84 -9.54 1.50
C SER A 523 19.95 -8.90 0.43
N LEU A 524 20.32 -9.06 -0.85
CA LEU A 524 19.58 -8.54 -1.99
C LEU A 524 18.41 -9.44 -2.39
N PHE A 525 18.54 -10.77 -2.27
CA PHE A 525 17.46 -11.71 -2.61
C PHE A 525 16.22 -11.48 -1.74
N PRO A 526 15.05 -11.16 -2.34
CA PRO A 526 13.82 -10.96 -1.59
C PRO A 526 13.27 -12.28 -1.04
N ARG A 527 12.53 -12.22 0.07
CA ARG A 527 11.98 -13.43 0.75
C ARG A 527 11.04 -14.29 -0.10
N ARG A 528 10.53 -13.76 -1.21
CA ARG A 528 9.66 -14.46 -2.17
C ARG A 528 10.41 -15.48 -3.04
N VAL A 529 11.74 -15.35 -3.16
CA VAL A 529 12.59 -16.21 -3.98
C VAL A 529 13.15 -17.32 -3.09
N VAL A 530 12.38 -18.39 -2.91
CA VAL A 530 12.64 -19.39 -1.86
C VAL A 530 13.78 -20.35 -2.25
N ALA A 531 13.78 -20.88 -3.48
CA ALA A 531 14.72 -21.93 -3.89
C ALA A 531 16.18 -21.44 -3.85
N GLU A 532 16.44 -20.27 -4.44
CA GLU A 532 17.76 -19.64 -4.50
C GLU A 532 18.25 -19.29 -3.10
N ARG A 533 17.38 -18.73 -2.24
CA ARG A 533 17.73 -18.41 -0.86
C ARG A 533 18.08 -19.66 -0.04
N CYS A 534 17.30 -20.74 -0.16
CA CYS A 534 17.58 -21.99 0.54
C CYS A 534 18.98 -22.53 0.18
N ILE A 535 19.33 -22.53 -1.11
CA ILE A 535 20.65 -22.96 -1.59
C ILE A 535 21.75 -22.07 -1.00
N LEU A 536 21.64 -20.74 -1.12
CA LEU A 536 22.65 -19.82 -0.63
C LEU A 536 22.77 -19.81 0.90
N GLU A 537 21.66 -19.97 1.63
CA GLU A 537 21.67 -20.14 3.09
C GLU A 537 22.35 -21.45 3.50
N SER A 538 22.21 -22.51 2.70
CA SER A 538 22.96 -23.76 2.90
C SER A 538 24.46 -23.54 2.68
N PHE A 539 24.87 -22.90 1.58
CA PHE A 539 26.27 -22.57 1.35
C PHE A 539 26.85 -21.65 2.43
N LYS A 540 26.04 -20.75 3.00
CA LYS A 540 26.45 -19.91 4.14
C LYS A 540 26.71 -20.74 5.39
N LYS A 541 25.85 -21.72 5.70
CA LYS A 541 26.08 -22.67 6.80
C LYS A 541 27.35 -23.49 6.59
N GLN A 542 27.69 -23.78 5.34
CA GLN A 542 28.90 -24.49 4.93
C GLN A 542 30.14 -23.56 4.80
N LYS A 543 30.06 -22.30 5.27
CA LYS A 543 31.15 -21.30 5.20
C LYS A 543 31.66 -21.02 3.78
N GLY A 544 30.78 -21.12 2.79
CA GLY A 544 31.10 -20.86 1.38
C GLY A 544 31.65 -22.07 0.62
N ASP A 545 31.68 -23.26 1.21
CA ASP A 545 31.94 -24.49 0.46
C ASP A 545 30.72 -24.85 -0.42
N THR A 546 30.96 -25.03 -1.72
CA THR A 546 29.93 -25.39 -2.71
C THR A 546 29.97 -26.86 -3.09
N ARG A 547 30.85 -27.68 -2.48
CA ARG A 547 30.98 -29.11 -2.80
C ARG A 547 29.73 -29.92 -2.44
N ASN A 548 29.04 -29.58 -1.35
CA ASN A 548 27.83 -30.31 -0.94
C ASN A 548 26.56 -29.72 -1.56
N VAL A 549 26.48 -29.86 -2.89
CA VAL A 549 25.35 -29.38 -3.71
C VAL A 549 24.06 -30.13 -3.40
N MET A 550 24.15 -31.46 -3.18
CA MET A 550 22.99 -32.29 -2.85
C MET A 550 22.37 -31.87 -1.50
N GLY A 551 23.19 -31.59 -0.49
CA GLY A 551 22.73 -31.05 0.78
C GLY A 551 22.05 -29.68 0.62
N ALA A 552 22.56 -28.82 -0.27
CA ALA A 552 21.93 -27.53 -0.59
C ALA A 552 20.57 -27.70 -1.28
N LEU A 553 20.46 -28.57 -2.29
CA LEU A 553 19.18 -28.89 -2.94
C LEU A 553 18.16 -29.43 -1.95
N SER A 554 18.58 -30.30 -1.03
CA SER A 554 17.69 -30.90 -0.01
C SER A 554 17.11 -29.89 0.97
N THR A 555 17.67 -28.68 1.08
CA THR A 555 17.09 -27.59 1.88
C THR A 555 15.86 -26.95 1.23
N ILE A 556 15.66 -27.14 -0.08
CA ILE A 556 14.48 -26.66 -0.79
C ILE A 556 13.27 -27.51 -0.35
N PRO A 557 12.12 -26.87 -0.04
CA PRO A 557 10.88 -27.59 0.27
C PRO A 557 10.56 -28.68 -0.76
N ARG A 558 10.14 -29.87 -0.29
CA ARG A 558 9.92 -31.07 -1.12
C ARG A 558 9.03 -30.78 -2.34
N ASN A 559 7.94 -30.05 -2.17
CA ASN A 559 6.95 -29.78 -3.22
C ASN A 559 7.57 -28.98 -4.37
N LEU A 560 8.41 -27.98 -4.06
CA LEU A 560 9.11 -27.20 -5.08
C LEU A 560 10.12 -28.06 -5.83
N ARG A 561 10.73 -29.06 -5.18
CA ARG A 561 11.64 -30.01 -5.85
C ARG A 561 10.88 -30.96 -6.77
N LEU A 562 9.76 -31.50 -6.31
CA LEU A 562 8.90 -32.39 -7.11
C LEU A 562 8.28 -31.67 -8.31
N MET A 563 7.93 -30.38 -8.18
CA MET A 563 7.45 -29.55 -9.28
C MET A 563 8.38 -29.61 -10.50
N TYR A 564 9.71 -29.56 -10.30
CA TYR A 564 10.67 -29.67 -11.40
C TYR A 564 10.56 -31.02 -12.14
N ILE A 565 10.45 -32.11 -11.38
CA ILE A 565 10.38 -33.47 -11.92
C ILE A 565 9.04 -33.68 -12.64
N HIS A 566 7.94 -33.23 -12.05
CA HIS A 566 6.63 -33.30 -12.69
C HIS A 566 6.56 -32.43 -13.94
N ALA A 567 7.26 -31.29 -14.01
CA ALA A 567 7.36 -30.53 -15.25
C ALA A 567 8.06 -31.32 -16.36
N TYR A 568 9.07 -32.15 -16.04
CA TYR A 568 9.68 -33.05 -17.02
C TYR A 568 8.71 -34.16 -17.48
N GLN A 569 7.95 -34.77 -16.56
CA GLN A 569 6.90 -35.73 -16.93
C GLN A 569 5.86 -35.11 -17.87
N SER A 570 5.42 -33.88 -17.57
CA SER A 570 4.48 -33.11 -18.41
C SER A 570 5.05 -32.80 -19.80
N TYR A 571 6.36 -32.54 -19.91
CA TYR A 571 7.03 -32.28 -21.19
C TYR A 571 6.99 -33.52 -22.10
N VAL A 572 7.39 -34.68 -21.56
CA VAL A 572 7.34 -35.95 -22.30
C VAL A 572 5.90 -36.28 -22.71
N TRP A 573 4.95 -36.08 -21.80
CA TRP A 573 3.53 -36.32 -22.08
C TRP A 573 3.00 -35.44 -23.22
N ASN A 574 3.28 -34.14 -23.21
CA ASN A 574 2.87 -33.22 -24.28
C ASN A 574 3.44 -33.65 -25.64
N ALA A 575 4.74 -33.97 -25.69
CA ALA A 575 5.41 -34.41 -26.92
C ALA A 575 4.77 -35.66 -27.53
N ILE A 576 4.48 -36.67 -26.70
CA ILE A 576 3.87 -37.92 -27.15
C ILE A 576 2.41 -37.74 -27.56
N VAL A 577 1.65 -36.90 -26.86
CA VAL A 577 0.26 -36.60 -27.26
C VAL A 577 0.24 -35.87 -28.59
N SER A 578 1.13 -34.91 -28.81
CA SER A 578 1.30 -34.26 -30.12
C SER A 578 1.61 -35.28 -31.22
N GLU A 579 2.51 -36.22 -30.97
CA GLU A 579 2.85 -37.28 -31.92
C GLU A 579 1.68 -38.24 -32.21
N ARG A 580 0.91 -38.61 -31.17
CA ARG A 580 -0.31 -39.43 -31.30
C ARG A 580 -1.36 -38.75 -32.18
N ILE A 581 -1.61 -37.46 -31.96
CA ILE A 581 -2.61 -36.69 -32.71
C ILE A 581 -2.12 -36.43 -34.15
N LYS A 582 -0.83 -36.19 -34.34
CA LYS A 582 -0.22 -35.97 -35.66
C LYS A 582 -0.25 -37.23 -36.53
N THR A 583 0.01 -38.40 -35.95
CA THR A 583 0.16 -39.65 -36.71
C THR A 583 -1.18 -40.34 -36.98
N TYR A 584 -2.10 -40.31 -36.01
CA TYR A 584 -3.32 -41.12 -36.05
C TYR A 584 -4.63 -40.30 -35.95
N GLY A 585 -4.56 -38.97 -35.79
CA GLY A 585 -5.73 -38.10 -35.69
C GLY A 585 -6.45 -38.13 -34.34
N SER A 586 -7.53 -37.35 -34.23
CA SER A 586 -8.28 -37.11 -32.98
C SER A 586 -9.74 -37.59 -33.01
N ASP A 587 -10.17 -38.32 -34.03
CA ASP A 587 -11.59 -38.64 -34.22
C ASP A 587 -12.01 -39.96 -33.55
N LYS A 588 -11.12 -40.96 -33.47
CA LYS A 588 -11.41 -42.31 -32.94
C LYS A 588 -10.22 -42.90 -32.17
N PRO A 589 -10.47 -43.76 -31.16
CA PRO A 589 -9.41 -44.55 -30.54
C PRO A 589 -8.79 -45.55 -31.54
N ILE A 590 -7.54 -45.94 -31.30
CA ILE A 590 -6.82 -46.91 -32.15
C ILE A 590 -6.34 -48.13 -31.35
N VAL A 591 -6.00 -49.20 -32.05
CA VAL A 591 -5.37 -50.39 -31.45
C VAL A 591 -4.06 -49.99 -30.77
N GLY A 592 -3.89 -50.37 -29.51
CA GLY A 592 -2.73 -50.04 -28.70
C GLY A 592 -2.87 -48.78 -27.81
N ASP A 593 -3.95 -48.00 -27.96
CA ASP A 593 -4.29 -46.93 -27.00
C ASP A 593 -4.64 -47.53 -25.62
N LEU A 594 -4.48 -46.74 -24.57
CA LEU A 594 -4.76 -47.14 -23.19
C LEU A 594 -6.11 -46.56 -22.73
N VAL A 595 -6.88 -47.35 -21.98
CA VAL A 595 -8.14 -46.95 -21.34
C VAL A 595 -8.22 -47.51 -19.91
N PHE A 596 -9.00 -46.88 -19.04
CA PHE A 596 -9.27 -47.44 -17.71
C PHE A 596 -10.21 -48.64 -17.79
N GLU A 597 -9.91 -49.70 -17.06
CA GLU A 597 -10.69 -50.96 -17.11
C GLU A 597 -12.11 -50.79 -16.52
N ASN A 598 -12.25 -50.01 -15.45
CA ASN A 598 -13.52 -49.75 -14.75
C ASN A 598 -13.67 -48.27 -14.35
N ALA A 599 -14.91 -47.78 -14.24
CA ALA A 599 -15.21 -46.41 -13.78
C ALA A 599 -14.67 -46.09 -12.36
N GLN A 600 -14.51 -47.12 -11.53
CA GLN A 600 -13.91 -47.01 -10.20
C GLN A 600 -12.39 -46.72 -10.28
N SER A 601 -11.69 -47.34 -11.26
CA SER A 601 -10.30 -47.05 -11.57
C SER A 601 -10.12 -45.63 -12.13
N ALA A 602 -11.06 -45.15 -12.94
CA ALA A 602 -11.07 -43.77 -13.43
C ALA A 602 -11.28 -42.74 -12.30
N LYS A 603 -12.15 -43.03 -11.32
CA LYS A 603 -12.32 -42.19 -10.12
C LYS A 603 -11.06 -42.19 -9.24
N MET A 604 -10.42 -43.34 -9.02
CA MET A 604 -9.17 -43.43 -8.25
C MET A 604 -8.01 -42.72 -8.95
N ALA A 605 -7.88 -42.85 -10.27
CA ALA A 605 -6.83 -42.19 -11.05
C ALA A 605 -6.99 -40.65 -11.10
N ASN A 606 -8.23 -40.14 -11.11
CA ASN A 606 -8.47 -38.70 -11.03
C ASN A 606 -8.04 -38.11 -9.67
N VAL A 607 -8.22 -38.85 -8.57
CA VAL A 607 -7.71 -38.41 -7.25
C VAL A 607 -6.18 -38.38 -7.25
N ASP A 608 -5.55 -39.40 -7.82
CA ASP A 608 -4.09 -39.59 -7.81
C ASP A 608 -3.32 -38.67 -8.77
N ALA A 609 -3.87 -38.40 -9.96
CA ALA A 609 -3.35 -37.38 -10.87
C ALA A 609 -3.37 -35.97 -10.23
N THR A 610 -4.29 -35.74 -9.29
CA THR A 610 -4.39 -34.49 -8.53
C THR A 610 -3.47 -34.48 -7.29
N GLU A 611 -3.23 -35.63 -6.65
CA GLU A 611 -2.24 -35.78 -5.56
C GLU A 611 -0.79 -35.54 -6.04
N LEU A 612 -0.46 -35.91 -7.28
CA LEU A 612 0.85 -35.64 -7.92
C LEU A 612 1.09 -34.15 -8.24
N GLU A 613 0.06 -33.31 -8.21
CA GLU A 613 0.20 -31.88 -8.52
C GLU A 613 0.52 -31.02 -7.28
N GLU A 614 0.23 -31.47 -6.06
CA GLU A 614 0.38 -30.66 -4.84
C GLU A 614 0.59 -31.51 -3.57
N GLU A 615 1.64 -32.35 -3.50
CA GLU A 615 2.08 -32.90 -2.21
C GLU A 615 2.55 -31.75 -1.30
N THR A 616 1.67 -31.11 -0.52
CA THR A 616 2.03 -30.19 0.57
C THR A 616 2.07 -30.93 1.89
N GLU A 617 3.26 -31.34 2.35
CA GLU A 617 3.46 -31.70 3.76
C GLU A 617 4.10 -30.53 4.50
N ASP A 618 3.32 -29.92 5.39
CA ASP A 618 3.87 -29.27 6.56
C ASP A 618 3.01 -29.64 7.78
N SER A 619 3.07 -30.90 8.21
CA SER A 619 2.62 -31.32 9.54
C SER A 619 3.82 -31.91 10.29
N PRO A 620 4.31 -31.28 11.38
CA PRO A 620 5.27 -31.95 12.25
C PRO A 620 4.54 -33.10 12.93
N ALA A 621 5.19 -34.25 13.02
CA ALA A 621 4.69 -35.45 13.67
C ALA A 621 4.09 -35.15 15.07
N THR A 622 2.76 -34.97 15.13
CA THR A 622 2.01 -35.14 16.37
C THR A 622 1.57 -36.60 16.43
N ASN A 623 2.03 -37.30 17.46
CA ASN A 623 1.66 -38.68 17.80
C ASN A 623 0.14 -38.89 17.71
N GLY A 624 -0.31 -39.45 16.59
CA GLY A 624 -1.69 -39.84 16.33
C GLY A 624 -1.74 -40.55 14.98
N LYS A 625 -1.72 -41.88 15.00
CA LYS A 625 -1.85 -42.73 13.81
C LYS A 625 -3.17 -42.40 13.09
N ARG A 626 -3.14 -41.58 12.04
CA ARG A 626 -4.17 -41.61 10.98
C ARG A 626 -3.69 -42.59 9.92
N SER A 627 -4.39 -43.72 9.78
CA SER A 627 -4.10 -44.74 8.78
C SER A 627 -4.40 -44.19 7.38
N ARG A 628 -3.37 -43.78 6.63
CA ARG A 628 -3.46 -43.51 5.21
C ARG A 628 -3.69 -44.86 4.50
N LYS A 629 -4.76 -44.99 3.69
CA LYS A 629 -5.03 -46.24 2.95
C LYS A 629 -3.83 -46.56 2.04
N PRO A 630 -3.42 -47.83 1.89
CA PRO A 630 -2.34 -48.20 0.98
C PRO A 630 -2.66 -47.82 -0.46
N TYR A 631 -1.68 -47.29 -1.18
CA TYR A 631 -1.77 -46.98 -2.61
C TYR A 631 -2.00 -48.27 -3.42
N VAL A 632 -2.99 -48.25 -4.33
CA VAL A 632 -3.28 -49.35 -5.26
C VAL A 632 -3.34 -48.77 -6.66
N SER A 633 -2.49 -49.27 -7.53
CA SER A 633 -2.33 -48.80 -8.91
C SER A 633 -3.62 -49.02 -9.71
N PRO A 634 -4.10 -48.00 -10.46
CA PRO A 634 -5.30 -48.14 -11.26
C PRO A 634 -5.07 -49.15 -12.40
N LYS A 635 -5.98 -50.12 -12.55
CA LYS A 635 -5.92 -51.10 -13.63
C LYS A 635 -6.23 -50.46 -14.97
N VAL A 636 -5.32 -50.61 -15.93
CA VAL A 636 -5.38 -50.06 -17.29
C VAL A 636 -5.36 -51.19 -18.31
N LYS A 637 -6.15 -51.03 -19.38
CA LYS A 637 -6.28 -51.98 -20.48
C LYS A 637 -5.73 -51.35 -21.77
N THR A 638 -4.95 -52.11 -22.52
CA THR A 638 -4.55 -51.79 -23.90
C THR A 638 -5.65 -52.23 -24.86
N LEU A 639 -6.09 -51.33 -25.75
CA LEU A 639 -7.16 -51.62 -26.71
C LEU A 639 -6.71 -52.59 -27.81
N THR A 640 -7.54 -53.61 -28.07
CA THR A 640 -7.45 -54.53 -29.21
C THR A 640 -8.50 -54.17 -30.27
N GLU A 641 -8.45 -54.80 -31.46
CA GLU A 641 -9.40 -54.52 -32.55
C GLU A 641 -10.89 -54.72 -32.13
N GLU A 642 -11.16 -55.65 -31.21
CA GLU A 642 -12.52 -55.98 -30.74
C GLU A 642 -13.10 -54.94 -29.75
N ASP A 643 -12.28 -54.06 -29.19
CA ASP A 643 -12.69 -53.10 -28.15
C ASP A 643 -12.93 -51.69 -28.69
N LEU A 644 -12.59 -51.40 -29.95
CA LEU A 644 -12.64 -50.05 -30.53
C LEU A 644 -14.03 -49.43 -30.50
N ASP A 645 -15.09 -50.22 -30.69
CA ASP A 645 -16.47 -49.72 -30.73
C ASP A 645 -17.04 -49.40 -29.33
N LYS A 646 -16.37 -49.84 -28.26
CA LYS A 646 -16.87 -49.67 -26.87
C LYS A 646 -16.40 -48.36 -26.21
N TYR A 647 -15.36 -47.74 -26.76
CA TYR A 647 -14.69 -46.60 -26.15
C TYR A 647 -14.70 -45.39 -27.09
N SER A 648 -14.70 -44.19 -26.49
CA SER A 648 -14.56 -42.94 -27.23
C SER A 648 -13.12 -42.43 -27.16
N ILE A 649 -12.77 -41.49 -28.05
CA ILE A 649 -11.49 -40.79 -27.97
C ILE A 649 -11.30 -40.05 -26.63
N PHE A 650 -12.40 -39.66 -25.96
CA PHE A 650 -12.36 -39.03 -24.64
C PHE A 650 -12.00 -39.98 -23.50
N ASP A 651 -12.06 -41.31 -23.73
CA ASP A 651 -11.66 -42.33 -22.75
C ASP A 651 -10.17 -42.70 -22.85
N VAL A 652 -9.51 -42.27 -23.94
CA VAL A 652 -8.10 -42.57 -24.20
C VAL A 652 -7.20 -41.78 -23.25
N ILE A 653 -6.30 -42.51 -22.60
CA ILE A 653 -5.33 -41.97 -21.63
C ILE A 653 -3.89 -42.20 -22.08
N MET A 654 -3.00 -41.31 -21.66
CA MET A 654 -1.56 -41.43 -21.85
C MET A 654 -0.84 -41.38 -20.49
N PRO A 655 0.22 -42.20 -20.31
CA PRO A 655 0.95 -42.27 -19.05
C PRO A 655 1.93 -41.11 -18.90
N LEU A 656 2.08 -40.63 -17.67
CA LEU A 656 3.22 -39.85 -17.22
C LEU A 656 4.32 -40.83 -16.78
N PRO A 657 5.58 -40.66 -17.21
CA PRO A 657 6.60 -41.68 -17.05
C PRO A 657 6.93 -41.90 -15.57
N GLY A 658 6.91 -43.16 -15.12
CA GLY A 658 7.11 -43.53 -13.73
C GLY A 658 7.42 -45.01 -13.55
N THR A 659 7.53 -45.46 -12.30
CA THR A 659 7.85 -46.86 -11.98
C THR A 659 6.70 -47.84 -12.17
N ASP A 660 5.46 -47.37 -12.15
CA ASP A 660 4.24 -48.18 -12.11
C ASP A 660 3.21 -47.72 -13.16
N VAL A 661 3.67 -47.65 -14.41
CA VAL A 661 2.84 -47.24 -15.56
C VAL A 661 2.98 -48.20 -16.73
N ALA A 662 1.88 -48.43 -17.42
CA ALA A 662 1.83 -49.13 -18.70
C ALA A 662 2.04 -48.11 -19.83
N TYR A 663 2.92 -48.45 -20.78
CA TYR A 663 3.12 -47.67 -22.01
C TYR A 663 2.17 -48.15 -23.11
N PRO A 664 1.75 -47.27 -24.03
CA PRO A 664 0.90 -47.65 -25.16
C PRO A 664 1.58 -48.69 -26.06
N GLY A 665 0.77 -49.47 -26.78
CA GLY A 665 1.26 -50.48 -27.73
C GLY A 665 1.77 -49.87 -29.04
N GLY A 666 2.42 -50.70 -29.86
CA GLY A 666 2.85 -50.34 -31.22
C GLY A 666 3.94 -49.26 -31.29
N GLN A 667 3.97 -48.52 -32.41
CA GLN A 667 5.00 -47.51 -32.71
C GLN A 667 5.03 -46.36 -31.71
N LEU A 668 3.87 -45.98 -31.15
CA LEU A 668 3.78 -44.90 -30.17
C LEU A 668 4.52 -45.25 -28.86
N GLY A 669 4.42 -46.49 -28.41
CA GLY A 669 5.16 -46.97 -27.25
C GLY A 669 6.67 -47.01 -27.48
N GLU A 670 7.12 -47.30 -28.69
CA GLU A 670 8.55 -47.25 -29.05
C GLU A 670 9.08 -45.83 -29.05
N ARG A 671 8.31 -44.89 -29.62
CA ARG A 671 8.62 -43.46 -29.60
C ARG A 671 8.72 -42.89 -28.19
N TYR A 672 7.82 -43.27 -27.30
CA TYR A 672 7.90 -42.92 -25.88
C TYR A 672 9.23 -43.36 -25.27
N ARG A 673 9.63 -44.62 -25.51
CA ARG A 673 10.90 -45.18 -24.99
C ARG A 673 12.13 -44.49 -25.60
N GLU A 674 12.08 -44.15 -26.88
CA GLU A 674 13.13 -43.40 -27.56
C GLU A 674 13.34 -42.02 -26.91
N PHE A 675 12.24 -41.30 -26.63
CA PHE A 675 12.27 -39.99 -26.00
C PHE A 675 12.99 -40.01 -24.64
N LEU A 676 12.66 -40.98 -23.78
CA LEU A 676 13.31 -41.16 -22.48
C LEU A 676 14.77 -41.59 -22.60
N ARG A 677 15.11 -42.48 -23.54
CA ARG A 677 16.49 -42.94 -23.77
C ARG A 677 17.40 -41.81 -24.27
N MET A 678 16.91 -40.96 -25.17
CA MET A 678 17.65 -39.79 -25.65
C MET A 678 17.94 -38.81 -24.50
N ASP A 679 17.03 -38.75 -23.54
CA ASP A 679 17.21 -38.01 -22.30
C ASP A 679 18.02 -38.77 -21.23
N GLY A 680 18.66 -39.90 -21.54
CA GLY A 680 19.51 -40.63 -20.61
C GLY A 680 18.75 -41.27 -19.44
N LEU A 681 17.44 -41.49 -19.60
CA LEU A 681 16.59 -42.18 -18.64
C LEU A 681 16.23 -43.57 -19.17
N ASP A 682 16.25 -44.58 -18.30
CA ASP A 682 15.78 -45.92 -18.64
C ASP A 682 14.24 -45.98 -18.53
N PRO A 683 13.51 -46.29 -19.62
CA PRO A 683 12.05 -46.44 -19.59
C PRO A 683 11.54 -47.57 -18.70
N ASN A 684 12.34 -48.62 -18.51
CA ASN A 684 11.95 -49.82 -17.76
C ASN A 684 12.34 -49.75 -16.27
N ASN A 685 13.24 -48.82 -15.92
CA ASN A 685 13.67 -48.61 -14.55
C ASN A 685 13.70 -47.12 -14.21
N PHE A 686 12.61 -46.66 -13.61
CA PHE A 686 12.47 -45.26 -13.20
C PHE A 686 12.89 -44.99 -11.74
N VAL A 687 13.51 -45.96 -11.07
CA VAL A 687 14.01 -45.81 -9.69
C VAL A 687 15.25 -44.92 -9.66
N ARG A 688 15.26 -43.93 -8.76
CA ARG A 688 16.35 -42.94 -8.64
C ARG A 688 17.16 -43.18 -7.37
N ARG A 689 18.42 -42.72 -7.39
CA ARG A 689 19.36 -42.84 -6.26
C ARG A 689 18.79 -42.22 -4.98
N GLN A 690 18.14 -41.07 -5.11
CA GLN A 690 17.37 -40.46 -4.03
C GLN A 690 15.92 -40.93 -4.10
N LYS A 691 15.44 -41.59 -3.05
CA LYS A 691 14.08 -42.14 -2.97
C LYS A 691 13.00 -41.07 -3.20
N GLU A 692 13.26 -39.84 -2.77
CA GLU A 692 12.34 -38.69 -2.94
C GLU A 692 12.06 -38.32 -4.40
N TYR A 693 12.93 -38.73 -5.34
CA TYR A 693 12.78 -38.43 -6.77
C TYR A 693 12.26 -39.63 -7.58
N THR A 694 12.00 -40.76 -6.91
CA THR A 694 11.35 -41.92 -7.53
C THR A 694 9.84 -41.67 -7.55
N LEU A 695 9.27 -41.60 -8.76
CA LEU A 695 7.84 -41.37 -8.96
C LEU A 695 7.15 -42.66 -9.44
N ASN A 696 5.92 -42.88 -8.99
CA ASN A 696 5.09 -44.00 -9.43
C ASN A 696 4.59 -43.77 -10.86
N GLY A 697 4.33 -42.52 -11.25
CA GLY A 697 3.69 -42.17 -12.52
C GLY A 697 2.16 -42.17 -12.38
N SER A 698 1.46 -41.67 -13.39
CA SER A 698 0.00 -41.60 -13.43
C SER A 698 -0.51 -41.53 -14.85
N TYR A 699 -1.83 -41.47 -15.03
CA TYR A 699 -2.48 -41.43 -16.34
C TYR A 699 -3.29 -40.16 -16.50
N ARG A 700 -3.33 -39.64 -17.73
CA ARG A 700 -4.08 -38.43 -18.09
C ARG A 700 -4.78 -38.59 -19.42
N ALA A 701 -6.04 -38.16 -19.49
CA ALA A 701 -6.82 -38.17 -20.72
C ALA A 701 -6.24 -37.22 -21.77
N ILE A 702 -6.23 -37.64 -23.04
CA ILE A 702 -5.63 -36.87 -24.14
C ILE A 702 -6.50 -35.69 -24.60
N LEU A 703 -7.83 -35.85 -24.56
CA LEU A 703 -8.81 -34.83 -24.94
C LEU A 703 -9.69 -34.47 -23.76
N HIS A 704 -10.15 -33.22 -23.72
CA HIS A 704 -11.09 -32.74 -22.71
C HIS A 704 -12.29 -32.06 -23.38
N LEU A 705 -13.50 -32.44 -22.98
CA LEU A 705 -14.74 -31.82 -23.43
C LEU A 705 -15.27 -30.82 -22.38
N PRO A 706 -15.38 -29.52 -22.70
CA PRO A 706 -15.96 -28.54 -21.77
C PRO A 706 -17.47 -28.76 -21.60
N LYS A 707 -17.96 -28.57 -20.37
CA LYS A 707 -19.39 -28.56 -20.04
C LYS A 707 -19.91 -27.12 -20.00
N GLU A 708 -21.21 -26.93 -20.20
CA GLU A 708 -21.88 -25.62 -20.05
C GLU A 708 -21.22 -24.47 -20.86
N LEU A 709 -20.77 -24.76 -22.08
CA LEU A 709 -20.17 -23.75 -22.95
C LEU A 709 -21.25 -22.80 -23.51
N SER A 710 -21.11 -21.50 -23.21
CA SER A 710 -21.88 -20.40 -23.81
C SER A 710 -20.97 -19.20 -24.10
N TRP A 711 -21.34 -18.38 -25.07
CA TRP A 711 -20.59 -17.17 -25.42
C TRP A 711 -21.50 -16.01 -25.77
N ASN A 712 -21.00 -14.79 -25.56
CA ASN A 712 -21.67 -13.54 -25.90
C ASN A 712 -20.67 -12.53 -26.49
N VAL A 713 -21.13 -11.67 -27.39
CA VAL A 713 -20.32 -10.64 -28.03
C VAL A 713 -20.66 -9.27 -27.44
N LEU A 714 -19.64 -8.55 -27.01
CA LEU A 714 -19.72 -7.21 -26.44
C LEU A 714 -18.98 -6.23 -27.35
N ARG A 715 -19.44 -4.98 -27.42
CA ARG A 715 -18.74 -3.91 -28.12
C ARG A 715 -18.33 -2.83 -27.12
N TYR A 716 -17.09 -2.36 -27.22
CA TYR A 716 -16.50 -1.38 -26.32
C TYR A 716 -15.63 -0.36 -27.08
N THR A 717 -15.40 0.79 -26.46
CA THR A 717 -14.48 1.84 -26.95
C THR A 717 -13.31 2.06 -26.00
N ASP A 718 -13.57 2.01 -24.70
CA ASP A 718 -12.58 2.27 -23.65
C ASP A 718 -11.92 0.95 -23.17
N PRO A 719 -10.60 0.78 -23.36
CA PRO A 719 -9.86 -0.41 -22.93
C PRO A 719 -9.60 -0.46 -21.41
N ASP A 720 -10.03 0.51 -20.60
CA ASP A 720 -9.91 0.47 -19.14
C ASP A 720 -11.20 0.03 -18.43
N VAL A 721 -12.35 -0.02 -19.14
CA VAL A 721 -13.63 -0.51 -18.59
C VAL A 721 -13.66 -2.04 -18.56
N SER A 722 -13.74 -2.65 -17.37
CA SER A 722 -13.85 -4.11 -17.19
C SER A 722 -14.99 -4.66 -18.04
N LEU A 723 -14.74 -5.74 -18.80
CA LEU A 723 -15.75 -6.36 -19.67
C LEU A 723 -16.51 -7.50 -18.96
N ALA A 724 -16.01 -7.92 -17.80
CA ALA A 724 -16.66 -8.87 -16.91
C ALA A 724 -16.84 -8.25 -15.53
N GLN A 725 -17.96 -8.57 -14.88
CA GLN A 725 -18.30 -8.07 -13.55
C GLN A 725 -18.03 -9.17 -12.51
N SER A 726 -17.18 -8.89 -11.51
CA SER A 726 -16.91 -9.82 -10.41
C SER A 726 -18.05 -9.85 -9.39
N ASP A 727 -18.11 -10.87 -8.53
CA ASP A 727 -19.16 -10.95 -7.50
C ASP A 727 -19.04 -9.82 -6.48
N GLU A 728 -17.83 -9.46 -6.08
CA GLU A 728 -17.61 -8.28 -5.23
C GLU A 728 -18.13 -7.00 -5.89
N ASP A 729 -17.97 -6.85 -7.22
CA ASP A 729 -18.49 -5.66 -7.91
C ASP A 729 -20.02 -5.62 -7.92
N LYS A 730 -20.68 -6.78 -8.07
CA LYS A 730 -22.14 -6.90 -7.98
C LYS A 730 -22.65 -6.56 -6.58
N LEU A 731 -22.00 -7.07 -5.54
CA LEU A 731 -22.38 -6.85 -4.15
C LEU A 731 -22.13 -5.42 -3.68
N LEU A 732 -21.18 -4.72 -4.30
CA LEU A 732 -20.91 -3.30 -4.07
C LEU A 732 -21.76 -2.37 -4.94
N GLU A 733 -22.72 -2.93 -5.70
CA GLU A 733 -23.62 -2.21 -6.61
C GLU A 733 -22.89 -1.36 -7.65
N PHE A 734 -21.73 -1.83 -8.14
CA PHE A 734 -21.07 -1.17 -9.28
C PHE A 734 -21.83 -1.45 -10.58
N ASP A 735 -21.85 -0.44 -11.46
CA ASP A 735 -22.51 -0.55 -12.75
C ASP A 735 -21.97 -1.74 -13.56
N PRO A 736 -22.87 -2.54 -14.18
CA PRO A 736 -22.45 -3.59 -15.09
C PRO A 736 -21.75 -2.97 -16.32
N PRO A 737 -20.86 -3.73 -17.00
CA PRO A 737 -20.23 -3.25 -18.22
C PRO A 737 -21.25 -2.80 -19.25
N ALA A 738 -21.22 -1.53 -19.62
CA ALA A 738 -22.13 -0.95 -20.61
C ALA A 738 -21.74 -1.44 -22.01
N ILE A 739 -22.66 -2.15 -22.67
CA ILE A 739 -22.53 -2.50 -24.09
C ILE A 739 -22.75 -1.22 -24.89
N THR A 740 -21.73 -0.76 -25.61
CA THR A 740 -21.89 0.34 -26.56
C THR A 740 -22.25 -0.25 -27.93
N PRO A 741 -23.47 -0.03 -28.46
CA PRO A 741 -23.88 -0.61 -29.75
C PRO A 741 -22.93 -0.24 -30.90
N ASP A 742 -22.40 0.98 -30.88
CA ASP A 742 -21.44 1.53 -31.85
C ASP A 742 -19.97 1.47 -31.37
N GLY A 743 -19.64 0.51 -30.50
CA GLY A 743 -18.28 0.36 -29.98
C GLY A 743 -17.26 -0.01 -31.08
N LYS A 744 -16.10 0.68 -31.10
CA LYS A 744 -15.02 0.48 -32.08
C LYS A 744 -14.40 -0.91 -31.97
N PHE A 745 -14.29 -1.43 -30.76
CA PHE A 745 -13.66 -2.72 -30.47
C PHE A 745 -14.73 -3.75 -30.11
N MET A 746 -14.54 -4.98 -30.55
CA MET A 746 -15.38 -6.13 -30.17
C MET A 746 -14.73 -6.88 -29.02
N ALA A 747 -15.48 -7.53 -28.15
CA ALA A 747 -15.04 -8.46 -27.13
C ALA A 747 -15.97 -9.67 -27.13
N VAL A 748 -15.46 -10.81 -26.70
CA VAL A 748 -16.24 -12.03 -26.55
C VAL A 748 -16.09 -12.48 -25.10
N GLN A 749 -17.21 -12.87 -24.54
CA GLN A 749 -17.34 -13.38 -23.19
C GLN A 749 -17.66 -14.86 -23.35
N ILE A 750 -16.90 -15.74 -22.71
CA ILE A 750 -17.08 -17.19 -22.80
C ILE A 750 -17.25 -17.74 -21.40
N GLN A 751 -18.35 -18.45 -21.20
CA GLN A 751 -18.56 -19.23 -20.00
C GLN A 751 -18.42 -20.70 -20.38
N LEU A 752 -17.60 -21.42 -19.65
CA LEU A 752 -17.33 -22.85 -19.87
C LEU A 752 -16.96 -23.48 -18.54
N GLN A 753 -17.20 -24.78 -18.38
CA GLN A 753 -16.84 -25.56 -17.20
C GLN A 753 -15.88 -26.69 -17.59
N LEU A 754 -14.74 -26.77 -16.91
CA LEU A 754 -13.66 -27.73 -17.13
C LEU A 754 -13.52 -28.68 -15.94
N GLY A 755 -13.11 -29.91 -16.20
CA GLY A 755 -12.77 -30.89 -15.15
C GLY A 755 -11.53 -30.50 -14.36
N THR A 756 -11.20 -31.32 -13.37
CA THR A 756 -9.95 -31.18 -12.59
C THR A 756 -8.73 -31.33 -13.50
N ALA A 757 -7.64 -30.64 -13.15
CA ALA A 757 -6.37 -30.67 -13.86
C ALA A 757 -6.42 -30.26 -15.36
N ALA A 758 -7.48 -29.58 -15.83
CA ALA A 758 -7.57 -29.04 -17.18
C ALA A 758 -7.23 -27.54 -17.23
N TYR A 759 -6.50 -27.12 -18.26
CA TYR A 759 -6.02 -25.73 -18.39
C TYR A 759 -6.94 -24.93 -19.30
N ALA A 760 -7.57 -23.88 -18.76
CA ALA A 760 -8.37 -22.96 -19.54
C ALA A 760 -7.59 -22.33 -20.71
N THR A 761 -6.30 -22.04 -20.52
CA THR A 761 -5.46 -21.51 -21.60
C THR A 761 -5.38 -22.45 -22.80
N MET A 762 -5.48 -23.77 -22.62
CA MET A 762 -5.47 -24.73 -23.74
C MET A 762 -6.81 -24.76 -24.48
N ALA A 763 -7.93 -24.58 -23.78
CA ALA A 763 -9.24 -24.37 -24.42
C ALA A 763 -9.24 -23.08 -25.26
N LEU A 764 -8.70 -21.99 -24.70
CA LEU A 764 -8.60 -20.70 -25.39
C LEU A 764 -7.58 -20.74 -26.54
N ARG A 765 -6.52 -21.54 -26.42
CA ARG A 765 -5.55 -21.83 -27.48
C ARG A 765 -6.24 -22.49 -28.67
N GLU A 766 -7.13 -23.45 -28.43
CA GLU A 766 -7.89 -24.11 -29.51
C GLU A 766 -8.76 -23.12 -30.28
N ILE A 767 -9.41 -22.18 -29.57
CA ILE A 767 -10.24 -21.13 -30.18
C ILE A 767 -9.38 -20.14 -30.97
N THR A 768 -8.34 -19.57 -30.34
CA THR A 768 -7.55 -18.48 -30.92
C THR A 768 -6.46 -18.94 -31.89
N LYS A 769 -6.13 -20.22 -31.88
CA LYS A 769 -5.01 -20.83 -32.63
C LYS A 769 -3.73 -19.99 -32.58
N THR A 770 -3.49 -19.41 -31.40
CA THR A 770 -2.39 -18.49 -31.13
C THR A 770 -1.64 -18.99 -29.90
N ASP A 771 -0.32 -18.78 -29.90
CA ASP A 771 0.54 -19.16 -28.79
C ASP A 771 0.16 -18.42 -27.49
N THR A 772 0.02 -19.16 -26.39
CA THR A 772 -0.42 -18.66 -25.09
C THR A 772 0.73 -18.24 -24.16
N SER A 773 1.97 -18.26 -24.64
CA SER A 773 3.14 -17.80 -23.89
C SER A 773 2.98 -16.33 -23.47
N ALA A 774 3.46 -16.04 -22.26
CA ALA A 774 3.30 -14.72 -21.66
C ALA A 774 3.93 -13.61 -22.50
N HIS A 775 5.06 -13.89 -23.19
CA HIS A 775 5.73 -12.93 -24.04
C HIS A 775 4.91 -12.58 -25.29
N VAL A 776 4.38 -13.59 -26.00
CA VAL A 776 3.54 -13.39 -27.19
C VAL A 776 2.28 -12.61 -26.81
N GLN A 777 1.59 -13.00 -25.75
CA GLN A 777 0.38 -12.30 -25.29
C GLN A 777 0.67 -10.86 -24.82
N SER A 778 1.82 -10.62 -24.20
CA SER A 778 2.24 -9.26 -23.82
C SER A 778 2.59 -8.42 -25.04
N ASN A 779 3.24 -8.99 -26.05
CA ASN A 779 3.56 -8.31 -27.30
C ASN A 779 2.28 -7.96 -28.08
N LEU A 780 1.35 -8.92 -28.20
CA LEU A 780 0.02 -8.69 -28.78
C LEU A 780 -0.72 -7.56 -28.04
N THR A 781 -0.63 -7.52 -26.71
CA THR A 781 -1.20 -6.41 -25.92
C THR A 781 -0.52 -5.08 -26.23
N LEU A 782 0.81 -5.02 -26.38
CA LEU A 782 1.54 -3.78 -26.66
C LEU A 782 1.27 -3.23 -28.07
N VAL A 783 1.07 -4.13 -29.04
CA VAL A 783 0.81 -3.78 -30.44
C VAL A 783 -0.67 -3.46 -30.69
N ALA A 784 -1.56 -3.89 -29.78
CA ALA A 784 -3.00 -3.71 -29.91
C ALA A 784 -3.41 -2.24 -30.10
N GLU A 785 -4.27 -1.98 -31.09
CA GLU A 785 -4.76 -0.63 -31.38
C GLU A 785 -5.52 -0.01 -30.21
N ASP A 786 -6.17 -0.83 -29.39
CA ASP A 786 -6.93 -0.38 -28.23
C ASP A 786 -6.05 0.29 -27.17
N GLN A 787 -4.76 -0.05 -27.08
CA GLN A 787 -3.82 0.63 -26.17
C GLN A 787 -3.65 2.11 -26.50
N LYS A 788 -3.85 2.53 -27.76
CA LYS A 788 -3.81 3.95 -28.16
C LYS A 788 -4.99 4.75 -27.58
N TYR A 789 -6.07 4.07 -27.19
CA TYR A 789 -7.29 4.67 -26.65
C TYR A 789 -7.34 4.62 -25.11
N ARG A 790 -6.29 4.07 -24.48
CA ARG A 790 -6.17 3.93 -23.02
C ARG A 790 -6.03 5.31 -22.35
N GLY A 791 -6.92 5.60 -21.39
CA GLY A 791 -7.03 6.92 -20.75
C GLY A 791 -7.57 8.05 -21.65
N GLY A 792 -8.14 7.73 -22.82
CA GLY A 792 -8.31 8.66 -23.94
C GLY A 792 -9.71 9.18 -24.20
N ARG A 793 -10.41 9.80 -23.22
CA ARG A 793 -11.61 10.59 -23.58
C ARG A 793 -11.27 11.89 -24.34
N GLU A 794 -10.06 12.44 -24.18
CA GLU A 794 -9.66 13.71 -24.85
C GLU A 794 -8.45 13.62 -25.78
N SER A 795 -7.52 12.66 -25.58
CA SER A 795 -6.37 12.48 -26.48
C SER A 795 -6.77 11.91 -27.85
N SER A 796 -7.95 11.29 -27.92
CA SER A 796 -8.50 10.63 -29.11
C SER A 796 -9.23 11.59 -30.06
N ASP A 797 -9.56 12.81 -29.62
CA ASP A 797 -10.18 13.82 -30.47
C ASP A 797 -9.10 14.67 -31.17
N PRO A 798 -8.88 14.51 -32.49
CA PRO A 798 -7.89 15.30 -33.22
C PRO A 798 -8.19 16.80 -33.27
N ASN A 799 -9.42 17.21 -32.97
CA ASN A 799 -9.83 18.62 -32.87
C ASN A 799 -9.98 19.11 -31.42
N GLY A 800 -9.76 18.25 -30.44
CA GLY A 800 -9.86 18.55 -29.02
C GLY A 800 -8.87 19.61 -28.55
N PHE A 801 -9.19 20.31 -27.45
CA PHE A 801 -8.33 21.36 -26.91
C PHE A 801 -6.96 20.82 -26.45
N LEU A 802 -6.93 19.60 -25.90
CA LEU A 802 -5.69 18.91 -25.51
C LEU A 802 -4.81 18.60 -26.73
N SER A 803 -5.37 18.04 -27.80
CA SER A 803 -4.62 17.68 -29.01
C SER A 803 -4.07 18.92 -29.73
N ARG A 804 -4.83 20.03 -29.81
CA ARG A 804 -4.32 21.32 -30.30
C ARG A 804 -3.19 21.88 -29.45
N THR A 805 -3.30 21.76 -28.12
CA THR A 805 -2.25 22.18 -27.19
C THR A 805 -0.99 21.33 -27.37
N LEU A 806 -1.13 20.02 -27.51
CA LEU A 806 -0.03 19.10 -27.79
C LEU A 806 0.60 19.35 -29.17
N GLN A 807 -0.18 19.67 -30.20
CA GLN A 807 0.33 20.08 -31.51
C GLN A 807 1.14 21.38 -31.41
N PHE A 808 0.67 22.36 -30.64
CA PHE A 808 1.41 23.59 -30.37
C PHE A 808 2.73 23.32 -29.64
N VAL A 809 2.71 22.48 -28.60
CA VAL A 809 3.92 22.04 -27.87
C VAL A 809 4.88 21.32 -28.83
N THR A 810 4.35 20.47 -29.70
CA THR A 810 5.12 19.72 -30.70
C THR A 810 5.74 20.65 -31.75
N ALA A 811 5.04 21.71 -32.17
CA ALA A 811 5.56 22.72 -33.07
C ALA A 811 6.67 23.58 -32.44
N ILE A 812 6.55 23.92 -31.15
CA ILE A 812 7.65 24.56 -30.41
C ILE A 812 8.85 23.62 -30.32
N ARG A 813 8.62 22.33 -30.04
CA ARG A 813 9.68 21.32 -29.98
C ARG A 813 10.42 21.20 -31.31
N SER A 814 9.70 21.12 -32.44
CA SER A 814 10.32 20.97 -33.76
C SER A 814 11.17 22.17 -34.19
N LEU A 815 10.91 23.35 -33.62
CA LEU A 815 11.75 24.54 -33.79
C LEU A 815 13.07 24.44 -33.01
N LEU A 816 13.07 23.77 -31.85
CA LEU A 816 14.19 23.72 -30.91
C LEU A 816 15.06 22.46 -31.05
N TYR A 817 14.51 21.34 -31.56
CA TYR A 817 15.20 20.06 -31.67
C TYR A 817 14.62 19.17 -32.79
N LYS A 818 15.48 18.52 -33.60
CA LYS A 818 15.09 17.46 -34.56
C LYS A 818 15.30 16.10 -33.86
N ALA A 819 14.24 15.30 -33.76
CA ALA A 819 14.17 14.14 -32.90
C ALA A 819 14.89 12.88 -33.42
N ASP A 820 15.54 12.15 -32.51
CA ASP A 820 15.69 10.70 -32.57
C ASP A 820 15.32 10.09 -31.19
N ALA A 821 14.58 8.98 -31.22
CA ALA A 821 14.26 8.00 -30.15
C ALA A 821 13.48 8.38 -28.85
N GLN A 822 13.35 9.63 -28.39
CA GLN A 822 12.74 9.90 -27.05
C GLN A 822 11.66 11.00 -26.98
N SER A 823 10.62 10.88 -27.82
CA SER A 823 9.60 11.93 -28.04
C SER A 823 8.62 12.17 -26.89
N GLN A 824 8.19 11.14 -26.15
CA GLN A 824 7.07 11.29 -25.20
C GLN A 824 7.40 12.06 -23.92
N ARG A 825 8.66 12.00 -23.44
CA ARG A 825 9.07 12.69 -22.21
C ARG A 825 9.10 14.21 -22.36
N TRP A 826 9.41 14.70 -23.57
CA TRP A 826 9.43 16.13 -23.89
C TRP A 826 8.04 16.76 -23.82
N ASP A 827 7.03 16.07 -24.36
CA ASP A 827 5.69 16.63 -24.52
C ASP A 827 4.99 16.79 -23.17
N ILE A 828 5.16 15.83 -22.26
CA ILE A 828 4.61 15.89 -20.90
C ILE A 828 5.25 17.03 -20.10
N VAL A 829 6.57 17.21 -20.20
CA VAL A 829 7.32 18.22 -19.44
C VAL A 829 7.05 19.64 -19.94
N LEU A 830 7.02 19.83 -21.27
CA LEU A 830 6.65 21.12 -21.86
C LEU A 830 5.19 21.47 -21.61
N LEU A 831 4.27 20.50 -21.64
CA LEU A 831 2.87 20.70 -21.27
C LEU A 831 2.73 21.13 -19.80
N GLY A 832 3.42 20.45 -18.88
CA GLY A 832 3.44 20.84 -17.45
C GLY A 832 4.02 22.24 -17.23
N GLY A 833 5.10 22.57 -17.93
CA GLY A 833 5.69 23.92 -17.93
C GLY A 833 4.71 24.97 -18.46
N LEU A 834 4.08 24.70 -19.61
CA LEU A 834 3.08 25.58 -20.22
C LEU A 834 1.89 25.84 -19.29
N MET A 835 1.38 24.80 -18.62
CA MET A 835 0.28 24.92 -17.66
C MET A 835 0.65 25.83 -16.47
N GLY A 836 1.86 25.68 -15.93
CA GLY A 836 2.37 26.58 -14.89
C GLY A 836 2.53 28.02 -15.39
N SER A 837 3.01 28.20 -16.61
CA SER A 837 3.22 29.50 -17.24
C SER A 837 1.93 30.26 -17.51
N VAL A 838 0.83 29.58 -17.89
CA VAL A 838 -0.47 30.23 -18.14
C VAL A 838 -0.94 30.95 -16.87
N PHE A 839 -0.91 30.28 -15.72
CA PHE A 839 -1.31 30.86 -14.44
C PHE A 839 -0.47 32.10 -14.08
N SER A 840 0.86 32.02 -14.17
CA SER A 840 1.75 33.14 -13.90
C SER A 840 1.64 34.29 -14.93
N THR A 841 1.35 33.99 -16.20
CA THR A 841 1.16 35.00 -17.25
C THR A 841 -0.08 35.86 -16.98
N LEU A 842 -1.19 35.21 -16.57
CA LEU A 842 -2.41 35.93 -16.20
C LEU A 842 -2.17 36.81 -14.97
N GLN A 843 -1.44 36.31 -13.98
CA GLN A 843 -1.05 37.12 -12.82
C GLN A 843 -0.18 38.32 -13.19
N PHE A 844 0.73 38.16 -14.14
CA PHE A 844 1.55 39.27 -14.65
C PHE A 844 0.65 40.40 -15.19
N LEU A 845 -0.39 40.07 -15.96
CA LEU A 845 -1.31 41.04 -16.57
C LEU A 845 -2.23 41.71 -15.53
N VAL A 846 -2.68 40.96 -14.52
CA VAL A 846 -3.73 41.43 -13.61
C VAL A 846 -3.17 42.06 -12.33
N SER A 847 -2.01 41.64 -11.83
CA SER A 847 -1.43 42.15 -10.56
C SER A 847 -1.36 43.70 -10.48
N PRO A 848 -0.88 44.44 -11.51
CA PRO A 848 -0.84 45.91 -11.42
C PRO A 848 -2.24 46.54 -11.34
N ARG A 849 -3.22 45.93 -12.04
CA ARG A 849 -4.60 46.40 -12.06
C ARG A 849 -5.27 46.18 -10.70
N ILE A 850 -5.17 44.98 -10.12
CA ILE A 850 -5.69 44.69 -8.77
C ILE A 850 -5.06 45.64 -7.74
N GLY A 851 -3.73 45.84 -7.82
CA GLY A 851 -3.02 46.80 -6.98
C GLY A 851 -3.63 48.21 -7.05
N SER A 852 -3.80 48.74 -8.26
CA SER A 852 -4.40 50.08 -8.47
C SER A 852 -5.88 50.17 -8.06
N LEU A 853 -6.66 49.11 -8.27
CA LEU A 853 -8.06 49.05 -7.87
C LEU A 853 -8.19 49.06 -6.34
N SER A 854 -7.28 48.37 -5.64
CA SER A 854 -7.25 48.39 -4.18
C SER A 854 -6.84 49.74 -3.61
N ASP A 855 -6.04 50.52 -4.37
CA ASP A 855 -5.78 51.92 -4.01
C ASP A 855 -7.06 52.75 -4.16
N LYS A 856 -7.91 52.48 -5.16
CA LYS A 856 -9.11 53.31 -5.41
C LYS A 856 -10.32 52.94 -4.56
N TYR A 857 -10.57 51.64 -4.36
CA TYR A 857 -11.83 51.12 -3.80
C TYR A 857 -11.68 50.53 -2.38
N GLY A 858 -10.48 50.53 -1.81
CA GLY A 858 -10.18 49.94 -0.51
C GLY A 858 -9.53 48.56 -0.60
N ARG A 859 -8.72 48.21 0.41
CA ARG A 859 -7.92 46.97 0.43
C ARG A 859 -8.77 45.74 0.71
N LYS A 860 -9.69 45.84 1.68
CA LYS A 860 -10.55 44.71 2.10
C LYS A 860 -11.47 44.30 0.95
N ARG A 861 -12.13 45.27 0.32
CA ARG A 861 -13.13 45.02 -0.75
C ARG A 861 -12.52 44.29 -1.94
N ILE A 862 -11.35 44.75 -2.40
CA ILE A 862 -10.68 44.13 -3.55
C ILE A 862 -10.10 42.75 -3.18
N LEU A 863 -9.62 42.56 -1.94
CA LEU A 863 -9.19 41.24 -1.46
C LEU A 863 -10.35 40.22 -1.41
N LEU A 864 -11.55 40.65 -1.00
CA LEU A 864 -12.73 39.77 -1.00
C LEU A 864 -13.20 39.46 -2.43
N LEU A 865 -13.09 40.41 -3.36
CA LEU A 865 -13.39 40.16 -4.77
C LEU A 865 -12.46 39.10 -5.38
N THR A 866 -11.17 39.13 -5.06
CA THR A 866 -10.20 38.12 -5.52
C THR A 866 -10.45 36.76 -4.88
N MET A 867 -10.88 36.71 -3.62
CA MET A 867 -11.32 35.49 -2.94
C MET A 867 -12.53 34.82 -3.64
N ILE A 868 -13.53 35.61 -4.05
CA ILE A 868 -14.70 35.08 -4.79
C ILE A 868 -14.25 34.43 -6.11
N GLY A 869 -13.33 35.07 -6.84
CA GLY A 869 -12.76 34.49 -8.06
C GLY A 869 -12.00 33.18 -7.81
N ASN A 870 -11.29 33.06 -6.68
CA ASN A 870 -10.64 31.81 -6.29
C ASN A 870 -11.64 30.70 -5.92
N ILE A 871 -12.76 31.04 -5.26
CA ILE A 871 -13.87 30.11 -4.98
C ILE A 871 -14.48 29.61 -6.30
N LEU A 872 -14.74 30.50 -7.26
CA LEU A 872 -15.24 30.12 -8.59
C LEU A 872 -14.26 29.20 -9.33
N SER A 873 -12.96 29.50 -9.27
CA SER A 873 -11.92 28.63 -9.84
C SER A 873 -11.94 27.22 -9.23
N ALA A 874 -12.08 27.12 -7.89
CA ALA A 874 -12.18 25.84 -7.19
C ALA A 874 -13.47 25.08 -7.54
N LEU A 875 -14.61 25.76 -7.68
CA LEU A 875 -15.87 25.15 -8.13
C LEU A 875 -15.75 24.56 -9.53
N ILE A 876 -15.16 25.30 -10.47
CA ILE A 876 -14.89 24.81 -11.83
C ILE A 876 -13.96 23.59 -11.77
N TRP A 877 -12.95 23.60 -10.89
CA TRP A 877 -12.00 22.49 -10.75
C TRP A 877 -12.66 21.19 -10.28
N ILE A 878 -13.58 21.25 -9.31
CA ILE A 878 -14.33 20.10 -8.80
C ILE A 878 -15.07 19.37 -9.93
N GLN A 879 -15.64 20.13 -10.87
CA GLN A 879 -16.39 19.61 -12.01
C GLN A 879 -15.53 19.43 -13.28
N SER A 880 -14.22 19.64 -13.20
CA SER A 880 -13.34 19.58 -14.38
C SER A 880 -13.04 18.14 -14.79
N THR A 881 -13.90 17.52 -15.58
CA THR A 881 -13.69 16.18 -16.16
C THR A 881 -12.91 16.21 -17.48
N SER A 882 -12.55 17.40 -17.96
CA SER A 882 -11.88 17.64 -19.24
C SER A 882 -10.67 18.59 -19.05
N PHE A 883 -9.64 18.47 -19.87
CA PHE A 883 -8.46 19.34 -19.88
C PHE A 883 -8.86 20.80 -20.16
N ALA A 884 -9.86 21.02 -21.01
CA ALA A 884 -10.38 22.36 -21.28
C ALA A 884 -11.03 23.00 -20.04
N SER A 885 -11.88 22.26 -19.32
CA SER A 885 -12.52 22.74 -18.09
C SER A 885 -11.50 22.95 -16.96
N TYR A 886 -10.49 22.08 -16.85
CA TYR A 886 -9.37 22.27 -15.94
C TYR A 886 -8.55 23.52 -16.28
N MET A 887 -8.24 23.74 -17.57
CA MET A 887 -7.55 24.94 -18.02
C MET A 887 -8.36 26.20 -17.73
N LEU A 888 -9.68 26.15 -17.92
CA LEU A 888 -10.58 27.24 -17.56
C LEU A 888 -10.50 27.57 -16.05
N SER A 889 -10.51 26.56 -15.18
CA SER A 889 -10.28 26.77 -13.74
C SER A 889 -8.96 27.50 -13.47
N ARG A 890 -7.87 27.10 -14.15
CA ARG A 890 -6.56 27.76 -14.03
C ARG A 890 -6.58 29.20 -14.51
N VAL A 891 -7.31 29.49 -15.59
CA VAL A 891 -7.45 30.86 -16.10
C VAL A 891 -8.19 31.74 -15.10
N VAL A 892 -9.34 31.27 -14.59
CA VAL A 892 -10.13 32.01 -13.59
C VAL A 892 -9.32 32.26 -12.31
N GLY A 893 -8.60 31.25 -11.81
CA GLY A 893 -7.74 31.38 -10.65
C GLY A 893 -6.57 32.34 -10.89
N GLY A 894 -5.92 32.25 -12.06
CA GLY A 894 -4.80 33.12 -12.43
C GLY A 894 -5.19 34.59 -12.55
N LEU A 895 -6.39 34.87 -13.10
CA LEU A 895 -6.96 36.22 -13.17
C LEU A 895 -7.38 36.75 -11.80
N SER A 896 -7.76 35.87 -10.88
CA SER A 896 -8.26 36.23 -9.55
C SER A 896 -7.16 36.32 -8.50
N GLU A 897 -5.93 35.93 -8.80
CA GLU A 897 -4.86 35.88 -7.80
C GLU A 897 -4.26 37.27 -7.46
N GLY A 898 -4.90 37.99 -6.54
CA GLY A 898 -4.41 39.26 -5.96
C GLY A 898 -3.93 39.18 -4.50
N ASN A 899 -4.19 38.06 -3.84
CA ASN A 899 -4.29 37.99 -2.37
C ASN A 899 -2.99 38.36 -1.65
N VAL A 900 -1.89 37.79 -2.10
CA VAL A 900 -0.58 38.00 -1.46
C VAL A 900 -0.11 39.45 -1.60
N GLN A 901 -0.36 40.09 -2.75
CA GLN A 901 0.02 41.49 -2.95
C GLN A 901 -0.79 42.43 -2.06
N LEU A 902 -2.09 42.19 -1.97
CA LEU A 902 -2.98 42.95 -1.11
C LEU A 902 -2.65 42.74 0.36
N ALA A 903 -2.33 41.51 0.77
CA ALA A 903 -1.88 41.20 2.12
C ALA A 903 -0.58 41.93 2.48
N ILE A 904 0.39 42.01 1.56
CA ILE A 904 1.63 42.79 1.76
C ILE A 904 1.31 44.28 1.87
N ALA A 905 0.40 44.81 1.03
CA ALA A 905 -0.02 46.20 1.09
C ALA A 905 -0.72 46.52 2.43
N ILE A 906 -1.68 45.70 2.85
CA ILE A 906 -2.38 45.77 4.14
C ILE A 906 -1.37 45.74 5.29
N LEU A 907 -0.43 44.79 5.28
CA LEU A 907 0.57 44.67 6.33
C LEU A 907 1.47 45.90 6.39
N SER A 908 1.81 46.47 5.23
CA SER A 908 2.59 47.72 5.15
C SER A 908 1.79 48.96 5.57
N ASP A 909 0.46 48.91 5.56
CA ASP A 909 -0.42 49.98 6.03
C ASP A 909 -0.54 49.99 7.57
N VAL A 910 -0.51 48.81 8.21
CA VAL A 910 -0.61 48.67 9.67
C VAL A 910 0.74 48.63 10.40
N THR A 911 1.87 48.64 9.68
CA THR A 911 3.22 48.55 10.27
C THR A 911 4.05 49.79 10.02
N THR A 912 4.79 50.20 11.06
CA THR A 912 5.77 51.29 10.97
C THR A 912 7.00 50.86 10.18
N PRO A 913 7.75 51.79 9.54
CA PRO A 913 8.96 51.45 8.78
C PRO A 913 9.97 50.57 9.54
N GLN A 914 10.11 50.77 10.86
CA GLN A 914 11.02 50.02 11.73
C GLN A 914 10.53 48.58 12.05
N THR A 915 9.21 48.35 12.01
CA THR A 915 8.59 47.04 12.32
C THR A 915 8.16 46.27 11.07
N ARG A 916 8.05 46.96 9.91
CA ARG A 916 7.63 46.42 8.61
C ARG A 916 8.44 45.21 8.17
N SER A 917 9.77 45.29 8.27
CA SER A 917 10.67 44.18 7.90
C SER A 917 10.46 42.92 8.78
N LYS A 918 10.11 43.10 10.07
CA LYS A 918 9.76 41.97 10.96
C LYS A 918 8.39 41.38 10.64
N ALA A 919 7.42 42.22 10.29
CA ALA A 919 6.08 41.78 9.92
C ALA A 919 6.09 41.03 8.58
N LEU A 920 6.78 41.54 7.57
CA LEU A 920 6.93 40.87 6.27
C LEU A 920 7.67 39.54 6.37
N ALA A 921 8.54 39.34 7.37
CA ALA A 921 9.13 38.03 7.65
C ALA A 921 8.08 36.97 8.04
N HIS A 922 6.95 37.35 8.65
CA HIS A 922 5.87 36.40 8.99
C HIS A 922 5.15 35.91 7.72
N VAL A 923 5.02 36.75 6.71
CA VAL A 923 4.51 36.36 5.38
C VAL A 923 5.40 35.27 4.77
N GLY A 924 6.73 35.44 4.88
CA GLY A 924 7.70 34.43 4.47
C GLY A 924 7.50 33.09 5.19
N ILE A 925 7.41 33.13 6.53
CA ILE A 925 7.24 31.93 7.37
C ILE A 925 5.96 31.17 6.98
N ALA A 926 4.86 31.90 6.74
CA ALA A 926 3.61 31.31 6.28
C ALA A 926 3.80 30.57 4.94
N PHE A 927 4.47 31.19 3.96
CA PHE A 927 4.81 30.52 2.70
C PHE A 927 5.61 29.24 2.91
N ALA A 928 6.65 29.26 3.74
CA ALA A 928 7.50 28.09 3.97
C ALA A 928 6.74 26.94 4.65
N ILE A 929 5.83 27.23 5.58
CA ILE A 929 4.95 26.22 6.21
C ILE A 929 4.00 25.64 5.17
N CYS A 930 3.35 26.47 4.35
CA CYS A 930 2.45 26.02 3.29
C CYS A 930 3.19 25.15 2.24
N PHE A 931 4.41 25.51 1.85
CA PHE A 931 5.23 24.70 0.94
C PHE A 931 5.68 23.36 1.55
N CYS A 932 5.84 23.28 2.87
CA CYS A 932 6.18 22.04 3.56
C CYS A 932 4.98 21.09 3.68
N ILE A 933 3.80 21.61 3.99
CA ILE A 933 2.62 20.80 4.35
C ILE A 933 1.69 20.59 3.15
N GLY A 934 1.58 21.57 2.26
CA GLY A 934 0.63 21.58 1.15
C GLY A 934 0.80 20.41 0.16
N PRO A 935 1.99 20.20 -0.44
CA PRO A 935 2.18 19.12 -1.41
C PRO A 935 1.93 17.71 -0.83
N PRO A 936 2.40 17.35 0.39
CA PRO A 936 2.04 16.08 1.02
C PRO A 936 0.53 15.89 1.25
N ILE A 937 -0.18 16.92 1.72
CA ILE A 937 -1.63 16.87 1.91
C ILE A 937 -2.35 16.66 0.57
N GLY A 938 -1.97 17.43 -0.46
CA GLY A 938 -2.53 17.30 -1.80
C GLY A 938 -2.31 15.90 -2.38
N ALA A 939 -1.09 15.37 -2.27
CA ALA A 939 -0.75 14.02 -2.73
C ALA A 939 -1.53 12.92 -1.97
N TYR A 940 -1.70 13.08 -0.65
CA TYR A 940 -2.45 12.13 0.17
C TYR A 940 -3.92 12.05 -0.26
N PHE A 941 -4.61 13.18 -0.38
CA PHE A 941 -6.03 13.19 -0.77
C PHE A 941 -6.25 12.85 -2.25
N ALA A 942 -5.29 13.16 -3.12
CA ALA A 942 -5.33 12.71 -4.52
C ALA A 942 -5.15 11.19 -4.68
N SER A 943 -4.58 10.51 -3.67
CA SER A 943 -4.40 9.04 -3.69
C SER A 943 -5.63 8.26 -3.19
N LYS A 944 -6.66 8.95 -2.72
CA LYS A 944 -7.89 8.33 -2.20
C LYS A 944 -8.98 8.38 -3.28
N PRO A 945 -9.69 7.27 -3.55
CA PRO A 945 -10.82 7.28 -4.47
C PRO A 945 -11.95 8.15 -3.93
N LEU A 946 -12.77 8.71 -4.83
CA LEU A 946 -14.00 9.42 -4.43
C LEU A 946 -14.91 8.47 -3.62
N PRO A 947 -15.50 8.93 -2.49
CA PRO A 947 -16.56 8.19 -1.82
C PRO A 947 -17.75 8.01 -2.79
N GLN A 948 -18.26 6.78 -2.91
CA GLN A 948 -19.37 6.44 -3.82
C GLN A 948 -20.63 7.32 -3.62
N SER A 949 -20.83 7.86 -2.41
CA SER A 949 -21.95 8.78 -2.10
C SER A 949 -21.89 10.13 -2.82
N MET A 950 -20.74 10.50 -3.39
CA MET A 950 -20.57 11.74 -4.16
C MET A 950 -20.77 11.55 -5.67
N ASP A 951 -20.59 10.33 -6.21
CA ASP A 951 -20.83 10.03 -7.63
C ASP A 951 -22.33 9.85 -7.95
N SER A 952 -23.17 9.54 -6.94
CA SER A 952 -24.61 9.29 -7.10
C SER A 952 -25.45 10.52 -7.46
N TRP A 953 -24.84 11.71 -7.53
CA TRP A 953 -25.54 12.97 -7.82
C TRP A 953 -25.60 13.31 -9.32
N GLY A 954 -25.09 12.43 -10.19
CA GLY A 954 -25.17 12.60 -11.66
C GLY A 954 -24.31 13.73 -12.24
N PHE A 955 -23.57 14.45 -11.41
CA PHE A 955 -22.55 15.40 -11.85
C PHE A 955 -21.24 14.63 -12.01
N GLY A 956 -20.71 14.52 -13.24
CA GLY A 956 -19.39 13.92 -13.44
C GLY A 956 -18.33 14.71 -12.66
N LEU A 957 -17.86 14.16 -11.55
CA LEU A 957 -16.85 14.77 -10.69
C LEU A 957 -15.44 14.45 -11.21
N ASN A 958 -14.51 15.37 -11.00
CA ASN A 958 -13.11 15.16 -11.32
C ASN A 958 -12.52 14.04 -10.43
N VAL A 959 -11.60 13.22 -10.95
CA VAL A 959 -10.80 12.25 -10.18
C VAL A 959 -10.08 12.90 -8.99
N TYR A 960 -9.75 14.19 -9.11
CA TYR A 960 -9.14 15.00 -8.06
C TYR A 960 -10.15 15.93 -7.34
N ALA A 961 -11.44 15.60 -7.36
CA ALA A 961 -12.48 16.42 -6.74
C ALA A 961 -12.31 16.53 -5.22
N ILE A 962 -11.76 15.52 -4.54
CA ILE A 962 -11.51 15.59 -3.08
C ILE A 962 -10.52 16.72 -2.73
N PRO A 963 -9.28 16.77 -3.29
CA PRO A 963 -8.39 17.92 -3.11
C PRO A 963 -9.04 19.27 -3.48
N ALA A 964 -9.84 19.31 -4.55
CA ALA A 964 -10.51 20.52 -5.00
C ALA A 964 -11.61 20.97 -4.02
N LEU A 965 -12.35 20.03 -3.43
CA LEU A 965 -13.37 20.28 -2.40
C LEU A 965 -12.74 20.78 -1.10
N ILE A 966 -11.64 20.18 -0.65
CA ILE A 966 -10.89 20.68 0.51
C ILE A 966 -10.42 22.11 0.24
N THR A 967 -9.90 22.38 -0.96
CA THR A 967 -9.50 23.73 -1.37
C THR A 967 -10.68 24.70 -1.31
N LEU A 968 -11.85 24.30 -1.81
CA LEU A 968 -13.08 25.09 -1.73
C LEU A 968 -13.48 25.38 -0.29
N VAL A 969 -13.51 24.37 0.58
CA VAL A 969 -13.86 24.54 2.00
C VAL A 969 -12.89 25.49 2.69
N LEU A 970 -11.58 25.35 2.44
CA LEU A 970 -10.57 26.25 3.00
C LEU A 970 -10.72 27.68 2.49
N LEU A 971 -10.97 27.87 1.19
CA LEU A 971 -11.19 29.20 0.60
C LEU A 971 -12.47 29.86 1.14
N VAL A 972 -13.55 29.11 1.30
CA VAL A 972 -14.81 29.62 1.87
C VAL A 972 -14.60 30.00 3.35
N ALA A 973 -13.96 29.13 4.13
CA ALA A 973 -13.65 29.41 5.53
C ALA A 973 -12.72 30.63 5.68
N GLU A 974 -11.68 30.73 4.86
CA GLU A 974 -10.79 31.90 4.82
C GLU A 974 -11.55 33.18 4.43
N THR A 975 -12.42 33.11 3.43
CA THR A 975 -13.22 34.26 2.97
C THR A 975 -14.16 34.74 4.07
N ILE A 976 -14.86 33.82 4.75
CA ILE A 976 -15.72 34.13 5.89
C ILE A 976 -14.91 34.78 7.01
N PHE A 977 -13.74 34.21 7.33
CA PHE A 977 -12.84 34.78 8.34
C PHE A 977 -12.40 36.20 7.98
N LEU A 978 -12.01 36.46 6.72
CA LEU A 978 -11.61 37.79 6.26
C LEU A 978 -12.76 38.82 6.30
N ILE A 979 -14.01 38.38 6.05
CA ILE A 979 -15.17 39.26 6.15
C ILE A 979 -15.34 39.80 7.58
N PHE A 980 -15.20 38.95 8.59
CA PHE A 980 -15.41 39.32 10.00
C PHE A 980 -14.16 39.89 10.67
N ALA A 981 -12.98 39.32 10.43
CA ALA A 981 -11.77 39.64 11.18
C ALA A 981 -10.92 40.78 10.58
N LEU A 982 -11.03 41.06 9.28
CA LEU A 982 -10.20 42.07 8.62
C LEU A 982 -10.94 43.43 8.54
N PRO A 983 -10.48 44.49 9.23
CA PRO A 983 -11.01 45.84 9.05
C PRO A 983 -10.45 46.50 7.76
N GLU A 984 -11.14 47.53 7.25
CA GLU A 984 -10.62 48.32 6.13
C GLU A 984 -9.43 49.18 6.59
N THR A 985 -8.27 48.99 5.95
CA THR A 985 -7.03 49.64 6.38
C THR A 985 -6.81 51.00 5.74
N LYS A 986 -7.38 51.26 4.56
CA LYS A 986 -7.15 52.53 3.83
C LYS A 986 -7.99 53.70 4.35
N ASP A 987 -9.24 53.47 4.72
CA ASP A 987 -10.15 54.55 5.15
C ASP A 987 -9.85 55.03 6.58
N ASN A 988 -9.35 54.17 7.46
CA ASN A 988 -9.01 54.52 8.83
C ASN A 988 -7.74 55.39 8.93
N SER A 989 -6.73 55.18 8.06
CA SER A 989 -5.56 56.07 8.01
C SER A 989 -5.92 57.48 7.51
N LEU A 990 -6.90 57.57 6.61
CA LEU A 990 -7.45 58.81 6.09
C LEU A 990 -8.25 59.60 7.14
N LYS A 991 -9.05 58.92 7.97
CA LYS A 991 -9.78 59.53 9.08
C LYS A 991 -8.85 59.98 10.21
N ALA A 992 -7.93 59.12 10.66
CA ALA A 992 -6.96 59.44 11.71
C ALA A 992 -6.03 60.61 11.32
N ALA A 993 -5.59 60.69 10.06
CA ALA A 993 -4.78 61.82 9.58
C ALA A 993 -5.56 63.14 9.51
N LYS A 994 -6.86 63.10 9.17
CA LYS A 994 -7.73 64.28 9.20
C LYS A 994 -7.99 64.77 10.62
N GLU A 995 -8.20 63.87 11.57
CA GLU A 995 -8.38 64.19 13.00
C GLU A 995 -7.11 64.77 13.63
N ALA A 996 -5.93 64.22 13.29
CA ALA A 996 -4.64 64.77 13.74
C ALA A 996 -4.31 66.14 13.11
N ALA A 997 -4.66 66.37 11.84
CA ALA A 997 -4.53 67.69 11.22
C ALA A 997 -5.49 68.72 11.86
N ALA A 998 -6.70 68.30 12.22
CA ALA A 998 -7.69 69.16 12.88
C ALA A 998 -7.29 69.53 14.32
N SER A 999 -6.66 68.61 15.07
CA SER A 999 -6.16 68.91 16.43
C SER A 999 -4.94 69.84 16.43
N THR A 1000 -4.12 69.78 15.39
CA THR A 1000 -2.94 70.67 15.25
C THR A 1000 -3.34 72.08 14.79
N ALA A 1001 -4.44 72.22 14.03
CA ALA A 1001 -4.97 73.51 13.57
C ALA A 1001 -5.68 74.32 14.67
N ASN A 1002 -6.21 73.66 15.71
CA ASN A 1002 -6.91 74.32 16.82
C ASN A 1002 -6.01 74.76 18.00
N GLY A 1003 -4.69 74.61 17.88
CA GLY A 1003 -3.73 74.78 18.99
C GLY A 1003 -3.13 76.18 19.19
N ASN A 1004 -3.55 77.22 18.47
CA ASN A 1004 -3.01 78.58 18.62
C ASN A 1004 -4.08 79.60 19.05
N GLY A 1005 -4.17 79.88 20.35
CA GLY A 1005 -5.10 80.88 20.90
C GLY A 1005 -5.08 81.08 22.42
N VAL A 1006 -4.03 81.73 22.95
CA VAL A 1006 -4.04 82.77 24.02
C VAL A 1006 -4.46 82.43 25.47
N HIS A 1007 -3.43 82.41 26.34
CA HIS A 1007 -3.23 83.08 27.66
C HIS A 1007 -4.32 83.29 28.76
N THR A 1008 -3.91 82.85 29.97
CA THR A 1008 -3.88 83.53 31.31
C THR A 1008 -5.05 83.52 32.32
N ASN A 1009 -4.64 83.16 33.56
CA ASN A 1009 -5.05 83.57 34.92
C ASN A 1009 -6.39 83.13 35.55
N GLY A 1010 -6.30 82.59 36.78
CA GLY A 1010 -7.29 82.82 37.83
C GLY A 1010 -7.67 81.64 38.75
N SER A 1011 -7.07 81.61 39.95
CA SER A 1011 -7.64 81.22 41.27
C SER A 1011 -8.47 79.95 41.52
N ALA A 1012 -7.92 79.16 42.47
CA ALA A 1012 -8.50 78.74 43.77
C ALA A 1012 -9.57 77.61 43.90
N ASN A 1013 -9.25 76.71 44.85
CA ASN A 1013 -10.08 75.76 45.64
C ASN A 1013 -10.74 74.58 44.91
N GLY A 1014 -10.69 73.32 45.39
CA GLY A 1014 -10.25 72.80 46.68
C GLY A 1014 -10.12 71.26 46.70
N HIS A 1015 -9.62 70.77 47.83
CA HIS A 1015 -9.33 69.39 48.27
C HIS A 1015 -10.32 68.29 47.82
N SER A 1016 -9.90 67.02 47.62
CA SER A 1016 -9.37 66.13 48.68
C SER A 1016 -8.88 64.77 48.15
N ASN A 1017 -7.81 64.27 48.82
CA ASN A 1017 -7.33 62.91 49.13
C ASN A 1017 -7.89 61.68 48.36
N GLY A 1018 -7.10 60.63 48.07
CA GLY A 1018 -6.01 60.12 48.91
C GLY A 1018 -5.11 59.07 48.27
N GLN A 1019 -4.11 58.71 49.08
CA GLN A 1019 -2.81 58.13 48.79
C GLN A 1019 -2.77 56.63 48.50
N SER A 1020 -1.68 56.30 47.80
CA SER A 1020 -0.87 55.07 47.80
C SER A 1020 -0.44 54.53 49.17
N ASN A 1021 -0.18 53.21 49.23
CA ASN A 1021 0.94 52.54 49.91
C ASN A 1021 0.95 51.06 49.45
N GLY A 1022 2.05 50.30 49.29
CA GLY A 1022 3.48 50.57 49.49
C GLY A 1022 4.34 49.32 49.19
N HIS A 1023 5.67 49.55 49.12
CA HIS A 1023 6.83 48.70 49.55
C HIS A 1023 7.06 47.29 48.93
N SER A 1024 8.29 46.77 48.68
CA SER A 1024 9.65 47.07 49.16
C SER A 1024 10.77 46.36 48.34
N ASN A 1025 11.98 46.99 48.32
CA ASN A 1025 13.40 46.54 48.39
C ASN A 1025 13.92 45.28 47.61
N GLY A 1026 15.19 45.20 47.15
CA GLY A 1026 16.42 45.96 47.45
C GLY A 1026 17.66 45.52 46.63
N HIS A 1027 18.79 46.13 46.99
CA HIS A 1027 20.08 46.34 46.30
C HIS A 1027 20.96 45.15 45.84
N SER A 1028 21.83 45.42 44.84
CA SER A 1028 23.30 45.25 44.98
C SER A 1028 24.07 46.18 44.01
N ASN A 1029 25.18 46.74 44.51
CA ASN A 1029 26.02 47.82 43.98
C ASN A 1029 27.31 47.31 43.32
N GLY A 1030 27.95 48.12 42.47
CA GLY A 1030 29.40 48.03 42.22
C GLY A 1030 29.95 48.66 40.93
N HIS A 1031 30.38 49.94 41.02
CA HIS A 1031 31.55 50.66 40.42
C HIS A 1031 32.17 50.23 39.05
N SER A 1032 32.69 51.09 38.16
CA SER A 1032 33.02 52.53 38.15
C SER A 1032 33.50 52.99 36.76
N ASN A 1033 33.20 54.24 36.42
CA ASN A 1033 33.94 55.26 35.63
C ASN A 1033 34.36 55.08 34.15
N GLY A 1034 33.98 56.10 33.36
CA GLY A 1034 34.62 56.50 32.11
C GLY A 1034 33.80 57.54 31.32
N HIS A 1035 33.75 58.80 31.77
CA HIS A 1035 33.23 59.93 30.99
C HIS A 1035 34.14 60.22 29.78
N ALA A 1036 33.55 60.40 28.59
CA ALA A 1036 34.07 61.33 27.59
C ALA A 1036 32.90 61.89 26.77
N ASN A 1037 32.71 63.20 26.90
CA ASN A 1037 31.78 64.03 26.16
C ASN A 1037 32.20 64.06 24.69
N GLY A 1038 31.28 63.73 23.78
CA GLY A 1038 31.50 63.78 22.34
C GLY A 1038 30.23 64.24 21.64
N SER A 1039 30.13 65.55 21.43
CA SER A 1039 29.18 66.17 20.51
C SER A 1039 29.19 65.43 19.18
N SER A 1040 28.06 64.81 18.80
CA SER A 1040 27.79 64.47 17.41
C SER A 1040 26.47 65.10 17.01
N ASN A 1041 26.59 66.20 16.28
CA ASN A 1041 25.56 66.72 15.38
C ASN A 1041 24.95 65.54 14.59
N GLY A 1042 23.76 65.10 14.99
CA GLY A 1042 22.92 64.25 14.17
C GLY A 1042 22.47 65.05 12.95
N LYS A 1043 23.21 64.94 11.83
CA LYS A 1043 22.75 65.43 10.54
C LYS A 1043 21.33 64.86 10.28
N PRO A 1044 20.35 65.68 9.85
CA PRO A 1044 19.04 65.16 9.47
C PRO A 1044 19.23 64.16 8.33
N ALA A 1045 18.62 62.99 8.45
CA ALA A 1045 18.62 61.99 7.39
C ALA A 1045 17.95 62.60 6.14
N ILE A 1046 18.72 62.79 5.07
CA ILE A 1046 18.22 63.33 3.80
C ILE A 1046 17.16 62.34 3.27
N LYS A 1047 15.88 62.71 3.33
CA LYS A 1047 14.78 61.99 2.66
C LYS A 1047 15.12 61.92 1.17
N ARG A 1048 15.14 60.72 0.59
CA ARG A 1048 15.42 60.51 -0.85
C ARG A 1048 14.40 61.24 -1.71
N THR A 1049 14.86 61.84 -2.82
CA THR A 1049 13.99 62.46 -3.82
C THR A 1049 13.04 61.43 -4.44
N VAL A 1050 11.82 61.85 -4.79
CA VAL A 1050 10.77 61.00 -5.40
C VAL A 1050 11.30 60.24 -6.64
N GLU A 1051 12.05 60.92 -7.50
CA GLU A 1051 12.66 60.34 -8.70
C GLU A 1051 13.65 59.22 -8.39
N SER A 1052 14.48 59.38 -7.35
CA SER A 1052 15.45 58.36 -6.94
C SER A 1052 14.77 57.09 -6.40
N ARG A 1053 13.61 57.23 -5.72
CA ARG A 1053 12.80 56.09 -5.24
C ARG A 1053 12.18 55.32 -6.41
N ILE A 1054 11.68 56.03 -7.42
CA ILE A 1054 11.13 55.43 -8.65
C ILE A 1054 12.22 54.66 -9.43
N GLN A 1055 13.41 55.24 -9.60
CA GLN A 1055 14.54 54.57 -10.25
C GLN A 1055 14.99 53.31 -9.49
N LEU A 1056 15.01 53.38 -8.15
CA LEU A 1056 15.31 52.22 -7.31
C LEU A 1056 14.25 51.13 -7.45
N LEU A 1057 12.96 51.48 -7.45
CA LEU A 1057 11.87 50.53 -7.71
C LEU A 1057 11.96 49.86 -9.08
N LYS A 1058 12.29 50.61 -10.14
CA LYS A 1058 12.55 50.04 -11.47
C LYS A 1058 13.71 49.05 -11.45
N SER A 1059 14.77 49.35 -10.70
CA SER A 1059 15.93 48.47 -10.55
C SER A 1059 15.58 47.20 -9.76
N LEU A 1060 14.81 47.33 -8.67
CA LEU A 1060 14.32 46.20 -7.88
C LEU A 1060 13.40 45.29 -8.69
N ARG A 1061 12.54 45.85 -9.55
CA ARG A 1061 11.69 45.09 -10.48
C ARG A 1061 12.51 44.24 -11.45
N LYS A 1062 13.53 44.84 -12.09
CA LYS A 1062 14.43 44.11 -12.99
C LYS A 1062 15.12 42.96 -12.27
N LEU A 1063 15.68 43.21 -11.09
CA LEU A 1063 16.32 42.17 -10.27
C LEU A 1063 15.36 41.05 -9.90
N HIS A 1064 14.13 41.41 -9.49
CA HIS A 1064 13.12 40.43 -9.10
C HIS A 1064 12.69 39.54 -10.27
N PHE A 1065 12.51 40.13 -11.46
CA PHE A 1065 12.24 39.42 -12.70
C PHE A 1065 13.36 38.42 -13.04
N PHE A 1066 14.61 38.89 -13.16
CA PHE A 1066 15.73 38.02 -13.56
C PHE A 1066 15.99 36.91 -12.54
N PHE A 1067 15.91 37.22 -11.24
CA PHE A 1067 16.04 36.22 -10.19
C PHE A 1067 14.96 35.13 -10.33
N LEU A 1068 13.68 35.51 -10.42
CA LEU A 1068 12.59 34.55 -10.49
C LEU A 1068 12.58 33.77 -11.82
N ALA A 1069 13.00 34.37 -12.92
CA ALA A 1069 13.17 33.66 -14.19
C ALA A 1069 14.17 32.51 -14.06
N LEU A 1070 15.34 32.76 -13.48
CA LEU A 1070 16.36 31.73 -13.29
C LEU A 1070 15.98 30.72 -12.20
N PHE A 1071 15.50 31.20 -11.04
CA PHE A 1071 15.20 30.35 -9.89
C PHE A 1071 14.00 29.41 -10.14
N SER A 1072 12.93 29.89 -10.78
CA SER A 1072 11.75 29.05 -11.06
C SER A 1072 12.04 27.95 -12.07
N GLY A 1073 12.89 28.20 -13.07
CA GLY A 1073 13.32 27.17 -14.01
C GLY A 1073 14.11 26.05 -13.32
N VAL A 1074 14.94 26.40 -12.35
CA VAL A 1074 15.71 25.45 -11.53
C VAL A 1074 14.80 24.63 -10.62
N GLU A 1075 13.87 25.31 -9.93
CA GLU A 1075 12.90 24.68 -9.04
C GLU A 1075 12.07 23.62 -9.80
N PHE A 1076 11.65 23.94 -11.03
CA PHE A 1076 10.87 23.03 -11.86
C PHE A 1076 11.69 21.85 -12.42
N THR A 1077 12.97 22.07 -12.76
CA THR A 1077 13.83 21.02 -13.34
C THR A 1077 14.48 20.10 -12.30
N LEU A 1078 14.53 20.51 -11.02
CA LEU A 1078 15.18 19.74 -9.95
C LEU A 1078 14.57 18.34 -9.77
N THR A 1079 13.24 18.21 -9.88
CA THR A 1079 12.55 16.92 -9.75
C THR A 1079 12.83 16.01 -10.95
N PHE A 1080 13.06 16.58 -12.13
CA PHE A 1080 13.50 15.80 -13.30
C PHE A 1080 14.93 15.35 -13.13
N LEU A 1081 15.82 16.21 -12.61
CA LEU A 1081 17.21 15.84 -12.34
C LEU A 1081 17.33 14.62 -11.41
N THR A 1082 16.59 14.61 -10.31
CA THR A 1082 16.63 13.50 -9.34
C THR A 1082 15.94 12.24 -9.85
N PHE A 1083 14.92 12.38 -10.69
CA PHE A 1083 14.30 11.24 -11.36
C PHE A 1083 15.25 10.63 -12.42
N ASP A 1084 15.84 11.47 -13.27
CA ASP A 1084 16.65 11.07 -14.42
C ASP A 1084 18.02 10.49 -13.99
N LEU A 1085 18.67 11.07 -12.98
CA LEU A 1085 20.00 10.64 -12.55
C LEU A 1085 20.01 9.67 -11.37
N LEU A 1086 19.00 9.68 -10.51
CA LEU A 1086 18.99 8.88 -9.27
C LEU A 1086 17.84 7.88 -9.19
N ASP A 1087 16.96 7.83 -10.21
CA ASP A 1087 15.75 7.00 -10.27
C ASP A 1087 14.84 7.17 -9.03
N TRP A 1088 14.76 8.41 -8.53
CA TRP A 1088 13.99 8.71 -7.32
C TRP A 1088 12.48 8.71 -7.58
N SER A 1089 11.76 8.02 -6.72
CA SER A 1089 10.29 8.05 -6.67
C SER A 1089 9.73 9.43 -6.32
N ASN A 1090 8.48 9.68 -6.71
CA ASN A 1090 7.75 10.91 -6.34
C ASN A 1090 7.73 11.18 -4.82
N THR A 1091 7.69 10.13 -4.01
CA THR A 1091 7.75 10.23 -2.54
C THR A 1091 9.12 10.73 -2.06
N GLN A 1092 10.21 10.29 -2.68
CA GLN A 1092 11.56 10.77 -2.34
C GLN A 1092 11.77 12.22 -2.79
N ASN A 1093 11.30 12.58 -3.98
CA ASN A 1093 11.28 13.97 -4.45
C ASN A 1093 10.46 14.88 -3.53
N GLY A 1094 9.29 14.41 -3.08
CA GLY A 1094 8.47 15.12 -2.09
C GLY A 1094 9.20 15.33 -0.75
N LYS A 1095 9.96 14.35 -0.28
CA LYS A 1095 10.80 14.50 0.92
C LYS A 1095 11.92 15.53 0.74
N LEU A 1096 12.57 15.57 -0.42
CA LEU A 1096 13.61 16.55 -0.74
C LEU A 1096 13.04 17.97 -0.71
N ILE A 1097 11.96 18.23 -1.44
CA ILE A 1097 11.30 19.55 -1.49
C ILE A 1097 10.77 19.94 -0.10
N GLY A 1098 10.16 19.00 0.62
CA GLY A 1098 9.71 19.20 1.99
C GLY A 1098 10.85 19.61 2.93
N SER A 1099 12.03 18.98 2.80
CA SER A 1099 13.21 19.34 3.60
C SER A 1099 13.72 20.75 3.32
N ILE A 1100 13.68 21.20 2.06
CA ILE A 1100 14.01 22.58 1.67
C ILE A 1100 13.03 23.55 2.33
N GLY A 1101 11.74 23.22 2.35
CA GLY A 1101 10.69 24.01 3.02
C GLY A 1101 10.91 24.15 4.53
N ILE A 1102 11.19 23.05 5.23
CA ILE A 1102 11.47 23.04 6.68
C ILE A 1102 12.69 23.92 7.00
N VAL A 1103 13.79 23.72 6.29
CA VAL A 1103 15.02 24.49 6.50
C VAL A 1103 14.79 25.97 6.19
N SER A 1104 14.04 26.30 5.13
CA SER A 1104 13.66 27.67 4.80
C SER A 1104 12.84 28.33 5.91
N ALA A 1105 11.85 27.64 6.47
CA ALA A 1105 11.03 28.15 7.58
C ALA A 1105 11.88 28.47 8.83
N LEU A 1106 12.81 27.58 9.19
CA LEU A 1106 13.74 27.78 10.31
C LEU A 1106 14.67 28.98 10.06
N LEU A 1107 15.20 29.11 8.84
CA LEU A 1107 16.04 30.25 8.46
C LEU A 1107 15.26 31.56 8.47
N GLN A 1108 14.00 31.56 8.01
CA GLN A 1108 13.15 32.75 8.02
C GLN A 1108 12.79 33.19 9.45
N GLY A 1109 12.34 32.25 10.29
CA GLY A 1109 11.95 32.52 11.68
C GLY A 1109 13.13 32.87 12.60
N GLY A 1110 14.30 32.26 12.37
CA GLY A 1110 15.49 32.43 13.18
C GLY A 1110 16.45 33.50 12.65
N TYR A 1111 17.05 33.27 11.49
CA TYR A 1111 18.13 34.09 10.95
C TYR A 1111 17.62 35.39 10.34
N VAL A 1112 16.72 35.29 9.35
CA VAL A 1112 16.24 36.41 8.54
C VAL A 1112 15.54 37.44 9.43
N ARG A 1113 14.59 37.02 10.27
CA ARG A 1113 13.87 37.90 11.21
C ARG A 1113 14.79 38.67 12.16
N ARG A 1114 15.87 38.05 12.67
CA ARG A 1114 16.78 38.68 13.65
C ARG A 1114 17.86 39.54 13.00
N ARG A 1115 18.32 39.18 11.80
CA ARG A 1115 19.44 39.84 11.12
C ARG A 1115 19.01 40.87 10.08
N MET A 1116 17.78 40.84 9.56
CA MET A 1116 17.32 41.76 8.51
C MET A 1116 17.50 43.23 8.89
N SER A 1117 17.14 43.62 10.13
CA SER A 1117 17.31 45.00 10.60
C SER A 1117 18.76 45.45 10.76
N LYS A 1118 19.72 44.51 10.88
CA LYS A 1118 21.16 44.80 11.03
C LYS A 1118 21.91 44.76 9.70
N VAL A 1119 21.53 43.84 8.82
CA VAL A 1119 22.21 43.57 7.55
C VAL A 1119 21.65 44.47 6.42
N GLY A 1120 20.37 44.85 6.50
CA GLY A 1120 19.66 45.58 5.46
C GLY A 1120 19.12 44.66 4.37
N GLU A 1121 18.00 45.06 3.76
CA GLU A 1121 17.22 44.25 2.82
C GLU A 1121 18.01 43.91 1.55
N GLY A 1122 18.70 44.89 0.96
CA GLY A 1122 19.49 44.70 -0.28
C GLY A 1122 20.67 43.73 -0.11
N ARG A 1123 21.38 43.78 1.04
CA ARG A 1123 22.50 42.86 1.32
C ARG A 1123 22.01 41.45 1.59
N MET A 1124 20.89 41.31 2.31
CA MET A 1124 20.26 40.02 2.58
C MET A 1124 19.83 39.34 1.27
N ALA A 1125 19.19 40.08 0.36
CA ALA A 1125 18.81 39.58 -0.95
C ALA A 1125 20.03 39.11 -1.77
N LYS A 1126 21.13 39.89 -1.77
CA LYS A 1126 22.37 39.52 -2.47
C LYS A 1126 23.01 38.24 -1.90
N GLN A 1127 22.99 38.05 -0.58
CA GLN A 1127 23.49 36.81 0.05
C GLN A 1127 22.69 35.60 -0.42
N GLY A 1128 21.36 35.73 -0.51
CA GLY A 1128 20.49 34.69 -1.06
C GLY A 1128 20.79 34.35 -2.53
N VAL A 1129 20.93 35.37 -3.39
CA VAL A 1129 21.29 35.17 -4.81
C VAL A 1129 22.66 34.50 -4.96
N SER A 1130 23.63 34.83 -4.08
CA SER A 1130 24.94 34.19 -4.07
C SER A 1130 24.89 32.73 -3.61
N ALA A 1131 24.04 32.41 -2.63
CA ALA A 1131 23.79 31.03 -2.23
C ALA A 1131 23.13 30.22 -3.36
N CYS A 1132 22.22 30.83 -4.11
CA CYS A 1132 21.61 30.20 -5.28
C CYS A 1132 22.64 29.85 -6.35
N ALA A 1133 23.57 30.78 -6.65
CA ALA A 1133 24.68 30.49 -7.56
C ALA A 1133 25.51 29.28 -7.10
N ALA A 1134 25.82 29.17 -5.81
CA ALA A 1134 26.52 28.02 -5.26
C ALA A 1134 25.71 26.72 -5.40
N ALA A 1135 24.39 26.75 -5.16
CA ALA A 1135 23.51 25.60 -5.36
C ALA A 1135 23.58 25.10 -6.82
N LEU A 1136 23.54 26.02 -7.78
CA LEU A 1136 23.59 25.70 -9.21
C LEU A 1136 24.92 25.11 -9.63
N VAL A 1137 26.03 25.58 -9.05
CA VAL A 1137 27.34 24.95 -9.26
C VAL A 1137 27.32 23.50 -8.77
N PHE A 1138 26.79 23.23 -7.57
CA PHE A 1138 26.68 21.85 -7.07
C PHE A 1138 25.80 20.98 -7.97
N LEU A 1139 24.65 21.48 -8.44
CA LEU A 1139 23.77 20.76 -9.37
C LEU A 1139 24.42 20.53 -10.74
N SER A 1140 25.23 21.46 -11.24
CA SER A 1140 25.94 21.30 -12.52
C SER A 1140 27.02 20.21 -12.47
N LEU A 1141 27.63 20.01 -11.30
CA LEU A 1141 28.66 19.02 -11.05
C LEU A 1141 28.10 17.64 -10.73
N LEU A 1142 26.86 17.57 -10.24
CA LEU A 1142 26.22 16.34 -9.78
C LEU A 1142 26.26 15.20 -10.82
N PRO A 1143 25.89 15.41 -12.12
CA PRO A 1143 25.90 14.34 -13.11
C PRO A 1143 27.27 13.67 -13.30
N ARG A 1144 28.37 14.38 -13.04
CA ARG A 1144 29.74 13.84 -13.19
C ARG A 1144 30.14 12.85 -12.09
N PHE A 1145 29.42 12.80 -10.98
CA PHE A 1145 29.79 12.01 -9.81
C PHE A 1145 28.78 10.90 -9.46
N VAL A 1146 27.65 10.82 -10.17
CA VAL A 1146 26.60 9.83 -9.88
C VAL A 1146 27.15 8.41 -10.04
N ASP A 1147 27.77 8.11 -11.17
CA ASP A 1147 28.26 6.76 -11.46
C ASP A 1147 29.57 6.43 -10.71
N SER A 1148 30.48 7.40 -10.61
CA SER A 1148 31.81 7.15 -10.02
C SER A 1148 31.84 7.25 -8.49
N ARG A 1149 31.02 8.11 -7.86
CA ARG A 1149 31.06 8.39 -6.40
C ARG A 1149 29.67 8.78 -5.86
N PRO A 1150 28.74 7.82 -5.69
CA PRO A 1150 27.35 8.12 -5.33
C PRO A 1150 27.19 8.85 -3.98
N ASN A 1151 28.05 8.53 -2.99
CA ASN A 1151 28.06 9.23 -1.70
C ASN A 1151 28.41 10.73 -1.83
N LEU A 1152 29.26 11.09 -2.79
CA LEU A 1152 29.60 12.48 -3.05
C LEU A 1152 28.47 13.19 -3.80
N ALA A 1153 27.85 12.53 -4.79
CA ALA A 1153 26.69 13.04 -5.51
C ALA A 1153 25.52 13.35 -4.57
N PHE A 1154 25.23 12.46 -3.62
CA PHE A 1154 24.19 12.68 -2.62
C PHE A 1154 24.50 13.87 -1.69
N LYS A 1155 25.76 14.01 -1.25
CA LYS A 1155 26.20 15.18 -0.44
C LYS A 1155 26.11 16.49 -1.22
N LEU A 1156 26.46 16.49 -2.52
CA LEU A 1156 26.31 17.65 -3.40
C LEU A 1156 24.84 18.06 -3.54
N LEU A 1157 23.94 17.10 -3.70
CA LEU A 1157 22.49 17.35 -3.75
C LEU A 1157 21.98 17.96 -2.42
N GLN A 1158 22.41 17.41 -1.28
CA GLN A 1158 22.05 17.96 0.03
C GLN A 1158 22.61 19.38 0.23
N ALA A 1159 23.85 19.63 -0.17
CA ALA A 1159 24.44 20.97 -0.13
C ALA A 1159 23.66 21.96 -1.01
N ALA A 1160 23.29 21.55 -2.23
CA ALA A 1160 22.44 22.34 -3.11
C ALA A 1160 21.08 22.64 -2.48
N ALA A 1161 20.43 21.65 -1.85
CA ALA A 1161 19.15 21.82 -1.17
C ALA A 1161 19.22 22.85 -0.02
N VAL A 1162 20.28 22.82 0.80
CA VAL A 1162 20.49 23.80 1.87
C VAL A 1162 20.69 25.21 1.31
N CYS A 1163 21.49 25.34 0.25
CA CYS A 1163 21.70 26.62 -0.43
C CYS A 1163 20.41 27.17 -1.06
N MET A 1164 19.57 26.29 -1.65
CA MET A 1164 18.25 26.67 -2.16
C MET A 1164 17.28 27.06 -1.03
N ALA A 1165 17.30 26.37 0.10
CA ALA A 1165 16.50 26.73 1.27
C ALA A 1165 16.89 28.14 1.78
N PHE A 1166 18.19 28.44 1.84
CA PHE A 1166 18.67 29.78 2.20
C PHE A 1166 18.25 30.85 1.17
N THR A 1167 18.29 30.52 -0.12
CA THR A 1167 17.83 31.40 -1.20
C THR A 1167 16.33 31.73 -1.04
N SER A 1168 15.50 30.70 -0.90
CA SER A 1168 14.06 30.82 -0.67
C SER A 1168 13.74 31.64 0.58
N ALA A 1169 14.52 31.46 1.65
CA ALA A 1169 14.36 32.20 2.89
C ALA A 1169 14.60 33.72 2.75
N THR A 1170 15.55 34.12 1.89
CA THR A 1170 16.16 35.46 1.94
C THR A 1170 15.76 36.37 0.76
N VAL A 1171 15.70 35.88 -0.48
CA VAL A 1171 15.66 36.77 -1.66
C VAL A 1171 14.31 37.46 -1.84
N VAL A 1172 13.23 36.68 -2.03
CA VAL A 1172 11.90 37.22 -2.37
C VAL A 1172 11.37 38.13 -1.26
N ASN A 1173 11.49 37.69 0.00
CA ASN A 1173 11.02 38.45 1.15
C ASN A 1173 11.80 39.76 1.31
N SER A 1174 13.13 39.73 1.16
CA SER A 1174 13.95 40.94 1.32
C SER A 1174 13.74 41.93 0.18
N LEU A 1175 13.62 41.48 -1.07
CA LEU A 1175 13.32 42.37 -2.21
C LEU A 1175 11.92 42.98 -2.10
N THR A 1176 10.94 42.20 -1.65
CA THR A 1176 9.56 42.69 -1.41
C THR A 1176 9.52 43.71 -0.29
N ALA A 1177 10.23 43.47 0.82
CA ALA A 1177 10.38 44.44 1.90
C ALA A 1177 11.07 45.71 1.42
N PHE A 1178 12.12 45.58 0.61
CA PHE A 1178 12.84 46.73 0.07
C PHE A 1178 11.94 47.57 -0.85
N ALA A 1179 11.15 46.92 -1.72
CA ALA A 1179 10.19 47.61 -2.58
C ALA A 1179 9.08 48.32 -1.77
N SER A 1180 8.58 47.68 -0.72
CA SER A 1180 7.56 48.27 0.17
C SER A 1180 8.06 49.51 0.91
N LEU A 1181 9.34 49.57 1.29
CA LEU A 1181 9.96 50.76 1.89
C LEU A 1181 10.09 51.94 0.92
N GLN A 1182 10.04 51.71 -0.40
CA GLN A 1182 10.09 52.79 -1.40
C GLN A 1182 8.71 53.34 -1.77
N CYS A 1183 7.62 52.78 -1.24
CA CYS A 1183 6.26 53.26 -1.49
C CYS A 1183 5.88 54.38 -0.51
N ASP A 1184 4.93 55.24 -0.85
CA ASP A 1184 4.53 56.34 0.02
C ASP A 1184 3.81 55.83 1.28
N ASP A 1185 4.26 56.26 2.46
CA ASP A 1185 3.55 56.01 3.70
C ASP A 1185 2.33 56.96 3.71
N GLY A 1186 1.13 56.43 3.97
CA GLY A 1186 -0.14 57.18 3.90
C GLY A 1186 -0.29 58.32 4.91
N SER A 1187 0.80 58.83 5.50
CA SER A 1187 0.84 60.09 6.23
C SER A 1187 0.61 61.22 5.23
N LYS A 1188 -0.66 61.62 5.11
CA LYS A 1188 -1.03 62.72 4.22
C LYS A 1188 -0.50 64.07 4.67
N VAL A 1189 0.13 64.20 5.86
CA VAL A 1189 0.62 65.47 6.40
C VAL A 1189 2.12 65.40 6.50
N ASP A 1190 2.82 66.34 5.86
CA ASP A 1190 4.26 66.52 6.06
C ASP A 1190 4.51 67.03 7.49
N PRO A 1191 5.25 66.30 8.35
CA PRO A 1191 5.46 66.68 9.75
C PRO A 1191 6.17 68.03 9.90
N ASP A 1192 6.90 68.48 8.88
CA ASP A 1192 7.66 69.73 8.91
C ASP A 1192 6.87 70.93 8.37
N THR A 1193 5.87 70.72 7.49
CA THR A 1193 5.15 71.80 6.81
C THR A 1193 3.64 71.82 7.07
N GLY A 1194 3.08 70.77 7.69
CA GLY A 1194 1.64 70.65 7.98
C GLY A 1194 0.75 70.56 6.73
N LYS A 1195 1.33 70.53 5.52
CA LYS A 1195 0.60 70.50 4.24
C LYS A 1195 0.31 69.08 3.80
N LEU A 1196 -0.78 68.93 3.04
CA LEU A 1196 -1.14 67.65 2.45
C LEU A 1196 -0.13 67.23 1.38
N ILE A 1197 0.52 66.07 1.53
CA ILE A 1197 1.41 65.51 0.51
C ILE A 1197 0.54 64.90 -0.60
N GLU A 1198 0.67 65.38 -1.83
CA GLU A 1198 0.07 64.72 -3.00
C GLU A 1198 0.73 63.36 -3.23
N GLU A 1199 -0.05 62.28 -3.12
CA GLU A 1199 0.41 60.91 -3.42
C GLU A 1199 0.78 60.81 -4.90
N ASN A 1200 2.04 60.46 -5.20
CA ASN A 1200 2.41 60.20 -6.58
C ASN A 1200 1.75 58.90 -7.05
N PRO A 1201 0.97 58.89 -8.15
CA PRO A 1201 0.29 57.68 -8.63
C PRO A 1201 1.22 56.48 -8.85
N GLN A 1202 2.52 56.72 -9.11
CA GLN A 1202 3.52 55.67 -9.31
C GLN A 1202 4.10 55.09 -8.00
N LEU A 1203 3.97 55.81 -6.88
CA LEU A 1203 4.44 55.39 -5.56
C LEU A 1203 3.31 54.93 -4.62
N ALA A 1204 2.06 55.02 -5.09
CA ALA A 1204 0.91 54.42 -4.43
C ALA A 1204 1.17 52.93 -4.13
N LYS A 1205 1.09 52.55 -2.86
CA LYS A 1205 1.53 51.24 -2.37
C LYS A 1205 0.92 50.07 -3.14
N GLY A 1206 -0.38 50.10 -3.42
CA GLY A 1206 -1.07 49.03 -4.12
C GLY A 1206 -0.55 48.84 -5.53
N ARG A 1207 -0.48 49.92 -6.31
CA ARG A 1207 0.05 49.91 -7.68
C ARG A 1207 1.55 49.61 -7.75
N ALA A 1208 2.38 50.20 -6.89
CA ALA A 1208 3.83 50.00 -6.91
C ALA A 1208 4.22 48.55 -6.56
N LEU A 1209 3.61 47.99 -5.51
CA LEU A 1209 3.75 46.56 -5.18
C LEU A 1209 3.08 45.68 -6.25
N GLY A 1210 1.98 46.19 -6.85
CA GLY A 1210 1.34 45.80 -8.12
C GLY A 1210 2.32 45.37 -9.19
N GLU A 1211 3.03 46.39 -9.67
CA GLU A 1211 4.03 46.32 -10.73
C GLU A 1211 5.26 45.51 -10.32
N PHE A 1212 5.64 45.55 -9.04
CA PHE A 1212 6.74 44.72 -8.50
C PHE A 1212 6.43 43.23 -8.63
N ARG A 1213 5.28 42.77 -8.12
CA ARG A 1213 4.87 41.37 -8.22
C ARG A 1213 4.70 40.93 -9.67
N SER A 1214 4.07 41.77 -10.50
CA SER A 1214 3.87 41.50 -11.92
C SER A 1214 5.20 41.13 -12.61
N SER A 1215 6.25 41.93 -12.40
CA SER A 1215 7.58 41.63 -12.96
C SER A 1215 8.15 40.27 -12.50
N GLY A 1216 7.91 39.88 -11.24
CA GLY A 1216 8.30 38.56 -10.76
C GLY A 1216 7.52 37.40 -11.38
N GLN A 1217 6.22 37.60 -11.63
CA GLN A 1217 5.37 36.57 -12.25
C GLN A 1217 5.68 36.34 -13.72
N LEU A 1218 6.10 37.39 -14.44
CA LEU A 1218 6.63 37.22 -15.80
C LEU A 1218 7.89 36.32 -15.79
N GLY A 1219 8.75 36.48 -14.78
CA GLY A 1219 9.90 35.60 -14.57
C GLY A 1219 9.47 34.15 -14.33
N ARG A 1220 8.49 33.91 -13.45
CA ARG A 1220 7.93 32.58 -13.20
C ARG A 1220 7.22 31.95 -14.39
N ALA A 1221 6.67 32.75 -15.29
CA ALA A 1221 6.06 32.26 -16.52
C ALA A 1221 7.12 31.80 -17.54
N LEU A 1222 8.23 32.52 -17.68
CA LEU A 1222 9.26 32.21 -18.67
C LEU A 1222 10.29 31.18 -18.19
N GLY A 1223 10.59 31.17 -16.89
CA GLY A 1223 11.65 30.35 -16.30
C GLY A 1223 11.53 28.84 -16.58
N PRO A 1224 10.40 28.19 -16.22
CA PRO A 1224 10.20 26.76 -16.46
C PRO A 1224 10.29 26.38 -17.94
N LEU A 1225 9.74 27.18 -18.84
CA LEU A 1225 9.77 26.92 -20.29
C LEU A 1225 11.21 26.92 -20.83
N LEU A 1226 11.99 27.95 -20.49
CA LEU A 1226 13.38 28.08 -20.94
C LEU A 1226 14.28 27.03 -20.31
N ALA A 1227 14.12 26.74 -19.02
CA ALA A 1227 14.94 25.76 -18.31
C ALA A 1227 14.64 24.34 -18.76
N CYS A 1228 13.37 23.97 -18.99
CA CYS A 1228 13.02 22.66 -19.54
C CYS A 1228 13.55 22.49 -20.97
N ALA A 1229 13.38 23.50 -21.83
CA ALA A 1229 13.94 23.47 -23.17
C ALA A 1229 15.46 23.27 -23.14
N SER A 1230 16.18 24.04 -22.32
CA SER A 1230 17.63 23.89 -22.15
C SER A 1230 18.02 22.53 -21.56
N TYR A 1231 17.32 22.06 -20.52
CA TYR A 1231 17.61 20.81 -19.81
C TYR A 1231 17.61 19.62 -20.77
N TRP A 1232 16.59 19.53 -21.61
CA TRP A 1232 16.44 18.42 -22.53
C TRP A 1232 17.24 18.60 -23.84
N THR A 1233 17.55 19.84 -24.24
CA THR A 1233 18.37 20.10 -25.45
C THR A 1233 19.87 19.91 -25.20
N PHE A 1234 20.38 20.40 -24.06
CA PHE A 1234 21.82 20.45 -23.79
C PHE A 1234 22.24 19.61 -22.57
N GLY A 1235 21.28 18.98 -21.90
CA GLY A 1235 21.52 18.19 -20.70
C GLY A 1235 21.55 19.00 -19.39
N PRO A 1236 21.52 18.30 -18.24
CA PRO A 1236 21.47 18.91 -16.91
C PRO A 1236 22.72 19.74 -16.57
N SER A 1237 23.93 19.23 -16.84
CA SER A 1237 25.18 19.92 -16.49
C SER A 1237 25.31 21.28 -17.15
N VAL A 1238 25.01 21.37 -18.46
CA VAL A 1238 25.08 22.63 -19.21
C VAL A 1238 24.01 23.59 -18.72
N THR A 1239 22.78 23.11 -18.51
CA THR A 1239 21.65 23.94 -18.09
C THR A 1239 21.86 24.57 -16.71
N TYR A 1240 22.29 23.79 -15.72
CA TYR A 1240 22.60 24.35 -14.40
C TYR A 1240 23.87 25.21 -14.41
N GLY A 1241 24.85 24.86 -15.25
CA GLY A 1241 26.09 25.65 -15.41
C GLY A 1241 25.85 27.03 -16.00
N THR A 1242 25.08 27.14 -17.09
CA THR A 1242 24.73 28.43 -17.71
C THR A 1242 23.87 29.28 -16.76
N THR A 1243 22.92 28.64 -16.07
CA THR A 1243 22.10 29.31 -15.04
C THR A 1243 22.95 29.79 -13.87
N ALA A 1244 23.97 29.04 -13.45
CA ALA A 1244 24.91 29.46 -12.41
C ALA A 1244 25.67 30.74 -12.80
N VAL A 1245 26.19 30.80 -14.03
CA VAL A 1245 26.88 31.99 -14.55
C VAL A 1245 25.94 33.19 -14.58
N ALA A 1246 24.71 33.02 -15.05
CA ALA A 1246 23.69 34.08 -15.05
C ALA A 1246 23.36 34.55 -13.62
N MET A 1247 23.27 33.64 -12.65
CA MET A 1247 23.00 33.95 -11.25
C MET A 1247 24.19 34.67 -10.58
N ILE A 1248 25.43 34.34 -10.95
CA ILE A 1248 26.64 35.07 -10.50
C ILE A 1248 26.63 36.50 -11.05
N ALA A 1249 26.36 36.69 -12.34
CA ALA A 1249 26.24 38.01 -12.95
C ALA A 1249 25.15 38.85 -12.26
N LEU A 1250 24.02 38.22 -11.92
CA LEU A 1250 22.95 38.86 -11.16
C LEU A 1250 23.41 39.27 -9.75
N SER A 1251 24.11 38.40 -9.02
CA SER A 1251 24.68 38.74 -7.70
C SER A 1251 25.68 39.92 -7.77
N VAL A 1252 26.47 39.99 -8.83
CA VAL A 1252 27.42 41.10 -9.06
C VAL A 1252 26.68 42.41 -9.32
N SER A 1253 25.63 42.41 -10.16
CA SER A 1253 24.84 43.62 -10.43
C SER A 1253 24.12 44.15 -9.19
N MET A 1254 23.77 43.28 -8.24
CA MET A 1254 23.18 43.68 -6.95
C MET A 1254 24.15 44.43 -6.02
N LYS A 1255 25.47 44.50 -6.30
CA LYS A 1255 26.44 45.21 -5.44
C LYS A 1255 26.05 46.67 -5.18
N GLN A 1256 25.61 47.39 -6.21
CA GLN A 1256 25.23 48.80 -6.09
C GLN A 1256 23.99 48.97 -5.20
N ILE A 1257 22.99 48.11 -5.38
CA ILE A 1257 21.73 48.16 -4.62
C ILE A 1257 21.91 47.66 -3.18
N ALA A 1258 22.86 46.76 -2.93
CA ALA A 1258 23.23 46.29 -1.60
C ALA A 1258 24.06 47.33 -0.79
N ALA A 1259 24.68 48.30 -1.47
CA ALA A 1259 25.35 49.43 -0.84
C ALA A 1259 24.37 50.52 -0.38
N THR A 1260 23.19 50.58 -1.02
CA THR A 1260 22.10 51.52 -0.74
C THR A 1260 21.44 51.18 0.60
N LYS A 1261 21.76 51.90 1.69
CA LYS A 1261 21.08 51.75 2.99
C LYS A 1261 19.59 52.09 2.85
N SER A 1262 18.68 51.30 3.43
CA SER A 1262 17.30 51.76 3.66
C SER A 1262 17.37 52.88 4.71
N SER A 1263 16.86 54.07 4.35
CA SER A 1263 16.77 55.23 5.23
C SER A 1263 15.56 55.09 6.13
#